data_AF-A0A371D2Q4-F1
#
_entry.id   AF-A0A371D2Q4-F1
#
_cell.length_a   1.000
_cell.length_b   1.000
_cell.length_c   1.000
_cell.angle_alpha   90.00
_cell.angle_beta   90.00
_cell.angle_gamma   90.00
#
_symmetry.space_group_name_H-M   'P 1'
#
loop_
_entity.id
_entity.type
_entity.pdbx_description
1 polymer ?
#
loop_
_entity_poly.entity_id
_entity_poly.type
_entity_poly.pdbx_seq_one_letter_code
_entity_poly.pdbx_strand_id
1 'polypeptide(L)'
;MASYPQHASPFCARLPPDVILAVAFHLATVEPLGPPRHLPALLLTCRYIADILDTHRKALYARIFRATYDTGAALRRLGHTTLTNSALAFQLVKQTRALKRLRHGSLDSDNLLSDLWTAYLMFLENDGRNYRHLIHYARVDSLVDRFMETRLWARRMHAGTGWPLDITPNALVVWMLWFTMTPERLQAMVPDQRTRFMDLLRPFAIAPLQYSPFYAPDNHFDFPIHGSLRDNNQFPEGSAFANFPQYREPSMVMERVIHYGQQLTIMSPSVGLGGKLTFLMLAEAVPYDPPSVLPIDRLHADPADGVRPTQADFIEWASIRGVQLYEPSPDAHPSEEQRLEDACSGHKQLVSASSRFDNDWNRLTGCVDPYRDLPPKGVVYTFGSIAGMFAGRMQIPEFFKYRDLINAPNMPELADFPSLAEVPVYVLFREHHCVSPTVPVPTGGTRPGFDDGVLNAYLPKTFDCQHVGNQLRITIPGVLNQPARYEDYVEGKPSPHDPSKCRACMMHAYREEVELRERVAARTKAAEMELDETDDVVEDDEDEAMGDDSAHRERRDSAASQGSHFSYFYGDLNDPENVLRSRDMMLEHDPDTEALLEEMMSDGLSDYYEDDPFTRDCTGVQDIIITGETLPRHGEAWHHYRFYGRVRQWDGLIVLVRVPTHFPGAGKTIFRGYVVGNRNFVGSWRSYADNIEAIPVEGPFALSRIEERAASSAAAPRLPAPASTDAPAPVESFRTVHVAQSTSRSPKSRSRGVSGHKFKLICLLKASPSLSPSMHIPPGPQITQTNMDTGANAKVDMAARSDGNMNMNMNASRNVGVDGERLVKIYAGKLFDPDTLQLLPQRVVTVSQDSGLILDVRPYAGDEAQDVDFAGEDAVDLRAATVLPGLVDLHVHMFLHAYAERSWDDQLTQETLVERTVRATVHARRTLMAGYTAVRDLGTEGAEDADLQLRKCLSGPNPLIPGPRYFCANRAIITSGTYGPKSSLHPHQDGVEDVTGAQFADGEAECIKAVRKQVGAGADWIKVYADYRPRGRMADVNKKIPAVSIQTFSSSELRTLTSTARQLGVKVAAHAMTWRAELLPENGGFNTIEHGTDIPDELVESVAKSNVIWIPTLSVIYATDTAKAPGGRWDATARNFQKALQKGVTNIACGGDTGPFPHGDNALEMKLMVQLGADWRLVLRWATLGGWQAIRSMAWEGREGAERLARVAELQEDARAVGDNEVPFGAIRRGFAADIVATSGDLEDDFASAVDKSSIVFVMKGGKVFKRDGRETV
;
A
#
# COMPACT_ATOMS: atom_id res chain seq x y z
N MET A 1 -38.82 -44.66 5.07
CA MET A 1 -38.40 -45.36 6.32
C MET A 1 -37.64 -44.37 7.18
N ALA A 2 -37.61 -44.57 8.50
CA ALA A 2 -37.10 -43.55 9.44
C ALA A 2 -35.60 -43.28 9.27
N SER A 3 -35.24 -41.99 9.21
CA SER A 3 -33.87 -41.53 9.43
C SER A 3 -33.54 -41.66 10.92
N TYR A 4 -32.54 -42.48 11.25
CA TYR A 4 -31.86 -42.39 12.53
C TYR A 4 -30.82 -41.27 12.44
N PRO A 5 -30.98 -40.14 13.16
CA PRO A 5 -29.86 -39.24 13.36
C PRO A 5 -28.84 -39.96 14.24
N GLN A 6 -27.70 -40.34 13.68
CA GLN A 6 -26.53 -40.64 14.50
C GLN A 6 -26.14 -39.33 15.19
N HIS A 7 -26.48 -39.21 16.48
CA HIS A 7 -26.04 -38.08 17.28
C HIS A 7 -24.52 -37.95 17.14
N ALA A 8 -24.06 -36.75 16.77
CA ALA A 8 -22.64 -36.43 16.81
C ALA A 8 -22.10 -36.73 18.21
N SER A 9 -20.83 -37.13 18.31
CA SER A 9 -20.20 -37.44 19.60
C SER A 9 -20.52 -36.35 20.62
N PRO A 10 -21.09 -36.67 21.79
CA PRO A 10 -21.51 -35.67 22.77
C PRO A 10 -20.32 -34.94 23.41
N PHE A 11 -19.08 -35.27 23.03
CA PHE A 11 -17.89 -34.47 23.24
C PHE A 11 -17.72 -33.41 22.14
N CYS A 12 -17.71 -33.80 20.86
CA CYS A 12 -17.50 -32.89 19.74
C CYS A 12 -18.58 -31.81 19.63
N ALA A 13 -19.85 -32.17 19.88
CA ALA A 13 -20.98 -31.23 19.89
C ALA A 13 -21.04 -30.29 21.11
N ARG A 14 -19.99 -30.28 21.95
CA ARG A 14 -19.82 -29.32 23.07
C ARG A 14 -18.61 -28.39 22.88
N LEU A 15 -17.82 -28.57 21.82
CA LEU A 15 -16.70 -27.69 21.51
C LEU A 15 -17.24 -26.46 20.75
N PRO A 16 -16.95 -25.23 21.19
CA PRO A 16 -17.33 -24.03 20.44
C PRO A 16 -16.74 -24.02 19.03
N PRO A 17 -17.45 -23.47 18.02
CA PRO A 17 -16.93 -23.37 16.65
C PRO A 17 -15.55 -22.70 16.56
N ASP A 18 -15.30 -21.67 17.35
CA ASP A 18 -14.00 -20.97 17.38
C ASP A 18 -12.86 -21.85 17.86
N VAL A 19 -13.12 -22.78 18.79
CA VAL A 19 -12.13 -23.77 19.26
C VAL A 19 -11.86 -24.80 18.16
N ILE A 20 -12.90 -25.23 17.43
CA ILE A 20 -12.76 -26.13 16.28
C ILE A 20 -11.95 -25.45 15.15
N LEU A 21 -12.21 -24.16 14.89
CA LEU A 21 -11.47 -23.34 13.90
C LEU A 21 -10.03 -23.07 14.33
N ALA A 22 -9.77 -22.82 15.61
CA ALA A 22 -8.42 -22.68 16.14
C ALA A 22 -7.63 -23.99 16.04
N VAL A 23 -8.24 -25.12 16.40
CA VAL A 23 -7.64 -26.46 16.24
C VAL A 23 -7.35 -26.76 14.78
N ALA A 24 -8.28 -26.46 13.86
CA ALA A 24 -8.07 -26.64 12.43
C ALA A 24 -6.95 -25.74 11.88
N PHE A 25 -6.89 -24.47 12.30
CA PHE A 25 -5.83 -23.54 11.93
C PHE A 25 -4.45 -24.01 12.43
N HIS A 26 -4.34 -24.44 13.69
CA HIS A 26 -3.09 -24.96 14.24
C HIS A 26 -2.67 -26.28 13.58
N LEU A 27 -3.60 -27.20 13.31
CA LEU A 27 -3.31 -28.44 12.56
C LEU A 27 -2.91 -28.19 11.10
N ALA A 28 -3.38 -27.09 10.50
CA ALA A 28 -2.99 -26.66 9.16
C ALA A 28 -1.64 -25.90 9.12
N THR A 29 -1.17 -25.36 10.25
CA THR A 29 0.03 -24.49 10.32
C THR A 29 1.19 -25.06 11.14
N VAL A 30 0.99 -26.14 11.91
CA VAL A 30 2.04 -26.86 12.66
C VAL A 30 3.20 -27.33 11.77
N GLU A 31 2.91 -27.63 10.51
CA GLU A 31 3.90 -27.98 9.49
C GLU A 31 3.62 -27.12 8.24
N PRO A 32 4.06 -25.84 8.20
CA PRO A 32 3.58 -24.84 7.24
C PRO A 32 4.12 -25.02 5.82
N LEU A 33 4.79 -26.14 5.53
CA LEU A 33 5.49 -26.41 4.27
C LEU A 33 4.65 -27.35 3.38
N GLY A 34 4.05 -26.78 2.34
CA GLY A 34 3.15 -27.44 1.41
C GLY A 34 1.69 -27.47 1.86
N PRO A 35 0.88 -28.42 1.35
CA PRO A 35 -0.53 -28.57 1.67
C PRO A 35 -0.80 -28.82 3.17
N PRO A 36 -1.89 -28.29 3.75
CA PRO A 36 -2.27 -28.50 5.16
C PRO A 36 -2.74 -29.95 5.40
N ARG A 37 -1.77 -30.87 5.53
CA ARG A 37 -1.97 -32.32 5.41
C ARG A 37 -2.79 -32.99 6.51
N HIS A 38 -2.93 -32.34 7.68
CA HIS A 38 -3.74 -32.84 8.80
C HIS A 38 -5.21 -32.43 8.72
N LEU A 39 -5.54 -31.41 7.92
CA LEU A 39 -6.92 -30.90 7.81
C LEU A 39 -7.90 -31.93 7.21
N PRO A 40 -7.56 -32.72 6.16
CA PRO A 40 -8.42 -33.82 5.70
C PRO A 40 -8.68 -34.89 6.75
N ALA A 41 -7.70 -35.18 7.62
CA ALA A 41 -7.88 -36.13 8.71
C ALA A 41 -8.88 -35.60 9.76
N LEU A 42 -8.83 -34.30 10.07
CA LEU A 42 -9.80 -33.64 10.96
C LEU A 42 -11.23 -33.66 10.38
N LEU A 43 -11.39 -33.31 9.11
CA LEU A 43 -12.69 -33.32 8.41
C LEU A 43 -13.36 -34.71 8.44
N LEU A 44 -12.58 -35.79 8.38
CA LEU A 44 -13.07 -37.16 8.43
C LEU A 44 -13.46 -37.65 9.85
N THR A 45 -13.22 -36.87 10.92
CA THR A 45 -13.51 -37.32 12.30
C THR A 45 -14.99 -37.27 12.68
N CYS A 46 -15.74 -36.26 12.24
CA CYS A 46 -17.12 -36.04 12.65
C CYS A 46 -17.84 -35.09 11.68
N ARG A 47 -19.10 -35.38 11.31
CA ARG A 47 -19.91 -34.51 10.44
C ARG A 47 -20.00 -33.09 10.98
N TYR A 48 -20.36 -32.92 12.26
CA TYR A 48 -20.44 -31.61 12.92
C TYR A 48 -19.14 -30.77 12.80
N ILE A 49 -17.97 -31.42 12.79
CA ILE A 49 -16.68 -30.74 12.59
C ILE A 49 -16.51 -30.37 11.10
N ALA A 50 -16.86 -31.26 10.16
CA ALA A 50 -16.86 -30.95 8.74
C ALA A 50 -17.83 -29.80 8.40
N ASP A 51 -19.06 -29.84 8.92
CA ASP A 51 -20.12 -28.85 8.69
C ASP A 51 -19.68 -27.45 9.16
N ILE A 52 -19.04 -27.34 10.34
CA ILE A 52 -18.47 -26.09 10.85
C ILE A 52 -17.30 -25.58 9.99
N LEU A 53 -16.37 -26.49 9.65
CA LEU A 53 -15.17 -26.12 8.88
C LEU A 53 -15.49 -25.75 7.43
N ASP A 54 -16.57 -26.28 6.86
CA ASP A 54 -17.09 -25.87 5.56
C ASP A 54 -17.84 -24.52 5.65
N THR A 55 -18.74 -24.35 6.63
CA THR A 55 -19.45 -23.08 6.89
C THR A 55 -18.49 -21.88 7.00
N HIS A 56 -17.31 -22.07 7.60
CA HIS A 56 -16.29 -21.03 7.77
C HIS A 56 -15.07 -21.19 6.85
N ARG A 57 -15.17 -22.00 5.78
CA ARG A 57 -14.04 -22.42 4.93
C ARG A 57 -13.20 -21.27 4.40
N LYS A 58 -13.84 -20.21 3.90
CA LYS A 58 -13.15 -19.04 3.31
C LYS A 58 -12.29 -18.32 4.37
N ALA A 59 -12.84 -18.06 5.55
CA ALA A 59 -12.12 -17.43 6.65
C ALA A 59 -10.97 -18.30 7.20
N LEU A 60 -11.18 -19.61 7.33
CA LEU A 60 -10.14 -20.55 7.76
C LEU A 60 -8.99 -20.62 6.75
N TYR A 61 -9.29 -20.77 5.46
CA TYR A 61 -8.28 -20.86 4.40
C TYR A 61 -7.51 -19.54 4.26
N ALA A 62 -8.19 -18.39 4.34
CA ALA A 62 -7.52 -17.08 4.32
C ALA A 62 -6.58 -16.87 5.52
N ARG A 63 -6.92 -17.40 6.71
CA ARG A 63 -6.02 -17.42 7.87
C ARG A 63 -4.81 -18.33 7.63
N ILE A 64 -5.03 -19.54 7.10
CA ILE A 64 -3.93 -20.47 6.76
C ILE A 64 -2.98 -19.83 5.73
N PHE A 65 -3.51 -19.19 4.68
CA PHE A 65 -2.68 -18.55 3.65
C PHE A 65 -1.77 -17.46 4.21
N ARG A 66 -2.32 -16.53 5.01
CA ARG A 66 -1.56 -15.47 5.71
C ARG A 66 -0.48 -16.03 6.66
N ALA A 67 -0.61 -17.27 7.12
CA ALA A 67 0.37 -17.93 7.98
C ALA A 67 1.45 -18.70 7.19
N THR A 68 1.13 -19.27 6.03
CA THR A 68 2.02 -20.18 5.30
C THR A 68 2.66 -19.59 4.03
N TYR A 69 2.10 -18.54 3.43
CA TYR A 69 2.60 -17.91 2.19
C TYR A 69 2.93 -16.42 2.40
N ASP A 70 3.57 -15.79 1.40
CA ASP A 70 3.86 -14.35 1.37
C ASP A 70 2.73 -13.58 0.67
N THR A 71 2.26 -12.47 1.26
CA THR A 71 1.15 -11.64 0.72
C THR A 71 1.54 -10.19 0.40
N GLY A 72 2.76 -9.75 0.73
CA GLY A 72 3.18 -8.34 0.62
C GLY A 72 3.16 -7.83 -0.82
N ALA A 73 3.81 -8.58 -1.73
CA ALA A 73 3.79 -8.27 -3.16
C ALA A 73 2.38 -8.15 -3.76
N ALA A 74 1.47 -9.07 -3.42
CA ALA A 74 0.11 -9.06 -3.94
C ALA A 74 -0.64 -7.77 -3.51
N LEU A 75 -0.52 -7.39 -2.24
CA LEU A 75 -1.09 -6.14 -1.72
C LEU A 75 -0.56 -4.92 -2.46
N ARG A 76 0.77 -4.80 -2.63
CA ARG A 76 1.39 -3.66 -3.35
C ARG A 76 1.00 -3.58 -4.83
N ARG A 77 0.77 -4.73 -5.47
CA ARG A 77 0.62 -4.86 -6.93
C ARG A 77 -0.82 -4.88 -7.43
N LEU A 78 -1.76 -5.30 -6.57
CA LEU A 78 -3.17 -5.53 -6.91
C LEU A 78 -4.14 -4.79 -5.97
N GLY A 79 -3.64 -4.18 -4.88
CA GLY A 79 -4.43 -3.39 -3.95
C GLY A 79 -5.20 -4.21 -2.91
N HIS A 80 -5.81 -3.50 -1.96
CA HIS A 80 -6.47 -4.08 -0.78
C HIS A 80 -7.63 -5.03 -1.11
N THR A 81 -8.27 -4.87 -2.28
CA THR A 81 -9.36 -5.73 -2.79
C THR A 81 -8.94 -7.20 -2.98
N THR A 82 -7.64 -7.50 -3.15
CA THR A 82 -7.15 -8.88 -3.32
C THR A 82 -6.89 -9.65 -2.01
N LEU A 83 -6.96 -8.99 -0.85
CA LEU A 83 -6.78 -9.65 0.45
C LEU A 83 -8.11 -10.06 1.12
N THR A 84 -9.21 -10.13 0.38
CA THR A 84 -10.49 -10.65 0.89
C THR A 84 -10.37 -12.12 1.30
N ASN A 85 -11.24 -12.57 2.19
CA ASN A 85 -11.22 -13.97 2.62
C ASN A 85 -11.56 -14.95 1.48
N SER A 86 -12.31 -14.53 0.47
CA SER A 86 -12.56 -15.33 -0.75
C SER A 86 -11.31 -15.44 -1.62
N ALA A 87 -10.68 -14.31 -1.95
CA ALA A 87 -9.46 -14.24 -2.77
C ALA A 87 -8.29 -15.06 -2.20
N LEU A 88 -8.03 -14.92 -0.89
CA LEU A 88 -6.96 -15.65 -0.22
C LEU A 88 -7.27 -17.14 -0.05
N ALA A 89 -8.55 -17.51 0.09
CA ALA A 89 -8.96 -18.90 0.17
C ALA A 89 -8.88 -19.61 -1.20
N PHE A 90 -9.27 -18.93 -2.28
CA PHE A 90 -9.01 -19.35 -3.65
C PHE A 90 -7.51 -19.55 -3.89
N GLN A 91 -6.69 -18.55 -3.53
CA GLN A 91 -5.24 -18.60 -3.77
C GLN A 91 -4.56 -19.73 -2.99
N LEU A 92 -4.98 -20.01 -1.74
CA LEU A 92 -4.53 -21.18 -0.99
C LEU A 92 -4.79 -22.47 -1.76
N VAL A 93 -5.99 -22.66 -2.29
CA VAL A 93 -6.36 -23.89 -2.99
C VAL A 93 -5.64 -23.99 -4.34
N LYS A 94 -5.54 -22.91 -5.12
CA LYS A 94 -4.80 -22.91 -6.41
C LYS A 94 -3.32 -23.26 -6.20
N GLN A 95 -2.61 -22.54 -5.33
CA GLN A 95 -1.19 -22.83 -5.06
C GLN A 95 -1.01 -24.23 -4.46
N THR A 96 -1.90 -24.68 -3.57
CA THR A 96 -1.87 -26.03 -2.98
C THR A 96 -2.10 -27.15 -4.01
N ARG A 97 -2.89 -26.90 -5.08
CA ARG A 97 -3.06 -27.84 -6.21
C ARG A 97 -1.80 -27.82 -7.09
N ALA A 98 -1.34 -26.65 -7.53
CA ALA A 98 -0.17 -26.50 -8.37
C ALA A 98 1.11 -27.10 -7.76
N LEU A 99 1.41 -26.80 -6.49
CA LEU A 99 2.58 -27.33 -5.79
C LEU A 99 2.58 -28.88 -5.71
N LYS A 100 1.40 -29.53 -5.65
CA LYS A 100 1.31 -31.01 -5.73
C LYS A 100 1.62 -31.52 -7.13
N ARG A 101 1.08 -30.87 -8.18
CA ARG A 101 1.29 -31.22 -9.59
C ARG A 101 2.77 -31.04 -9.98
N LEU A 102 3.37 -29.90 -9.64
CA LEU A 102 4.81 -29.59 -9.77
C LEU A 102 5.69 -30.62 -9.05
N ARG A 103 5.32 -31.03 -7.82
CA ARG A 103 6.06 -32.05 -7.05
C ARG A 103 6.03 -33.44 -7.68
N HIS A 104 4.92 -33.82 -8.32
CA HIS A 104 4.85 -35.04 -9.11
C HIS A 104 5.69 -34.89 -10.39
N GLY A 105 5.68 -33.69 -10.98
CA GLY A 105 6.67 -33.26 -11.96
C GLY A 105 6.52 -33.91 -13.34
N SER A 106 5.29 -34.19 -13.76
CA SER A 106 5.00 -34.56 -15.15
C SER A 106 5.24 -33.36 -16.08
N LEU A 107 5.98 -33.59 -17.17
CA LEU A 107 6.18 -32.61 -18.24
C LEU A 107 5.15 -32.78 -19.39
N ASP A 108 4.16 -33.65 -19.18
CA ASP A 108 3.05 -34.01 -20.07
C ASP A 108 1.71 -33.86 -19.33
N SER A 109 1.62 -32.92 -18.38
CA SER A 109 0.35 -32.54 -17.74
C SER A 109 -0.28 -31.38 -18.50
N ASP A 110 -1.58 -31.47 -18.77
CA ASP A 110 -2.34 -30.41 -19.46
C ASP A 110 -2.30 -29.08 -18.68
N ASN A 111 -2.25 -29.16 -17.34
CA ASN A 111 -2.13 -28.02 -16.42
C ASN A 111 -0.71 -27.42 -16.30
N LEU A 112 0.28 -27.91 -17.04
CA LEU A 112 1.69 -27.52 -16.87
C LEU A 112 1.92 -26.00 -17.06
N LEU A 113 1.17 -25.32 -17.93
CA LEU A 113 1.31 -23.87 -18.11
C LEU A 113 0.85 -23.09 -16.86
N SER A 114 -0.35 -23.38 -16.32
CA SER A 114 -0.85 -22.69 -15.12
C SER A 114 -0.05 -23.04 -13.87
N ASP A 115 0.49 -24.26 -13.78
CA ASP A 115 1.41 -24.66 -12.72
C ASP A 115 2.74 -23.89 -12.81
N LEU A 116 3.28 -23.67 -14.03
CA LEU A 116 4.47 -22.83 -14.24
C LEU A 116 4.19 -21.34 -13.98
N TRP A 117 3.06 -20.79 -14.43
CA TRP A 117 2.68 -19.41 -14.12
C TRP A 117 2.53 -19.19 -12.61
N THR A 118 1.84 -20.11 -11.92
CA THR A 118 1.69 -20.08 -10.46
C THR A 118 3.05 -20.10 -9.75
N ALA A 119 3.98 -20.95 -10.19
CA ALA A 119 5.34 -20.99 -9.64
C ALA A 119 6.16 -19.72 -9.94
N TYR A 120 6.02 -19.15 -11.13
CA TYR A 120 6.73 -17.92 -11.55
C TYR A 120 6.27 -16.71 -10.74
N LEU A 121 4.94 -16.55 -10.58
CA LEU A 121 4.36 -15.51 -9.73
C LEU A 121 4.82 -15.67 -8.28
N MET A 122 4.81 -16.88 -7.73
CA MET A 122 5.32 -17.15 -6.38
C MET A 122 6.80 -16.77 -6.19
N PHE A 123 7.66 -16.86 -7.23
CA PHE A 123 9.06 -16.36 -7.15
C PHE A 123 9.15 -14.83 -7.17
N LEU A 124 8.28 -14.14 -7.93
CA LEU A 124 8.19 -12.67 -7.97
C LEU A 124 7.54 -12.09 -6.70
N GLU A 125 6.70 -12.87 -6.02
CA GLU A 125 5.99 -12.50 -4.79
C GLU A 125 6.72 -12.92 -3.51
N ASN A 126 7.85 -13.64 -3.62
CA ASN A 126 8.54 -14.19 -2.47
C ASN A 126 9.23 -13.14 -1.60
N ASP A 127 8.76 -13.04 -0.36
CA ASP A 127 9.45 -12.35 0.74
C ASP A 127 10.15 -13.34 1.69
N GLY A 128 9.88 -14.65 1.57
CA GLY A 128 10.71 -15.72 2.14
C GLY A 128 10.01 -17.08 2.20
N ARG A 129 8.68 -17.11 2.36
CA ARG A 129 7.91 -18.33 2.52
C ARG A 129 7.67 -19.05 1.19
N ASN A 130 7.37 -18.30 0.14
CA ASN A 130 7.01 -18.87 -1.17
C ASN A 130 8.15 -19.72 -1.76
N TYR A 131 9.39 -19.28 -1.61
CA TYR A 131 10.60 -20.01 -2.03
C TYR A 131 10.72 -21.36 -1.32
N ARG A 132 10.38 -21.44 -0.03
CA ARG A 132 10.43 -22.68 0.74
C ARG A 132 9.43 -23.70 0.19
N HIS A 133 8.23 -23.28 -0.20
CA HIS A 133 7.26 -24.14 -0.88
C HIS A 133 7.76 -24.62 -2.25
N LEU A 134 8.29 -23.72 -3.08
CA LEU A 134 8.77 -24.04 -4.43
C LEU A 134 9.96 -25.01 -4.41
N ILE A 135 10.94 -24.75 -3.55
CA ILE A 135 12.20 -25.50 -3.50
C ILE A 135 12.13 -26.71 -2.57
N HIS A 136 11.70 -26.55 -1.31
CA HIS A 136 11.77 -27.65 -0.34
C HIS A 136 10.57 -28.60 -0.40
N TYR A 137 9.37 -28.11 -0.72
CA TYR A 137 8.20 -28.97 -0.92
C TYR A 137 8.07 -29.46 -2.37
N ALA A 138 7.97 -28.55 -3.34
CA ALA A 138 7.58 -28.86 -4.71
C ALA A 138 8.74 -29.31 -5.62
N ARG A 139 10.00 -29.15 -5.19
CA ARG A 139 11.19 -29.52 -5.96
C ARG A 139 11.21 -28.92 -7.38
N VAL A 140 10.82 -27.65 -7.51
CA VAL A 140 10.80 -26.93 -8.80
C VAL A 140 12.20 -26.90 -9.43
N ASP A 141 13.26 -26.89 -8.63
CA ASP A 141 14.66 -27.10 -9.06
C ASP A 141 14.82 -28.34 -9.96
N SER A 142 14.22 -29.46 -9.53
CA SER A 142 14.29 -30.77 -10.18
C SER A 142 13.28 -30.95 -11.32
N LEU A 143 12.32 -30.03 -11.46
CA LEU A 143 11.43 -29.92 -12.62
C LEU A 143 12.09 -29.09 -13.73
N VAL A 144 12.68 -27.94 -13.37
CA VAL A 144 13.42 -27.05 -14.27
C VAL A 144 14.55 -27.81 -14.97
N ASP A 145 15.40 -28.54 -14.23
CA ASP A 145 16.53 -29.26 -14.84
C ASP A 145 16.07 -30.31 -15.87
N ARG A 146 15.00 -31.05 -15.58
CA ARG A 146 14.42 -32.02 -16.52
C ARG A 146 13.77 -31.34 -17.72
N PHE A 147 13.12 -30.19 -17.55
CA PHE A 147 12.56 -29.42 -18.66
C PHE A 147 13.66 -28.86 -19.57
N MET A 148 14.75 -28.33 -18.98
CA MET A 148 15.94 -27.92 -19.72
C MET A 148 16.49 -29.09 -20.56
N GLU A 149 16.76 -30.24 -19.94
CA GLU A 149 17.37 -31.39 -20.63
C GLU A 149 16.45 -32.10 -21.64
N THR A 150 15.11 -32.00 -21.52
CA THR A 150 14.17 -32.82 -22.34
C THR A 150 13.08 -32.07 -23.11
N ARG A 151 12.79 -30.79 -22.82
CA ARG A 151 11.64 -30.05 -23.39
C ARG A 151 12.00 -28.75 -24.09
N LEU A 152 12.96 -27.97 -23.59
CA LEU A 152 13.28 -26.63 -24.09
C LEU A 152 13.50 -26.58 -25.62
N TRP A 153 14.11 -27.63 -26.18
CA TRP A 153 14.39 -27.77 -27.62
C TRP A 153 13.48 -28.79 -28.36
N ALA A 154 12.58 -29.49 -27.65
CA ALA A 154 11.94 -30.71 -28.16
C ALA A 154 11.06 -30.50 -29.41
N ARG A 155 10.43 -29.33 -29.55
CA ARG A 155 9.53 -29.02 -30.68
C ARG A 155 10.20 -28.28 -31.85
N ARG A 156 11.51 -27.98 -31.79
CA ARG A 156 12.22 -27.16 -32.80
C ARG A 156 12.17 -27.71 -34.24
N MET A 157 12.05 -29.03 -34.37
CA MET A 157 11.93 -29.71 -35.68
C MET A 157 10.54 -29.58 -36.32
N HIS A 158 9.51 -29.16 -35.58
CA HIS A 158 8.15 -28.98 -36.11
C HIS A 158 7.88 -27.58 -36.70
N ALA A 159 8.79 -26.62 -36.49
CA ALA A 159 8.69 -25.26 -37.04
C ALA A 159 9.53 -25.06 -38.33
N GLY A 160 9.98 -26.14 -38.96
CA GLY A 160 10.75 -26.14 -40.22
C GLY A 160 12.20 -25.67 -40.10
N THR A 161 12.47 -24.61 -39.31
CA THR A 161 13.78 -23.92 -39.26
C THR A 161 14.77 -24.51 -38.25
N GLY A 162 14.35 -25.43 -37.39
CA GLY A 162 15.21 -26.07 -36.38
C GLY A 162 15.60 -25.19 -35.18
N TRP A 163 15.18 -23.91 -35.14
CA TRP A 163 15.38 -22.99 -34.01
C TRP A 163 14.44 -23.31 -32.83
N PRO A 164 14.89 -23.16 -31.57
CA PRO A 164 14.01 -23.26 -30.40
C PRO A 164 12.84 -22.27 -30.44
N LEU A 165 11.69 -22.66 -29.88
CA LEU A 165 10.50 -21.82 -29.88
C LEU A 165 10.55 -20.75 -28.77
N ASP A 166 10.22 -19.50 -29.12
CA ASP A 166 9.87 -18.44 -28.16
C ASP A 166 8.41 -18.66 -27.74
N ILE A 167 8.21 -19.40 -26.65
CA ILE A 167 6.89 -19.76 -26.08
C ILE A 167 6.95 -19.70 -24.56
N THR A 168 5.82 -19.41 -23.93
CA THR A 168 5.73 -19.13 -22.49
C THR A 168 6.26 -20.23 -21.58
N PRO A 169 6.01 -21.54 -21.80
CA PRO A 169 6.66 -22.60 -21.01
C PRO A 169 8.20 -22.56 -21.06
N ASN A 170 8.78 -22.23 -22.23
CA ASN A 170 10.23 -22.09 -22.37
C ASN A 170 10.73 -20.83 -21.63
N ALA A 171 10.02 -19.71 -21.78
CA ALA A 171 10.33 -18.46 -21.10
C ALA A 171 10.31 -18.61 -19.56
N LEU A 172 9.19 -19.10 -19.01
CA LEU A 172 9.01 -19.29 -17.56
C LEU A 172 10.10 -20.20 -16.99
N VAL A 173 10.41 -21.33 -17.63
CA VAL A 173 11.47 -22.25 -17.17
C VAL A 173 12.87 -21.62 -17.25
N VAL A 174 13.18 -20.87 -18.30
CA VAL A 174 14.47 -20.15 -18.40
C VAL A 174 14.61 -19.11 -17.30
N TRP A 175 13.54 -18.38 -16.93
CA TRP A 175 13.58 -17.47 -15.78
C TRP A 175 13.67 -18.22 -14.44
N MET A 176 12.95 -19.34 -14.27
CA MET A 176 13.06 -20.20 -13.09
C MET A 176 14.46 -20.81 -12.91
N LEU A 177 15.23 -21.02 -13.98
CA LEU A 177 16.61 -21.47 -13.87
C LEU A 177 17.50 -20.46 -13.14
N TRP A 178 17.24 -19.14 -13.25
CA TRP A 178 17.90 -18.14 -12.41
C TRP A 178 17.33 -18.12 -10.98
N PHE A 179 16.00 -18.11 -10.83
CA PHE A 179 15.35 -18.10 -9.49
C PHE A 179 15.75 -19.31 -8.62
N THR A 180 16.00 -20.47 -9.23
CA THR A 180 16.39 -21.71 -8.53
C THR A 180 17.91 -21.87 -8.36
N MET A 181 18.75 -20.89 -8.75
CA MET A 181 20.21 -21.00 -8.72
C MET A 181 20.85 -20.30 -7.51
N THR A 182 21.12 -21.06 -6.46
CA THR A 182 21.90 -20.57 -5.30
C THR A 182 23.41 -20.67 -5.57
N PRO A 183 24.28 -19.96 -4.80
CA PRO A 183 25.73 -20.08 -4.93
C PRO A 183 26.23 -21.53 -4.79
N GLU A 184 25.64 -22.28 -3.86
CA GLU A 184 25.99 -23.68 -3.56
C GLU A 184 25.60 -24.60 -4.71
N ARG A 185 24.39 -24.43 -5.27
CA ARG A 185 23.93 -25.20 -6.43
C ARG A 185 24.82 -24.94 -7.65
N LEU A 186 25.20 -23.69 -7.88
CA LEU A 186 26.04 -23.30 -9.01
C LEU A 186 27.49 -23.79 -8.87
N GLN A 187 28.02 -23.89 -7.64
CA GLN A 187 29.33 -24.48 -7.35
C GLN A 187 29.30 -26.02 -7.41
N ALA A 188 28.20 -26.65 -6.99
CA ALA A 188 28.03 -28.12 -7.01
C ALA A 188 27.64 -28.68 -8.39
N MET A 189 27.26 -27.82 -9.35
CA MET A 189 26.83 -28.24 -10.69
C MET A 189 27.98 -28.92 -11.46
N VAL A 190 27.71 -30.13 -11.97
CA VAL A 190 28.68 -30.91 -12.75
C VAL A 190 29.06 -30.15 -14.04
N PRO A 191 30.35 -30.00 -14.38
CA PRO A 191 30.79 -29.23 -15.56
C PRO A 191 30.10 -29.62 -16.87
N ASP A 192 29.88 -30.91 -17.10
CA ASP A 192 29.17 -31.41 -18.29
C ASP A 192 27.71 -30.94 -18.33
N GLN A 193 27.01 -30.90 -17.18
CA GLN A 193 25.63 -30.43 -17.11
C GLN A 193 25.55 -28.92 -17.31
N ARG A 194 26.46 -28.16 -16.68
CA ARG A 194 26.61 -26.72 -16.92
C ARG A 194 26.83 -26.42 -18.40
N THR A 195 27.71 -27.19 -19.05
CA THR A 195 27.99 -27.04 -20.49
C THR A 195 26.75 -27.32 -21.32
N ARG A 196 26.01 -28.41 -21.05
CA ARG A 196 24.72 -28.69 -21.71
C ARG A 196 23.70 -27.55 -21.52
N PHE A 197 23.60 -26.98 -20.32
CA PHE A 197 22.67 -25.87 -20.05
C PHE A 197 23.08 -24.60 -20.81
N MET A 198 24.38 -24.27 -20.85
CA MET A 198 24.89 -23.18 -21.67
C MET A 198 24.60 -23.41 -23.16
N ASP A 199 24.79 -24.63 -23.68
CA ASP A 199 24.50 -24.97 -25.07
C ASP A 199 23.00 -24.82 -25.41
N LEU A 200 22.12 -25.28 -24.51
CA LEU A 200 20.67 -25.14 -24.62
C LEU A 200 20.19 -23.67 -24.59
N LEU A 201 20.85 -22.83 -23.79
CA LEU A 201 20.56 -21.39 -23.67
C LEU A 201 21.20 -20.55 -24.78
N ARG A 202 22.25 -21.05 -25.43
CA ARG A 202 23.08 -20.34 -26.41
C ARG A 202 22.26 -19.61 -27.50
N PRO A 203 21.21 -20.20 -28.13
CA PRO A 203 20.41 -19.49 -29.14
C PRO A 203 19.73 -18.23 -28.58
N PHE A 204 19.06 -18.36 -27.43
CA PHE A 204 18.39 -17.24 -26.75
C PHE A 204 19.37 -16.15 -26.29
N ALA A 205 20.60 -16.56 -25.93
CA ALA A 205 21.65 -15.64 -25.49
C ALA A 205 22.26 -14.82 -26.65
N ILE A 206 22.63 -15.47 -27.77
CA ILE A 206 23.48 -14.86 -28.81
C ILE A 206 22.86 -14.69 -30.20
N ALA A 207 21.57 -14.98 -30.38
CA ALA A 207 20.80 -14.58 -31.56
C ALA A 207 19.74 -13.51 -31.21
N PRO A 208 20.12 -12.27 -30.86
CA PRO A 208 19.19 -11.24 -30.38
C PRO A 208 18.18 -10.76 -31.44
N LEU A 209 18.48 -10.94 -32.74
CA LEU A 209 17.55 -10.68 -33.85
C LEU A 209 16.35 -11.65 -33.84
N GLN A 210 16.58 -12.88 -33.36
CA GLN A 210 15.55 -13.92 -33.21
C GLN A 210 14.88 -13.86 -31.83
N TYR A 211 15.66 -13.66 -30.77
CA TYR A 211 15.19 -13.63 -29.38
C TYR A 211 15.50 -12.27 -28.75
N SER A 212 14.63 -11.30 -29.08
CA SER A 212 14.70 -9.93 -28.55
C SER A 212 14.64 -9.96 -27.01
N PRO A 213 15.61 -9.35 -26.31
CA PRO A 213 15.53 -9.14 -24.86
C PRO A 213 14.64 -7.95 -24.47
N PHE A 214 13.99 -7.28 -25.44
CA PHE A 214 13.22 -6.04 -25.24
C PHE A 214 11.71 -6.27 -25.36
N TYR A 215 10.93 -5.62 -24.48
CA TYR A 215 9.47 -5.75 -24.43
C TYR A 215 8.75 -4.99 -25.56
N ALA A 216 9.33 -3.88 -26.02
CA ALA A 216 8.94 -3.18 -27.24
C ALA A 216 10.17 -2.82 -28.08
N PRO A 217 10.04 -2.67 -29.42
CA PRO A 217 11.14 -2.37 -30.34
C PRO A 217 12.10 -1.31 -29.81
N ASP A 218 13.40 -1.60 -29.78
CA ASP A 218 14.40 -0.74 -29.13
C ASP A 218 14.71 0.53 -29.93
N ASN A 219 14.44 0.55 -31.23
CA ASN A 219 14.64 1.73 -32.09
C ASN A 219 13.78 2.95 -31.67
N HIS A 220 12.57 2.72 -31.15
CA HIS A 220 11.64 3.79 -30.73
C HIS A 220 11.88 4.24 -29.27
N PHE A 221 11.76 5.54 -29.02
CA PHE A 221 11.76 6.10 -27.65
C PHE A 221 10.39 6.62 -27.23
N ASP A 222 9.70 7.34 -28.13
CA ASP A 222 8.40 7.94 -27.90
C ASP A 222 7.28 6.95 -28.25
N PHE A 223 6.26 6.87 -27.39
CA PHE A 223 5.12 5.94 -27.49
C PHE A 223 3.82 6.70 -27.22
N PRO A 224 2.65 6.26 -27.75
CA PRO A 224 2.46 5.07 -28.58
C PRO A 224 3.04 5.17 -30.01
N ILE A 225 3.40 4.01 -30.57
CA ILE A 225 3.88 3.89 -31.95
C ILE A 225 2.71 4.11 -32.93
N HIS A 226 2.86 5.04 -33.87
CA HIS A 226 1.81 5.36 -34.84
C HIS A 226 1.58 4.21 -35.84
N GLY A 227 0.32 3.76 -35.98
CA GLY A 227 -0.02 2.51 -36.69
C GLY A 227 0.45 2.41 -38.15
N SER A 228 0.67 3.55 -38.84
CA SER A 228 1.22 3.62 -40.21
C SER A 228 2.65 3.11 -40.36
N LEU A 229 3.30 2.69 -39.27
CA LEU A 229 4.63 2.09 -39.25
C LEU A 229 4.58 0.56 -39.37
N ARG A 230 3.42 -0.05 -39.12
CA ARG A 230 3.17 -1.50 -39.15
C ARG A 230 3.38 -2.13 -40.54
N ASP A 231 3.08 -1.37 -41.59
CA ASP A 231 3.11 -1.84 -42.99
C ASP A 231 4.47 -1.60 -43.68
N ASN A 232 5.40 -0.91 -43.01
CA ASN A 232 6.60 -0.34 -43.64
C ASN A 232 7.81 -1.31 -43.59
N ASN A 233 7.63 -2.52 -44.11
CA ASN A 233 8.66 -3.57 -44.14
C ASN A 233 9.76 -3.27 -45.21
N GLN A 234 10.55 -2.21 -44.97
CA GLN A 234 11.63 -1.74 -45.85
C GLN A 234 13.00 -2.34 -45.48
N PHE A 235 13.09 -3.66 -45.35
CA PHE A 235 14.36 -4.38 -45.21
C PHE A 235 14.59 -5.35 -46.37
N PRO A 236 15.86 -5.66 -46.75
CA PRO A 236 16.14 -6.37 -47.99
C PRO A 236 15.62 -7.81 -48.02
N GLU A 237 15.04 -8.20 -49.15
CA GLU A 237 14.72 -9.59 -49.47
C GLU A 237 15.99 -10.47 -49.36
N GLY A 238 15.95 -11.50 -48.51
CA GLY A 238 17.04 -12.47 -48.36
C GLY A 238 17.60 -12.62 -46.95
N SER A 239 17.25 -11.75 -45.99
CA SER A 239 17.53 -12.01 -44.57
C SER A 239 16.62 -13.12 -44.04
N ALA A 240 17.21 -14.10 -43.35
CA ALA A 240 16.46 -15.11 -42.59
C ALA A 240 15.66 -14.52 -41.41
N PHE A 241 16.04 -13.31 -40.96
CA PHE A 241 15.46 -12.59 -39.82
C PHE A 241 14.71 -11.34 -40.32
N ALA A 242 13.75 -11.55 -41.24
CA ALA A 242 13.15 -10.50 -42.07
C ALA A 242 12.45 -9.35 -41.30
N ASN A 243 12.05 -9.57 -40.04
CA ASN A 243 11.32 -8.62 -39.21
C ASN A 243 12.19 -8.13 -38.02
N PHE A 244 13.29 -7.42 -38.30
CA PHE A 244 14.06 -6.70 -37.28
C PHE A 244 13.94 -5.17 -37.47
N PRO A 245 13.65 -4.38 -36.42
CA PRO A 245 13.30 -4.80 -35.06
C PRO A 245 11.94 -5.52 -35.00
N GLN A 246 11.77 -6.38 -33.99
CA GLN A 246 10.56 -7.20 -33.85
C GLN A 246 9.36 -6.36 -33.40
N TYR A 247 8.58 -5.85 -34.35
CA TYR A 247 7.23 -5.34 -34.10
C TYR A 247 6.32 -6.50 -33.72
N ARG A 248 6.12 -6.71 -32.41
CA ARG A 248 5.24 -7.74 -31.87
C ARG A 248 3.79 -7.22 -31.86
N GLU A 249 2.85 -8.08 -32.21
CA GLU A 249 1.41 -7.82 -32.04
C GLU A 249 1.01 -8.11 -30.59
N PRO A 250 0.22 -7.25 -29.92
CA PRO A 250 -0.19 -7.47 -28.53
C PRO A 250 -0.91 -8.81 -28.34
N SER A 251 -1.72 -9.22 -29.33
CA SER A 251 -2.45 -10.50 -29.35
C SER A 251 -1.56 -11.74 -29.44
N MET A 252 -0.26 -11.60 -29.73
CA MET A 252 0.70 -12.72 -29.72
C MET A 252 1.43 -12.88 -28.38
N VAL A 253 1.33 -11.90 -27.48
CA VAL A 253 2.12 -11.86 -26.23
C VAL A 253 1.27 -11.67 -24.97
N MET A 254 0.03 -11.19 -25.07
CA MET A 254 -0.91 -11.08 -23.96
C MET A 254 -1.54 -12.43 -23.60
N GLU A 255 -1.43 -12.81 -22.34
CA GLU A 255 -2.08 -13.95 -21.71
C GLU A 255 -3.03 -13.49 -20.60
N ARG A 256 -3.93 -14.40 -20.18
CA ARG A 256 -4.90 -14.19 -19.10
C ARG A 256 -4.69 -15.21 -18.01
N VAL A 257 -4.24 -14.76 -16.84
CA VAL A 257 -3.92 -15.62 -15.69
C VAL A 257 -4.83 -15.28 -14.52
N ILE A 258 -5.51 -16.28 -13.96
CA ILE A 258 -6.35 -16.10 -12.77
C ILE A 258 -5.47 -16.17 -11.51
N HIS A 259 -5.46 -15.10 -10.71
CA HIS A 259 -4.58 -14.89 -9.56
C HIS A 259 -5.36 -14.11 -8.47
N TYR A 260 -5.37 -14.59 -7.22
CA TYR A 260 -6.20 -14.03 -6.12
C TYR A 260 -7.69 -13.85 -6.48
N GLY A 261 -8.24 -14.69 -7.37
CA GLY A 261 -9.63 -14.61 -7.84
C GLY A 261 -9.89 -13.54 -8.91
N GLN A 262 -8.88 -12.76 -9.33
CA GLN A 262 -8.98 -11.79 -10.42
C GLN A 262 -8.37 -12.34 -11.72
N GLN A 263 -8.89 -11.93 -12.88
CA GLN A 263 -8.34 -12.29 -14.19
C GLN A 263 -7.36 -11.22 -14.66
N LEU A 264 -6.05 -11.47 -14.49
CA LEU A 264 -5.01 -10.53 -14.85
C LEU A 264 -4.63 -10.65 -16.33
N THR A 265 -4.48 -9.52 -17.01
CA THR A 265 -3.80 -9.45 -18.31
C THR A 265 -2.31 -9.26 -18.08
N ILE A 266 -1.50 -10.17 -18.59
CA ILE A 266 -0.04 -10.20 -18.36
C ILE A 266 0.65 -10.71 -19.63
N MET A 267 1.87 -10.27 -19.92
CA MET A 267 2.65 -10.81 -21.03
C MET A 267 3.67 -11.86 -20.57
N SER A 268 3.98 -12.79 -21.47
CA SER A 268 5.10 -13.73 -21.31
C SER A 268 6.43 -13.00 -21.06
N PRO A 269 7.24 -13.36 -20.06
CA PRO A 269 8.53 -12.72 -19.81
C PRO A 269 9.52 -13.04 -20.94
N SER A 270 10.38 -12.10 -21.34
CA SER A 270 11.27 -12.34 -22.48
C SER A 270 12.26 -13.49 -22.22
N VAL A 271 12.13 -14.58 -23.01
CA VAL A 271 13.15 -15.66 -23.06
C VAL A 271 14.50 -15.12 -23.54
N GLY A 272 14.47 -14.08 -24.39
CA GLY A 272 15.66 -13.39 -24.87
C GLY A 272 16.41 -12.65 -23.76
N LEU A 273 15.72 -12.15 -22.73
CA LEU A 273 16.35 -11.49 -21.57
C LEU A 273 16.80 -12.53 -20.53
N GLY A 274 15.90 -13.44 -20.13
CA GLY A 274 16.21 -14.50 -19.17
C GLY A 274 17.31 -15.46 -19.65
N GLY A 275 17.37 -15.73 -20.96
CA GLY A 275 18.40 -16.55 -21.58
C GLY A 275 19.78 -15.90 -21.53
N LYS A 276 19.87 -14.58 -21.65
CA LYS A 276 21.14 -13.83 -21.52
C LYS A 276 21.61 -13.79 -20.07
N LEU A 277 20.69 -13.52 -19.14
CA LEU A 277 20.92 -13.56 -17.69
C LEU A 277 21.47 -14.93 -17.23
N THR A 278 20.80 -16.02 -17.61
CA THR A 278 21.20 -17.38 -17.22
C THR A 278 22.44 -17.90 -17.94
N PHE A 279 22.61 -17.60 -19.23
CA PHE A 279 23.82 -17.99 -19.97
C PHE A 279 25.07 -17.33 -19.40
N LEU A 280 25.01 -16.03 -19.10
CA LEU A 280 26.10 -15.30 -18.45
C LEU A 280 26.35 -15.86 -17.04
N MET A 281 25.32 -16.02 -16.21
CA MET A 281 25.42 -16.62 -14.86
C MET A 281 26.22 -17.94 -14.83
N LEU A 282 25.98 -18.82 -15.81
CA LEU A 282 26.69 -20.10 -15.94
C LEU A 282 28.12 -19.91 -16.48
N ALA A 283 28.36 -18.97 -17.39
CA ALA A 283 29.69 -18.62 -17.88
C ALA A 283 30.58 -18.07 -16.74
N GLU A 284 30.05 -17.20 -15.88
CA GLU A 284 30.78 -16.66 -14.72
C GLU A 284 31.17 -17.71 -13.66
N ALA A 285 30.60 -18.91 -13.72
CA ALA A 285 30.96 -20.02 -12.84
C ALA A 285 32.13 -20.87 -13.37
N VAL A 286 32.66 -20.57 -14.56
CA VAL A 286 33.87 -21.21 -15.10
C VAL A 286 35.12 -20.59 -14.44
N PRO A 287 35.98 -21.37 -13.75
CA PRO A 287 37.23 -20.84 -13.21
C PRO A 287 38.14 -20.30 -14.31
N TYR A 288 38.77 -19.15 -14.06
CA TYR A 288 39.65 -18.47 -15.01
C TYR A 288 41.08 -18.38 -14.47
N ASP A 289 42.03 -19.02 -15.17
CA ASP A 289 43.46 -18.90 -14.89
C ASP A 289 44.05 -17.70 -15.67
N PRO A 290 44.67 -16.71 -14.99
CA PRO A 290 45.25 -15.55 -15.67
C PRO A 290 46.46 -15.94 -16.53
N PRO A 291 46.60 -15.39 -17.76
CA PRO A 291 47.72 -15.72 -18.63
C PRO A 291 49.08 -15.35 -18.00
N SER A 292 49.90 -16.37 -17.72
CA SER A 292 51.21 -16.23 -17.05
C SER A 292 52.28 -15.43 -17.82
N VAL A 293 51.95 -14.96 -19.03
CA VAL A 293 52.75 -14.02 -19.85
C VAL A 293 52.51 -12.55 -19.49
N LEU A 294 51.51 -12.25 -18.64
CA LEU A 294 51.22 -10.90 -18.15
C LEU A 294 52.03 -10.59 -16.88
N PRO A 295 52.33 -9.31 -16.60
CA PRO A 295 52.86 -8.89 -15.30
C PRO A 295 51.96 -9.35 -14.14
N ILE A 296 52.54 -9.59 -12.96
CA ILE A 296 51.78 -10.04 -11.78
C ILE A 296 50.78 -8.97 -11.36
N ASP A 297 51.24 -7.72 -11.26
CA ASP A 297 50.46 -6.55 -10.84
C ASP A 297 50.99 -5.27 -11.53
N ARG A 298 50.39 -4.13 -11.18
CA ARG A 298 50.72 -2.79 -11.69
C ARG A 298 52.14 -2.32 -11.38
N LEU A 299 52.80 -2.82 -10.32
CA LEU A 299 54.18 -2.48 -9.96
C LEU A 299 55.21 -3.29 -10.76
N HIS A 300 54.81 -4.47 -11.27
CA HIS A 300 55.63 -5.35 -12.10
C HIS A 300 55.44 -5.12 -13.61
N ALA A 301 54.54 -4.23 -14.02
CA ALA A 301 54.35 -3.83 -15.41
C ALA A 301 55.34 -2.74 -15.82
N ASP A 302 55.82 -2.77 -17.08
CA ASP A 302 56.62 -1.67 -17.64
C ASP A 302 55.68 -0.49 -17.99
N PRO A 303 55.90 0.73 -17.48
CA PRO A 303 55.11 1.90 -17.86
C PRO A 303 55.11 2.21 -19.37
N ALA A 304 56.08 1.69 -20.13
CA ALA A 304 56.14 1.82 -21.59
C ALA A 304 55.13 0.93 -22.35
N ASP A 305 54.56 -0.11 -21.72
CA ASP A 305 53.52 -0.96 -22.33
C ASP A 305 52.17 -0.22 -22.46
N GLY A 306 51.96 0.87 -21.71
CA GLY A 306 50.74 1.67 -21.75
C GLY A 306 49.53 0.95 -21.12
N VAL A 307 48.35 1.09 -21.76
CA VAL A 307 47.11 0.46 -21.27
C VAL A 307 47.12 -1.03 -21.59
N ARG A 308 47.22 -1.86 -20.55
CA ARG A 308 47.34 -3.31 -20.63
C ARG A 308 46.93 -3.97 -19.30
N PRO A 309 46.21 -5.11 -19.29
CA PRO A 309 45.87 -5.82 -18.05
C PRO A 309 47.05 -6.65 -17.50
N THR A 310 47.06 -6.83 -16.18
CA THR A 310 47.98 -7.67 -15.40
C THR A 310 47.24 -8.89 -14.83
N GLN A 311 47.97 -9.87 -14.26
CA GLN A 311 47.34 -11.04 -13.64
C GLN A 311 46.40 -10.63 -12.49
N ALA A 312 46.76 -9.61 -11.70
CA ALA A 312 45.92 -9.07 -10.63
C ALA A 312 44.58 -8.51 -11.14
N ASP A 313 44.56 -7.78 -12.28
CA ASP A 313 43.31 -7.26 -12.85
C ASP A 313 42.41 -8.38 -13.37
N PHE A 314 42.99 -9.45 -13.93
CA PHE A 314 42.26 -10.65 -14.33
C PHE A 314 41.69 -11.42 -13.13
N ILE A 315 42.41 -11.46 -12.00
CA ILE A 315 41.92 -12.07 -10.75
C ILE A 315 40.79 -11.22 -10.13
N GLU A 316 40.90 -9.89 -10.13
CA GLU A 316 39.80 -9.01 -9.70
C GLU A 316 38.56 -9.22 -10.57
N TRP A 317 38.71 -9.21 -11.90
CA TRP A 317 37.61 -9.47 -12.82
C TRP A 317 36.98 -10.87 -12.64
N ALA A 318 37.79 -11.92 -12.51
CA ALA A 318 37.30 -13.28 -12.29
C ALA A 318 36.57 -13.45 -10.95
N SER A 319 36.90 -12.63 -9.94
CA SER A 319 36.19 -12.60 -8.65
C SER A 319 34.84 -11.87 -8.70
N ILE A 320 34.62 -11.02 -9.71
CA ILE A 320 33.42 -10.17 -9.84
C ILE A 320 32.32 -10.89 -10.63
N ARG A 321 31.10 -10.80 -10.11
CA ARG A 321 29.89 -11.37 -10.71
C ARG A 321 29.02 -10.27 -11.31
N GLY A 322 29.00 -10.18 -12.64
CA GLY A 322 28.10 -9.34 -13.41
C GLY A 322 26.65 -9.81 -13.33
N VAL A 323 26.40 -11.07 -12.95
CA VAL A 323 25.07 -11.56 -12.55
C VAL A 323 25.07 -11.90 -11.06
N GLN A 324 24.37 -11.07 -10.27
CA GLN A 324 23.95 -11.46 -8.92
C GLN A 324 22.88 -12.55 -9.02
N LEU A 325 23.01 -13.57 -8.17
CA LEU A 325 22.07 -14.68 -8.09
C LEU A 325 20.77 -14.25 -7.40
N TYR A 326 19.75 -15.10 -7.50
CA TYR A 326 18.53 -14.90 -6.72
C TYR A 326 18.81 -15.22 -5.25
N GLU A 327 18.94 -14.18 -4.44
CA GLU A 327 18.92 -14.28 -2.97
C GLU A 327 17.46 -14.36 -2.51
N PRO A 328 16.98 -15.50 -1.96
CA PRO A 328 15.78 -15.48 -1.13
C PRO A 328 16.10 -14.72 0.17
N SER A 329 15.10 -14.04 0.75
CA SER A 329 15.30 -13.39 2.05
C SER A 329 15.64 -14.44 3.12
N PRO A 330 16.59 -14.18 4.04
CA PRO A 330 16.73 -15.01 5.24
C PRO A 330 15.44 -14.95 6.07
N ASP A 331 15.20 -15.98 6.89
CA ASP A 331 13.98 -16.10 7.71
C ASP A 331 13.84 -14.94 8.73
N ALA A 332 13.23 -13.84 8.28
CA ALA A 332 12.72 -12.75 9.08
C ALA A 332 11.22 -12.63 8.81
N HIS A 333 10.42 -12.51 9.86
CA HIS A 333 9.06 -12.01 9.69
C HIS A 333 9.19 -10.51 9.40
N PRO A 334 8.71 -9.99 8.26
CA PRO A 334 8.56 -8.55 8.14
C PRO A 334 7.61 -8.09 9.24
N SER A 335 7.98 -7.01 9.95
CA SER A 335 7.17 -6.46 11.03
C SER A 335 5.82 -5.96 10.49
N GLU A 336 4.87 -5.72 11.39
CA GLU A 336 3.60 -5.12 10.99
C GLU A 336 3.82 -3.72 10.39
N GLU A 337 4.76 -2.94 10.95
CA GLU A 337 5.31 -1.74 10.30
C GLU A 337 5.79 -2.00 8.88
N GLN A 338 6.71 -2.94 8.63
CA GLN A 338 7.24 -3.17 7.27
C GLN A 338 6.16 -3.57 6.26
N ARG A 339 5.10 -4.28 6.69
CA ARG A 339 3.94 -4.59 5.84
C ARG A 339 3.05 -3.37 5.55
N LEU A 340 2.98 -2.42 6.48
CA LEU A 340 2.22 -1.17 6.35
C LEU A 340 3.00 -0.10 5.58
N GLU A 341 4.33 -0.05 5.71
CA GLU A 341 5.23 0.77 4.89
C GLU A 341 5.21 0.31 3.42
N ASP A 342 5.34 -1.00 3.18
CA ASP A 342 5.22 -1.62 1.85
C ASP A 342 3.92 -1.22 1.14
N ALA A 343 2.80 -1.18 1.87
CA ALA A 343 1.49 -0.86 1.33
C ALA A 343 1.35 0.61 0.89
N CYS A 344 2.30 1.50 1.22
CA CYS A 344 2.13 2.95 1.12
C CYS A 344 3.41 3.73 0.77
N SER A 345 4.00 3.53 -0.42
CA SER A 345 4.55 4.66 -1.18
C SER A 345 4.86 4.35 -2.66
N GLY A 346 4.74 5.37 -3.52
CA GLY A 346 5.29 5.34 -4.87
C GLY A 346 6.82 5.41 -4.92
N HIS A 347 7.47 5.97 -3.88
CA HIS A 347 8.91 5.91 -3.60
C HIS A 347 9.25 6.45 -2.19
N LYS A 348 9.67 5.58 -1.26
CA LYS A 348 11.00 5.65 -0.62
C LYS A 348 11.29 4.39 0.23
N GLN A 349 12.47 3.82 0.00
CA GLN A 349 12.97 2.54 0.54
C GLN A 349 12.22 1.29 0.00
N LEU A 350 12.99 0.31 -0.46
CA LEU A 350 12.52 -0.98 -0.96
C LEU A 350 12.71 -2.01 0.17
N VAL A 351 11.75 -2.05 1.10
CA VAL A 351 11.92 -2.74 2.39
C VAL A 351 11.72 -4.25 2.25
N SER A 352 10.70 -4.67 1.51
CA SER A 352 10.44 -6.06 1.14
C SER A 352 11.45 -6.62 0.11
N ALA A 353 11.77 -7.92 0.22
CA ALA A 353 12.62 -8.62 -0.74
C ALA A 353 11.94 -8.84 -2.11
N SER A 354 10.61 -8.98 -2.14
CA SER A 354 9.82 -9.07 -3.38
C SER A 354 9.72 -7.72 -4.12
N SER A 355 9.82 -6.59 -3.40
CA SER A 355 9.71 -5.22 -3.98
C SER A 355 10.75 -4.92 -5.07
N ARG A 356 11.90 -5.59 -5.03
CA ARG A 356 12.95 -5.47 -6.06
C ARG A 356 12.47 -5.85 -7.47
N PHE A 357 11.39 -6.63 -7.57
CA PHE A 357 10.76 -7.05 -8.83
C PHE A 357 9.55 -6.21 -9.24
N ASP A 358 9.16 -5.17 -8.48
CA ASP A 358 7.95 -4.40 -8.81
C ASP A 358 8.11 -3.68 -10.17
N ASN A 359 9.33 -3.26 -10.54
CA ASN A 359 9.64 -2.78 -11.91
C ASN A 359 9.41 -3.85 -12.98
N ASP A 360 9.78 -5.10 -12.72
CA ASP A 360 9.64 -6.21 -13.67
C ASP A 360 8.16 -6.61 -13.80
N TRP A 361 7.42 -6.67 -12.69
CA TRP A 361 5.97 -6.84 -12.68
C TRP A 361 5.25 -5.77 -13.51
N ASN A 362 5.58 -4.49 -13.28
CA ASN A 362 4.95 -3.36 -13.97
C ASN A 362 5.24 -3.33 -15.47
N ARG A 363 6.37 -3.91 -15.91
CA ARG A 363 6.61 -4.19 -17.33
C ARG A 363 5.66 -5.29 -17.85
N LEU A 364 5.56 -6.41 -17.14
CA LEU A 364 4.77 -7.56 -17.59
C LEU A 364 3.25 -7.29 -17.67
N THR A 365 2.72 -6.42 -16.81
CA THR A 365 1.28 -6.06 -16.81
C THR A 365 0.98 -4.75 -17.55
N GLY A 366 1.88 -3.77 -17.50
CA GLY A 366 1.67 -2.46 -18.12
C GLY A 366 2.20 -2.31 -19.56
N CYS A 367 3.25 -3.02 -19.95
CA CYS A 367 3.94 -2.84 -21.25
C CYS A 367 3.41 -3.78 -22.35
N VAL A 368 2.12 -4.13 -22.30
CA VAL A 368 1.50 -5.15 -23.18
C VAL A 368 1.15 -4.66 -24.59
N ASP A 369 0.83 -3.37 -24.78
CA ASP A 369 0.51 -2.78 -26.10
C ASP A 369 1.36 -1.51 -26.34
N PRO A 370 2.27 -1.50 -27.34
CA PRO A 370 3.07 -0.34 -27.71
C PRO A 370 2.37 0.64 -28.68
N TYR A 371 1.21 0.29 -29.23
CA TYR A 371 0.46 1.10 -30.20
C TYR A 371 -0.69 1.89 -29.55
N ARG A 372 -0.91 1.73 -28.24
CA ARG A 372 -1.94 2.45 -27.47
C ARG A 372 -1.34 3.22 -26.30
N ASP A 373 -1.93 4.37 -26.02
CA ASP A 373 -1.79 4.98 -24.70
C ASP A 373 -2.66 4.16 -23.74
N LEU A 374 -2.04 3.62 -22.68
CA LEU A 374 -2.67 2.72 -21.73
C LEU A 374 -2.83 3.42 -20.36
N PRO A 375 -3.79 3.02 -19.52
CA PRO A 375 -3.93 3.54 -18.15
C PRO A 375 -2.61 3.44 -17.36
N PRO A 376 -2.43 4.28 -16.31
CA PRO A 376 -1.12 4.58 -15.72
C PRO A 376 -0.37 3.37 -15.18
N LYS A 377 0.41 2.74 -16.06
CA LYS A 377 1.36 1.63 -15.79
C LYS A 377 2.15 1.89 -14.53
N GLY A 378 2.41 0.86 -13.72
CA GLY A 378 3.22 0.98 -12.50
C GLY A 378 4.63 1.52 -12.76
N VAL A 379 5.40 1.79 -11.69
CA VAL A 379 6.79 2.23 -11.84
C VAL A 379 7.59 1.14 -12.56
N VAL A 380 8.08 1.43 -13.77
CA VAL A 380 8.91 0.53 -14.61
C VAL A 380 10.41 0.81 -14.50
N TYR A 381 10.79 1.85 -13.75
CA TYR A 381 12.17 2.20 -13.45
C TYR A 381 12.27 2.89 -12.09
N THR A 382 13.00 2.30 -11.13
CA THR A 382 13.28 2.93 -9.83
C THR A 382 14.43 3.92 -9.98
N PHE A 383 14.20 5.18 -9.58
CA PHE A 383 15.23 6.22 -9.59
C PHE A 383 16.42 5.84 -8.70
N GLY A 384 17.63 6.11 -9.17
CA GLY A 384 18.89 5.74 -8.51
C GLY A 384 19.35 4.31 -8.77
N SER A 385 18.53 3.44 -9.37
CA SER A 385 18.86 2.01 -9.54
C SER A 385 20.11 1.78 -10.40
N ILE A 386 20.43 2.69 -11.32
CA ILE A 386 21.67 2.64 -12.13
C ILE A 386 22.81 3.51 -11.55
N ALA A 387 22.53 4.45 -10.64
CA ALA A 387 23.51 5.40 -10.13
C ALA A 387 24.48 4.75 -9.11
N GLY A 388 25.76 4.62 -9.45
CA GLY A 388 26.78 3.97 -8.62
C GLY A 388 27.87 3.28 -9.44
N MET A 389 28.77 2.57 -8.77
CA MET A 389 29.80 1.76 -9.44
C MET A 389 29.20 0.43 -9.93
N PHE A 390 29.30 0.16 -11.23
CA PHE A 390 28.87 -1.09 -11.86
C PHE A 390 30.06 -1.82 -12.47
N ALA A 391 30.06 -3.15 -12.30
CA ALA A 391 31.06 -4.04 -12.86
C ALA A 391 30.44 -5.34 -13.38
N GLY A 392 31.10 -5.97 -14.35
CA GLY A 392 30.65 -7.24 -14.93
C GLY A 392 31.36 -7.52 -16.25
N ARG A 393 30.65 -8.18 -17.17
CA ARG A 393 31.21 -8.61 -18.47
C ARG A 393 30.25 -8.44 -19.63
N MET A 394 30.83 -8.17 -20.80
CA MET A 394 30.17 -8.28 -22.11
C MET A 394 30.85 -9.42 -22.88
N GLN A 395 30.10 -10.20 -23.65
CA GLN A 395 30.65 -11.25 -24.51
C GLN A 395 30.65 -10.79 -25.96
N ILE A 396 31.81 -10.91 -26.63
CA ILE A 396 31.99 -10.60 -28.05
C ILE A 396 31.99 -11.90 -28.85
N PRO A 397 31.05 -12.08 -29.80
CA PRO A 397 31.10 -13.23 -30.68
C PRO A 397 32.11 -13.04 -31.82
N GLU A 398 32.67 -14.16 -32.26
CA GLU A 398 33.53 -14.27 -33.44
C GLU A 398 32.82 -13.75 -34.71
N PHE A 399 33.31 -12.63 -35.26
CA PHE A 399 32.62 -11.85 -36.29
C PHE A 399 32.08 -12.66 -37.47
N PHE A 400 32.91 -13.52 -38.08
CA PHE A 400 32.51 -14.28 -39.27
C PHE A 400 31.41 -15.29 -38.95
N LYS A 401 31.58 -16.09 -37.89
CA LYS A 401 30.54 -17.03 -37.43
C LYS A 401 29.28 -16.33 -36.95
N TYR A 402 29.39 -15.15 -36.33
CA TYR A 402 28.21 -14.35 -35.97
C TYR A 402 27.46 -13.90 -37.22
N ARG A 403 28.17 -13.32 -38.20
CA ARG A 403 27.61 -12.95 -39.51
C ARG A 403 26.93 -14.14 -40.18
N ASP A 404 27.54 -15.32 -40.14
CA ASP A 404 27.01 -16.51 -40.82
C ASP A 404 25.79 -17.07 -40.07
N LEU A 405 25.77 -16.99 -38.73
CA LEU A 405 24.59 -17.29 -37.89
C LEU A 405 23.40 -16.36 -38.20
N ILE A 406 23.62 -15.05 -38.31
CA ILE A 406 22.55 -14.07 -38.64
C ILE A 406 22.14 -14.06 -40.12
N ASN A 407 22.69 -14.94 -40.96
CA ASN A 407 22.23 -15.18 -42.33
C ASN A 407 21.74 -16.63 -42.54
N ALA A 408 21.72 -17.45 -41.49
CA ALA A 408 21.33 -18.87 -41.60
C ALA A 408 19.80 -19.03 -41.62
N PRO A 409 19.20 -19.59 -42.70
CA PRO A 409 17.75 -19.79 -42.78
C PRO A 409 17.23 -20.89 -41.81
N ASN A 410 18.13 -21.78 -41.39
CA ASN A 410 17.87 -22.81 -40.38
C ASN A 410 18.92 -22.68 -39.28
N MET A 411 18.61 -23.16 -38.07
CA MET A 411 19.58 -23.19 -36.97
C MET A 411 20.80 -24.05 -37.35
N PRO A 412 22.03 -23.51 -37.32
CA PRO A 412 23.23 -24.29 -37.58
C PRO A 412 23.59 -25.21 -36.41
N GLU A 413 24.55 -26.11 -36.60
CA GLU A 413 25.02 -26.98 -35.52
C GLU A 413 25.77 -26.18 -34.44
N LEU A 414 25.73 -26.67 -33.20
CA LEU A 414 26.34 -25.98 -32.04
C LEU A 414 27.85 -25.73 -32.15
N ALA A 415 28.54 -26.47 -33.02
CA ALA A 415 29.96 -26.27 -33.34
C ALA A 415 30.20 -25.05 -34.26
N ASP A 416 29.20 -24.64 -35.04
CA ASP A 416 29.29 -23.56 -36.02
C ASP A 416 28.82 -22.21 -35.45
N PHE A 417 28.10 -22.22 -34.32
CA PHE A 417 27.87 -21.03 -33.50
C PHE A 417 29.21 -20.31 -33.19
N PRO A 418 29.21 -18.96 -33.11
CA PRO A 418 30.43 -18.18 -32.87
C PRO A 418 31.06 -18.50 -31.52
N SER A 419 32.39 -18.56 -31.49
CA SER A 419 33.13 -18.54 -30.23
C SER A 419 32.95 -17.18 -29.55
N LEU A 420 32.94 -17.17 -28.21
CA LEU A 420 32.71 -15.97 -27.41
C LEU A 420 33.96 -15.57 -26.63
N ALA A 421 34.40 -14.33 -26.79
CA ALA A 421 35.44 -13.72 -25.98
C ALA A 421 34.80 -12.83 -24.89
N GLU A 422 35.11 -13.07 -23.62
CA GLU A 422 34.63 -12.21 -22.54
C GLU A 422 35.50 -10.96 -22.40
N VAL A 423 34.86 -9.81 -22.18
CA VAL A 423 35.54 -8.53 -21.95
C VAL A 423 34.98 -7.87 -20.68
N PRO A 424 35.83 -7.46 -19.72
CA PRO A 424 35.39 -6.77 -18.52
C PRO A 424 34.76 -5.41 -18.84
N VAL A 425 33.79 -5.00 -18.05
CA VAL A 425 33.19 -3.66 -18.12
C VAL A 425 33.12 -3.08 -16.71
N TYR A 426 33.72 -1.91 -16.53
CA TYR A 426 33.78 -1.17 -15.27
C TYR A 426 33.38 0.29 -15.53
N VAL A 427 32.40 0.79 -14.78
CA VAL A 427 31.85 2.14 -14.97
C VAL A 427 31.23 2.67 -13.68
N LEU A 428 31.61 3.91 -13.32
CA LEU A 428 30.89 4.70 -12.33
C LEU A 428 29.78 5.48 -13.07
N PHE A 429 28.53 5.13 -12.82
CA PHE A 429 27.36 5.81 -13.38
C PHE A 429 26.84 6.92 -12.45
N ARG A 430 26.32 7.99 -13.04
CA ARG A 430 25.50 9.02 -12.40
C ARG A 430 24.20 9.17 -13.19
N GLU A 431 23.11 9.32 -12.47
CA GLU A 431 21.76 9.51 -13.00
C GLU A 431 21.35 10.98 -12.81
N HIS A 432 20.71 11.57 -13.81
CA HIS A 432 20.39 13.00 -13.87
C HIS A 432 18.92 13.19 -14.26
N HIS A 433 18.18 13.95 -13.46
CA HIS A 433 16.72 14.13 -13.62
C HIS A 433 16.37 15.50 -14.19
N CYS A 434 15.61 15.53 -15.29
CA CYS A 434 14.90 16.75 -15.69
C CYS A 434 13.59 16.82 -14.92
N VAL A 435 13.42 17.84 -14.07
CA VAL A 435 12.21 17.99 -13.24
C VAL A 435 11.37 19.17 -13.72
N SER A 436 10.06 18.93 -13.87
CA SER A 436 9.06 19.93 -14.29
C SER A 436 9.12 21.17 -13.39
N PRO A 437 9.09 22.40 -13.93
CA PRO A 437 8.74 22.78 -15.31
C PRO A 437 9.93 22.85 -16.29
N THR A 438 11.09 22.27 -15.97
CA THR A 438 12.25 22.26 -16.89
C THR A 438 11.93 21.44 -18.14
N VAL A 439 12.25 21.96 -19.33
CA VAL A 439 12.04 21.25 -20.60
C VAL A 439 13.21 20.28 -20.85
N PRO A 440 12.95 18.99 -21.08
CA PRO A 440 14.00 18.01 -21.37
C PRO A 440 14.57 18.15 -22.78
N VAL A 441 15.68 17.44 -23.04
CA VAL A 441 16.24 17.31 -24.38
C VAL A 441 15.25 16.60 -25.32
N PRO A 442 14.96 17.16 -26.52
CA PRO A 442 14.14 16.47 -27.51
C PRO A 442 14.78 15.14 -27.92
N THR A 443 13.97 14.16 -28.30
CA THR A 443 14.44 12.85 -28.74
C THR A 443 15.27 12.95 -30.03
N GLY A 444 16.32 12.13 -30.10
CA GLY A 444 17.11 11.96 -31.32
C GLY A 444 16.26 11.30 -32.41
N GLY A 445 16.25 11.90 -33.61
CA GLY A 445 15.49 11.43 -34.76
C GLY A 445 16.11 11.84 -36.09
N THR A 446 16.11 10.94 -37.09
CA THR A 446 16.45 11.27 -38.48
C THR A 446 15.24 11.39 -39.40
N ARG A 447 14.12 10.75 -39.07
CA ARG A 447 12.84 10.89 -39.77
C ARG A 447 11.69 10.98 -38.74
N PRO A 448 10.59 11.69 -39.03
CA PRO A 448 9.39 11.60 -38.21
C PRO A 448 8.85 10.17 -38.19
N GLY A 449 8.59 9.62 -37.00
CA GLY A 449 7.98 8.30 -36.82
C GLY A 449 8.92 7.09 -37.00
N PHE A 450 10.13 7.23 -37.52
CA PHE A 450 11.10 6.12 -37.56
C PHE A 450 12.53 6.64 -37.47
N ASP A 451 13.25 6.25 -36.43
CA ASP A 451 14.70 6.45 -36.32
C ASP A 451 15.37 5.24 -35.69
N ASP A 452 16.65 5.04 -35.97
CA ASP A 452 17.52 4.16 -35.18
C ASP A 452 18.20 4.99 -34.07
N GLY A 453 17.38 5.69 -33.27
CA GLY A 453 17.83 6.68 -32.27
C GLY A 453 18.76 6.08 -31.21
N VAL A 454 18.71 4.76 -31.04
CA VAL A 454 19.66 3.90 -30.30
C VAL A 454 21.12 4.23 -30.63
N LEU A 455 21.46 4.58 -31.88
CA LEU A 455 22.83 4.94 -32.30
C LEU A 455 23.47 6.06 -31.47
N ASN A 456 22.64 6.92 -30.88
CA ASN A 456 23.06 8.02 -30.01
C ASN A 456 22.31 8.04 -28.66
N ALA A 457 21.78 6.88 -28.23
CA ALA A 457 20.94 6.74 -27.04
C ALA A 457 19.79 7.78 -26.95
N TYR A 458 19.13 8.00 -28.09
CA TYR A 458 18.00 8.92 -28.28
C TYR A 458 18.30 10.39 -27.91
N LEU A 459 19.57 10.79 -27.98
CA LEU A 459 19.99 12.18 -27.99
C LEU A 459 20.12 12.73 -29.43
N PRO A 460 19.88 14.02 -29.67
CA PRO A 460 20.11 14.64 -30.99
C PRO A 460 21.57 14.50 -31.46
N LYS A 461 21.78 14.44 -32.78
CA LYS A 461 23.10 14.15 -33.40
C LYS A 461 24.24 15.09 -32.96
N THR A 462 23.93 16.31 -32.55
CA THR A 462 24.91 17.28 -32.04
C THR A 462 24.40 17.86 -30.73
N PHE A 463 25.15 17.61 -29.65
CA PHE A 463 24.89 18.12 -28.32
C PHE A 463 26.23 18.30 -27.60
N ASP A 464 26.26 19.21 -26.64
CA ASP A 464 27.37 19.36 -25.69
C ASP A 464 26.86 19.16 -24.26
N CYS A 465 27.65 18.50 -23.42
CA CYS A 465 27.29 18.11 -22.06
C CYS A 465 28.31 18.67 -21.07
N GLN A 466 27.91 19.71 -20.33
CA GLN A 466 28.73 20.32 -19.29
C GLN A 466 28.16 20.01 -17.91
N HIS A 467 28.94 19.37 -17.05
CA HIS A 467 28.60 19.22 -15.63
C HIS A 467 29.00 20.48 -14.86
N VAL A 468 28.08 21.05 -14.09
CA VAL A 468 28.25 22.33 -13.39
C VAL A 468 27.68 22.23 -11.97
N GLY A 469 28.55 21.90 -11.01
CA GLY A 469 28.16 21.71 -9.61
C GLY A 469 27.46 20.36 -9.41
N ASN A 470 26.16 20.39 -9.15
CA ASN A 470 25.27 19.24 -9.00
C ASN A 470 24.18 19.20 -10.09
N GLN A 471 24.50 19.75 -11.26
CA GLN A 471 23.61 19.76 -12.43
C GLN A 471 24.37 19.41 -13.71
N LEU A 472 23.80 18.53 -14.52
CA LEU A 472 24.19 18.33 -15.92
C LEU A 472 23.45 19.34 -16.80
N ARG A 473 24.19 20.08 -17.63
CA ARG A 473 23.64 21.01 -18.62
C ARG A 473 23.89 20.47 -20.02
N ILE A 474 22.82 20.33 -20.80
CA ILE A 474 22.89 19.84 -22.18
C ILE A 474 22.52 20.97 -23.14
N THR A 475 23.45 21.31 -24.02
CA THR A 475 23.29 22.37 -25.03
C THR A 475 23.15 21.74 -26.41
N ILE A 476 22.11 22.11 -27.17
CA ILE A 476 21.89 21.65 -28.54
C ILE A 476 21.92 22.86 -29.47
N PRO A 477 23.03 23.08 -30.20
CA PRO A 477 23.20 24.25 -31.06
C PRO A 477 22.05 24.41 -32.07
N GLY A 478 21.40 25.58 -32.05
CA GLY A 478 20.33 25.93 -32.99
C GLY A 478 18.95 25.30 -32.74
N VAL A 479 18.78 24.47 -31.71
CA VAL A 479 17.48 23.83 -31.37
C VAL A 479 16.92 24.35 -30.05
N LEU A 480 17.76 24.51 -29.01
CA LEU A 480 17.33 25.03 -27.71
C LEU A 480 17.90 26.44 -27.46
N ASN A 481 17.02 27.40 -27.15
CA ASN A 481 17.38 28.77 -26.82
C ASN A 481 18.10 28.92 -25.45
N GLN A 482 18.02 27.89 -24.59
CA GLN A 482 18.74 27.77 -23.33
C GLN A 482 19.16 26.31 -23.11
N PRO A 483 20.27 26.02 -22.41
CA PRO A 483 20.66 24.65 -22.11
C PRO A 483 19.61 23.96 -21.22
N ALA A 484 19.22 22.74 -21.60
CA ALA A 484 18.40 21.87 -20.76
C ALA A 484 19.17 21.54 -19.47
N ARG A 485 18.47 21.50 -18.34
CA ARG A 485 19.07 21.29 -17.01
C ARG A 485 18.52 20.02 -16.40
N TYR A 486 19.44 19.19 -15.92
CA TYR A 486 19.14 17.99 -15.17
C TYR A 486 19.86 18.10 -13.83
N GLU A 487 19.21 17.73 -12.73
CA GLU A 487 19.87 17.66 -11.42
C GLU A 487 20.48 16.27 -11.21
N ASP A 488 21.68 16.22 -10.64
CA ASP A 488 22.28 14.96 -10.19
C ASP A 488 21.33 14.28 -9.17
N TYR A 489 21.00 13.01 -9.42
CA TYR A 489 20.27 12.19 -8.46
C TYR A 489 21.15 11.98 -7.21
N VAL A 490 20.56 12.22 -6.04
CA VAL A 490 21.18 11.96 -4.74
C VAL A 490 20.17 11.19 -3.91
N GLU A 491 20.58 10.02 -3.40
CA GLU A 491 19.72 9.17 -2.58
C GLU A 491 19.21 9.90 -1.33
N GLY A 492 17.96 9.64 -0.94
CA GLY A 492 17.29 10.31 0.18
C GLY A 492 16.82 11.76 -0.10
N LYS A 493 17.48 12.52 -1.00
CA LYS A 493 17.12 13.90 -1.36
C LYS A 493 15.63 13.99 -1.78
N PRO A 494 14.86 15.02 -1.38
CA PRO A 494 13.54 15.29 -1.94
C PRO A 494 13.63 15.72 -3.41
N SER A 495 12.61 15.38 -4.22
CA SER A 495 12.48 15.94 -5.57
C SER A 495 12.21 17.45 -5.47
N PRO A 496 12.82 18.31 -6.30
CA PRO A 496 12.51 19.75 -6.37
C PRO A 496 11.17 20.05 -7.08
N HIS A 497 10.30 19.05 -7.16
CA HIS A 497 9.03 19.08 -7.87
C HIS A 497 7.99 19.97 -7.18
N ASP A 498 7.30 20.77 -7.99
CA ASP A 498 6.19 21.63 -7.59
C ASP A 498 4.90 21.19 -8.31
N PRO A 499 3.96 20.51 -7.63
CA PRO A 499 2.70 20.06 -8.22
C PRO A 499 1.89 21.21 -8.84
N SER A 500 2.00 22.43 -8.31
CA SER A 500 1.27 23.61 -8.80
C SER A 500 1.78 24.13 -10.15
N LYS A 501 2.94 23.67 -10.61
CA LYS A 501 3.60 24.06 -11.87
C LYS A 501 3.85 22.89 -12.81
N CYS A 502 3.60 21.66 -12.34
CA CYS A 502 3.85 20.45 -13.10
C CYS A 502 2.65 20.13 -14.01
N ARG A 503 2.92 20.10 -15.32
CA ARG A 503 1.88 19.81 -16.34
C ARG A 503 1.19 18.47 -16.10
N ALA A 504 1.89 17.46 -15.60
CA ALA A 504 1.31 16.15 -15.32
C ALA A 504 0.27 16.23 -14.19
N CYS A 505 0.61 16.78 -13.03
CA CYS A 505 -0.31 16.84 -11.89
C CYS A 505 -1.48 17.82 -12.14
N MET A 506 -1.26 18.92 -12.88
CA MET A 506 -2.36 19.80 -13.32
C MET A 506 -3.34 19.09 -14.27
N MET A 507 -2.83 18.23 -15.19
CA MET A 507 -3.69 17.40 -16.05
C MET A 507 -4.38 16.26 -15.28
N HIS A 508 -3.76 15.76 -14.20
CA HIS A 508 -4.33 14.75 -13.32
C HIS A 508 -5.53 15.32 -12.56
N ALA A 509 -5.33 16.45 -11.86
CA ALA A 509 -6.40 17.16 -11.14
C ALA A 509 -7.57 17.55 -12.07
N TYR A 510 -7.29 17.93 -13.32
CA TYR A 510 -8.33 18.20 -14.31
C TYR A 510 -9.09 16.93 -14.76
N ARG A 511 -8.40 15.79 -14.90
CA ARG A 511 -9.06 14.50 -15.19
C ARG A 511 -9.92 14.03 -14.03
N GLU A 512 -9.39 14.08 -12.81
CA GLU A 512 -10.14 13.76 -11.58
C GLU A 512 -11.39 14.65 -11.44
N GLU A 513 -11.29 15.95 -11.75
CA GLU A 513 -12.43 16.86 -11.76
C GLU A 513 -13.47 16.49 -12.85
N VAL A 514 -13.03 16.09 -14.04
CA VAL A 514 -13.93 15.63 -15.12
C VAL A 514 -14.61 14.31 -14.74
N GLU A 515 -13.86 13.31 -14.30
CA GLU A 515 -14.37 12.00 -13.89
C GLU A 515 -15.29 12.11 -12.67
N LEU A 516 -15.05 13.04 -11.75
CA LEU A 516 -15.95 13.35 -10.64
C LEU A 516 -17.26 13.98 -11.14
N ARG A 517 -17.20 14.92 -12.09
CA ARG A 517 -18.38 15.52 -12.73
C ARG A 517 -19.19 14.49 -13.52
N GLU A 518 -18.54 13.59 -14.25
CA GLU A 518 -19.19 12.52 -15.00
C GLU A 518 -19.85 11.49 -14.07
N ARG A 519 -19.19 11.10 -12.96
CA ARG A 519 -19.80 10.26 -11.91
C ARG A 519 -20.98 10.92 -11.21
N VAL A 520 -20.91 12.23 -10.92
CA VAL A 520 -22.05 12.99 -10.38
C VAL A 520 -23.20 13.00 -11.38
N ALA A 521 -22.94 13.33 -12.66
CA ALA A 521 -23.96 13.32 -13.71
C ALA A 521 -24.58 11.93 -13.93
N ALA A 522 -23.79 10.85 -13.85
CA ALA A 522 -24.29 9.48 -13.94
C ALA A 522 -25.19 9.11 -12.74
N ARG A 523 -24.83 9.51 -11.51
CA ARG A 523 -25.68 9.30 -10.32
C ARG A 523 -26.95 10.15 -10.37
N THR A 524 -26.88 11.40 -10.81
CA THR A 524 -28.07 12.24 -11.04
C THR A 524 -29.00 11.59 -12.08
N LYS A 525 -28.46 11.14 -13.21
CA LYS A 525 -29.27 10.48 -14.25
C LYS A 525 -29.89 9.16 -13.79
N ALA A 526 -29.19 8.37 -12.96
CA ALA A 526 -29.75 7.17 -12.37
C ALA A 526 -30.94 7.51 -11.45
N ALA A 527 -30.78 8.51 -10.58
CA ALA A 527 -31.87 8.99 -9.72
C ALA A 527 -33.04 9.64 -10.50
N GLU A 528 -32.77 10.24 -11.66
CA GLU A 528 -33.81 10.73 -12.58
C GLU A 528 -34.57 9.58 -13.26
N MET A 529 -33.92 8.45 -13.56
CA MET A 529 -34.57 7.26 -14.11
C MET A 529 -35.39 6.48 -13.07
N GLU A 530 -34.93 6.39 -11.82
CA GLU A 530 -35.69 5.81 -10.70
C GLU A 530 -36.97 6.60 -10.34
N LEU A 531 -37.14 7.81 -10.90
CA LEU A 531 -38.34 8.66 -10.72
C LEU A 531 -39.35 8.56 -11.89
N ASP A 532 -39.00 7.91 -12.99
CA ASP A 532 -39.84 7.79 -14.20
C ASP A 532 -40.58 6.43 -14.27
N GLU A 533 -40.18 5.44 -13.47
CA GLU A 533 -40.80 4.10 -13.41
C GLU A 533 -41.97 3.97 -12.40
N THR A 534 -42.44 5.08 -11.80
CA THR A 534 -43.53 5.04 -10.78
C THR A 534 -44.94 5.40 -11.27
N ASP A 535 -45.11 5.83 -12.52
CA ASP A 535 -46.41 6.27 -13.08
C ASP A 535 -46.79 5.49 -14.36
N ASP A 536 -47.15 4.20 -14.21
CA ASP A 536 -48.14 3.57 -15.09
C ASP A 536 -48.78 2.34 -14.39
N VAL A 537 -50.05 2.49 -13.97
CA VAL A 537 -50.84 1.43 -13.31
C VAL A 537 -52.01 1.04 -14.22
N VAL A 538 -52.04 -0.22 -14.65
CA VAL A 538 -53.22 -0.86 -15.23
C VAL A 538 -53.37 -2.27 -14.63
N GLU A 539 -54.62 -2.66 -14.38
CA GLU A 539 -55.03 -3.87 -13.67
C GLU A 539 -55.23 -5.09 -14.61
N ASP A 540 -55.72 -6.17 -13.99
CA ASP A 540 -56.50 -7.30 -14.55
C ASP A 540 -55.84 -8.67 -14.80
N ASP A 541 -56.70 -9.67 -14.59
CA ASP A 541 -56.41 -11.06 -14.23
C ASP A 541 -56.34 -12.06 -15.42
N GLU A 542 -55.75 -13.23 -15.11
CA GLU A 542 -56.07 -14.60 -15.55
C GLU A 542 -56.35 -14.98 -17.04
N ASP A 543 -55.77 -16.14 -17.38
CA ASP A 543 -56.30 -17.23 -18.25
C ASP A 543 -55.96 -17.40 -19.76
N GLU A 544 -55.75 -18.70 -20.07
CA GLU A 544 -55.84 -19.49 -21.32
C GLU A 544 -55.16 -19.09 -22.66
N ALA A 545 -53.91 -19.58 -22.80
CA ALA A 545 -53.53 -20.67 -23.73
C ALA A 545 -53.33 -20.47 -25.27
N MET A 546 -52.69 -21.51 -25.85
CA MET A 546 -52.54 -21.89 -27.29
C MET A 546 -51.53 -21.14 -28.19
N GLY A 547 -50.45 -21.84 -28.61
CA GLY A 547 -49.79 -21.59 -29.90
C GLY A 547 -48.26 -21.83 -30.00
N ASP A 548 -47.88 -22.87 -30.74
CA ASP A 548 -46.59 -23.23 -31.38
C ASP A 548 -45.56 -22.11 -31.76
N ASP A 549 -44.28 -22.40 -32.08
CA ASP A 549 -43.63 -23.66 -32.48
C ASP A 549 -42.11 -23.73 -32.13
N SER A 550 -41.57 -24.95 -32.08
CA SER A 550 -40.18 -25.34 -32.41
C SER A 550 -38.99 -24.74 -31.63
N ALA A 551 -38.24 -25.61 -30.92
CA ALA A 551 -36.92 -26.09 -31.39
C ALA A 551 -36.19 -26.98 -30.35
N HIS A 552 -36.33 -28.30 -30.51
CA HIS A 552 -35.38 -29.37 -30.17
C HIS A 552 -34.33 -29.22 -29.05
N ARG A 553 -34.54 -30.01 -27.98
CA ARG A 553 -33.44 -30.72 -27.29
C ARG A 553 -32.73 -31.67 -28.28
N GLU A 554 -31.43 -31.94 -28.06
CA GLU A 554 -30.99 -33.33 -27.95
C GLU A 554 -29.76 -33.53 -27.05
N ARG A 555 -29.23 -34.75 -26.97
CA ARG A 555 -28.35 -35.23 -25.88
C ARG A 555 -26.89 -35.44 -26.31
N ARG A 556 -26.04 -35.55 -25.28
CA ARG A 556 -24.73 -36.25 -25.35
C ARG A 556 -24.85 -37.55 -26.14
N ASP A 557 -23.83 -37.84 -26.95
CA ASP A 557 -23.33 -39.20 -27.08
C ASP A 557 -21.80 -39.20 -27.25
N SER A 558 -21.15 -40.34 -27.03
CA SER A 558 -19.68 -40.45 -26.93
C SER A 558 -19.04 -41.22 -28.09
N ALA A 559 -17.90 -40.73 -28.60
CA ALA A 559 -17.07 -41.48 -29.53
C ALA A 559 -15.57 -41.24 -29.26
N ALA A 560 -14.79 -42.32 -29.30
CA ALA A 560 -13.33 -42.28 -29.33
C ALA A 560 -12.83 -42.93 -30.63
N SER A 561 -11.87 -42.30 -31.31
CA SER A 561 -11.16 -42.91 -32.45
C SER A 561 -9.70 -42.44 -32.47
N GLN A 562 -8.88 -43.07 -33.31
CA GLN A 562 -7.42 -43.03 -33.20
C GLN A 562 -6.76 -42.18 -34.30
N GLY A 563 -5.89 -41.26 -33.88
CA GLY A 563 -4.57 -41.03 -34.47
C GLY A 563 -4.45 -40.35 -35.84
N SER A 564 -3.68 -39.25 -35.88
CA SER A 564 -2.64 -39.03 -36.91
C SER A 564 -1.70 -37.87 -36.50
N HIS A 565 -0.49 -37.87 -37.05
CA HIS A 565 0.42 -36.71 -37.00
C HIS A 565 0.02 -35.68 -38.05
N PHE A 566 0.05 -34.39 -37.72
CA PHE A 566 0.69 -33.27 -38.45
C PHE A 566 0.52 -31.98 -37.60
N SER A 567 1.59 -31.29 -37.17
CA SER A 567 2.43 -30.37 -37.96
C SER A 567 1.77 -29.01 -38.22
N TYR A 568 1.98 -28.07 -37.29
CA TYR A 568 1.63 -26.65 -37.44
C TYR A 568 2.69 -25.76 -36.76
N PHE A 569 3.46 -25.02 -37.56
CA PHE A 569 4.07 -23.72 -37.26
C PHE A 569 4.52 -23.12 -38.60
N TYR A 570 4.13 -21.87 -38.88
CA TYR A 570 4.08 -21.25 -40.21
C TYR A 570 3.06 -21.91 -41.17
N GLY A 571 1.79 -21.57 -40.96
CA GLY A 571 0.72 -21.63 -41.95
C GLY A 571 0.33 -20.22 -42.45
N ASP A 572 -0.44 -20.14 -43.52
CA ASP A 572 -0.79 -18.88 -44.21
C ASP A 572 -1.49 -17.85 -43.29
N LEU A 573 -1.05 -16.59 -43.33
CA LEU A 573 -1.61 -15.47 -42.57
C LEU A 573 -3.01 -15.03 -43.08
N ASN A 574 -3.47 -15.57 -44.21
CA ASN A 574 -4.74 -15.21 -44.84
C ASN A 574 -5.95 -16.09 -44.43
N ASP A 575 -5.78 -17.08 -43.53
CA ASP A 575 -6.84 -17.99 -43.08
C ASP A 575 -7.41 -17.63 -41.69
N PRO A 576 -8.68 -17.18 -41.59
CA PRO A 576 -9.33 -16.86 -40.32
C PRO A 576 -9.52 -18.05 -39.37
N GLU A 577 -9.68 -19.29 -39.86
CA GLU A 577 -9.89 -20.46 -38.99
C GLU A 577 -8.61 -20.86 -38.25
N ASN A 578 -7.43 -20.65 -38.86
CA ASN A 578 -6.15 -20.90 -38.21
C ASN A 578 -5.85 -19.92 -37.06
N VAL A 579 -6.30 -18.66 -37.17
CA VAL A 579 -6.23 -17.68 -36.07
C VAL A 579 -7.14 -18.11 -34.91
N LEU A 580 -8.29 -18.72 -35.19
CA LEU A 580 -9.19 -19.24 -34.16
C LEU A 580 -8.62 -20.48 -33.46
N ARG A 581 -8.07 -21.46 -34.18
CA ARG A 581 -7.42 -22.64 -33.54
C ARG A 581 -6.13 -22.30 -32.80
N SER A 582 -5.46 -21.20 -33.16
CA SER A 582 -4.32 -20.68 -32.39
C SER A 582 -4.75 -20.04 -31.06
N ARG A 583 -5.98 -19.49 -30.98
CA ARG A 583 -6.56 -18.93 -29.74
C ARG A 583 -6.90 -19.99 -28.70
N ASP A 584 -7.18 -21.23 -29.11
CA ASP A 584 -7.49 -22.33 -28.18
C ASP A 584 -6.28 -22.75 -27.31
N MET A 585 -5.07 -22.26 -27.61
CA MET A 585 -3.88 -22.36 -26.74
C MET A 585 -3.58 -21.08 -25.93
N MET A 586 -4.35 -20.00 -26.10
CA MET A 586 -4.15 -18.70 -25.43
C MET A 586 -5.11 -18.47 -24.24
N LEU A 587 -5.91 -19.48 -23.90
CA LEU A 587 -6.76 -19.50 -22.70
C LEU A 587 -6.26 -20.59 -21.77
N GLU A 588 -5.99 -20.24 -20.50
CA GLU A 588 -5.87 -21.24 -19.44
C GLU A 588 -7.26 -21.81 -19.11
N HIS A 589 -7.75 -22.69 -19.97
CA HIS A 589 -8.78 -23.67 -19.60
C HIS A 589 -8.14 -24.70 -18.64
N ASP A 590 -7.82 -24.25 -17.41
CA ASP A 590 -7.69 -25.12 -16.24
C ASP A 590 -9.09 -25.19 -15.61
N PRO A 591 -9.93 -26.20 -15.96
CA PRO A 591 -11.27 -26.32 -15.41
C PRO A 591 -11.25 -26.61 -13.90
N ASP A 592 -10.13 -27.09 -13.33
CA ASP A 592 -10.01 -27.16 -11.86
C ASP A 592 -9.98 -25.74 -11.28
N THR A 593 -9.36 -24.77 -11.96
CA THR A 593 -9.23 -23.37 -11.53
C THR A 593 -10.48 -22.54 -11.86
N GLU A 594 -11.12 -22.74 -13.02
CA GLU A 594 -12.40 -22.08 -13.35
C GLU A 594 -13.52 -22.54 -12.41
N ALA A 595 -13.67 -23.85 -12.19
CA ALA A 595 -14.64 -24.37 -11.22
C ALA A 595 -14.32 -23.92 -9.78
N LEU A 596 -13.04 -23.78 -9.42
CA LEU A 596 -12.64 -23.23 -8.11
C LEU A 596 -13.01 -21.74 -7.97
N LEU A 597 -12.96 -20.97 -9.06
CA LEU A 597 -13.37 -19.57 -9.06
C LEU A 597 -14.88 -19.49 -8.78
N GLU A 598 -15.69 -20.26 -9.51
CA GLU A 598 -17.14 -20.37 -9.28
C GLU A 598 -17.46 -20.85 -7.84
N GLU A 599 -16.83 -21.94 -7.39
CA GLU A 599 -17.06 -22.56 -6.07
C GLU A 599 -16.69 -21.65 -4.88
N MET A 600 -15.80 -20.66 -5.07
CA MET A 600 -15.30 -19.80 -4.00
C MET A 600 -15.75 -18.34 -4.09
N MET A 601 -16.15 -17.86 -5.27
CA MET A 601 -16.57 -16.46 -5.50
C MET A 601 -18.08 -16.27 -5.70
N SER A 602 -18.87 -17.34 -5.81
CA SER A 602 -20.33 -17.29 -6.08
C SER A 602 -21.18 -16.55 -5.02
N ASP A 603 -20.73 -16.48 -3.77
CA ASP A 603 -21.49 -15.89 -2.66
C ASP A 603 -21.44 -14.36 -2.63
N GLY A 604 -22.23 -13.72 -3.49
CA GLY A 604 -22.96 -12.51 -3.11
C GLY A 604 -22.24 -11.16 -3.04
N LEU A 605 -21.57 -10.76 -4.13
CA LEU A 605 -21.81 -9.47 -4.81
C LEU A 605 -20.97 -9.37 -6.09
N SER A 606 -21.48 -8.68 -7.12
CA SER A 606 -20.69 -8.32 -8.30
C SER A 606 -19.94 -7.01 -8.04
N ASP A 607 -18.61 -7.05 -8.13
CA ASP A 607 -17.76 -5.86 -7.96
C ASP A 607 -17.89 -4.88 -9.15
N TYR A 608 -18.97 -4.08 -9.14
CA TYR A 608 -18.95 -2.74 -9.73
C TYR A 608 -18.46 -1.75 -8.68
N TYR A 609 -17.19 -1.90 -8.30
CA TYR A 609 -16.47 -0.90 -7.53
C TYR A 609 -15.54 -0.12 -8.44
N GLU A 610 -15.37 1.16 -8.12
CA GLU A 610 -14.52 2.08 -8.84
C GLU A 610 -13.07 1.57 -8.76
N ASP A 611 -12.41 1.44 -9.91
CA ASP A 611 -10.95 1.47 -9.94
C ASP A 611 -10.53 2.80 -9.28
N ASP A 612 -9.98 2.76 -8.06
CA ASP A 612 -9.23 3.87 -7.49
C ASP A 612 -7.78 3.73 -8.01
N PRO A 613 -7.38 4.50 -9.03
CA PRO A 613 -6.23 4.15 -9.87
C PRO A 613 -4.92 4.56 -9.19
N PHE A 614 -4.47 3.77 -8.19
CA PHE A 614 -3.19 3.88 -7.45
C PHE A 614 -2.59 5.30 -7.54
N THR A 615 -3.22 6.26 -6.86
CA THR A 615 -2.97 7.70 -7.01
C THR A 615 -1.54 8.05 -6.57
N ARG A 616 -0.62 8.10 -7.54
CA ARG A 616 0.81 8.28 -7.23
C ARG A 616 1.13 9.73 -6.94
N ASP A 617 2.01 9.92 -5.96
CA ASP A 617 2.81 11.12 -5.82
C ASP A 617 3.55 11.41 -7.14
N CYS A 618 2.96 12.34 -7.90
CA CYS A 618 3.52 12.94 -9.10
C CYS A 618 4.96 13.38 -8.79
N THR A 619 5.98 12.71 -9.33
CA THR A 619 7.39 12.94 -8.92
C THR A 619 8.05 14.14 -9.61
N GLY A 620 7.39 14.68 -10.64
CA GLY A 620 7.86 15.79 -11.47
C GLY A 620 8.93 15.43 -12.52
N VAL A 621 9.49 14.22 -12.49
CA VAL A 621 10.58 13.81 -13.40
C VAL A 621 10.04 13.61 -14.81
N GLN A 622 10.51 14.42 -15.75
CA GLN A 622 10.10 14.41 -17.16
C GLN A 622 11.09 13.71 -18.09
N ASP A 623 12.33 13.47 -17.66
CA ASP A 623 13.37 12.78 -18.44
C ASP A 623 14.53 12.36 -17.53
N ILE A 624 15.23 11.27 -17.90
CA ILE A 624 16.36 10.74 -17.14
C ILE A 624 17.53 10.49 -18.08
N ILE A 625 18.64 11.21 -17.82
CA ILE A 625 19.91 11.05 -18.51
C ILE A 625 20.90 10.32 -17.61
N ILE A 626 21.67 9.41 -18.19
CA ILE A 626 22.74 8.68 -17.52
C ILE A 626 24.07 9.14 -18.11
N THR A 627 25.04 9.40 -17.24
CA THR A 627 26.45 9.58 -17.63
C THR A 627 27.31 8.60 -16.86
N GLY A 628 28.45 8.17 -17.42
CA GLY A 628 29.41 7.40 -16.63
C GLY A 628 30.83 7.44 -17.16
N GLU A 629 31.77 6.98 -16.34
CA GLU A 629 33.18 6.91 -16.69
C GLU A 629 33.86 5.67 -16.11
N THR A 630 34.82 5.11 -16.85
CA THR A 630 35.69 4.05 -16.35
C THR A 630 36.78 4.66 -15.48
N LEU A 631 36.72 4.38 -14.16
CA LEU A 631 37.69 4.87 -13.17
C LEU A 631 39.14 4.60 -13.62
N PRO A 632 40.11 5.50 -13.31
CA PRO A 632 41.49 5.40 -13.82
C PRO A 632 42.13 4.01 -13.68
N ARG A 633 42.04 3.38 -12.49
CA ARG A 633 42.62 2.04 -12.23
C ARG A 633 42.11 0.96 -13.18
N HIS A 634 40.83 1.00 -13.56
CA HIS A 634 40.26 0.05 -14.51
C HIS A 634 40.57 0.43 -15.96
N GLY A 635 40.71 1.73 -16.25
CA GLY A 635 41.05 2.23 -17.59
C GLY A 635 42.50 1.94 -18.00
N GLU A 636 43.42 1.85 -17.04
CA GLU A 636 44.81 1.38 -17.25
C GLU A 636 44.90 -0.12 -17.58
N ALA A 637 43.85 -0.89 -17.25
CA ALA A 637 43.74 -2.32 -17.55
C ALA A 637 42.91 -2.59 -18.81
N TRP A 638 41.79 -1.90 -18.99
CA TRP A 638 40.73 -2.25 -19.95
C TRP A 638 40.33 -1.10 -20.89
N HIS A 639 41.14 -0.03 -20.96
CA HIS A 639 40.88 1.25 -21.63
C HIS A 639 39.85 2.17 -20.95
N HIS A 640 40.12 3.48 -21.02
CA HIS A 640 39.27 4.52 -20.44
C HIS A 640 38.10 4.87 -21.37
N TYR A 641 36.88 4.62 -20.90
CA TYR A 641 35.64 4.99 -21.61
C TYR A 641 34.85 6.05 -20.85
N ARG A 642 34.06 6.82 -21.62
CA ARG A 642 32.90 7.57 -21.13
C ARG A 642 31.62 6.94 -21.66
N PHE A 643 30.55 7.09 -20.91
CA PHE A 643 29.21 6.63 -21.22
C PHE A 643 28.26 7.82 -21.15
N TYR A 644 27.31 7.87 -22.08
CA TYR A 644 26.14 8.75 -22.00
C TYR A 644 24.92 8.00 -22.50
N GLY A 645 23.72 8.37 -22.02
CA GLY A 645 22.49 7.80 -22.52
C GLY A 645 21.26 8.19 -21.74
N ARG A 646 20.18 7.43 -21.91
CA ARG A 646 18.82 7.83 -21.54
C ARG A 646 17.99 6.63 -21.09
N VAL A 647 17.03 6.86 -20.19
CA VAL A 647 16.03 5.86 -19.79
C VAL A 647 14.72 6.10 -20.53
N ARG A 648 14.18 5.07 -21.19
CA ARG A 648 12.88 5.10 -21.85
C ARG A 648 11.76 4.97 -20.82
N GLN A 649 10.87 5.96 -20.75
CA GLN A 649 9.82 6.02 -19.72
C GLN A 649 8.76 4.91 -19.85
N TRP A 650 8.53 4.39 -21.06
CA TRP A 650 7.43 3.47 -21.34
C TRP A 650 7.62 2.05 -20.75
N ASP A 651 8.87 1.58 -20.60
CA ASP A 651 9.24 0.27 -20.03
C ASP A 651 10.51 0.27 -19.14
N GLY A 652 11.17 1.41 -18.98
CA GLY A 652 12.44 1.51 -18.25
C GLY A 652 13.65 0.96 -19.02
N LEU A 653 13.57 0.82 -20.37
CA LEU A 653 14.73 0.44 -21.18
C LEU A 653 15.85 1.48 -21.03
N ILE A 654 17.02 1.05 -20.61
CA ILE A 654 18.23 1.88 -20.56
C ILE A 654 19.02 1.68 -21.85
N VAL A 655 19.38 2.77 -22.52
CA VAL A 655 20.32 2.75 -23.66
C VAL A 655 21.48 3.69 -23.40
N LEU A 656 22.71 3.20 -23.61
CA LEU A 656 23.97 3.91 -23.31
C LEU A 656 24.96 3.78 -24.48
N VAL A 657 25.57 4.88 -24.90
CA VAL A 657 26.71 4.89 -25.83
C VAL A 657 28.01 4.96 -25.04
N ARG A 658 28.85 3.93 -25.16
CA ARG A 658 30.23 3.89 -24.70
C ARG A 658 31.16 4.47 -25.77
N VAL A 659 31.96 5.46 -25.39
CA VAL A 659 32.93 6.16 -26.24
C VAL A 659 34.34 6.04 -25.64
N PRO A 660 35.36 5.58 -26.40
CA PRO A 660 36.74 5.54 -25.94
C PRO A 660 37.32 6.96 -25.85
N THR A 661 38.02 7.26 -24.75
CA THR A 661 38.56 8.61 -24.50
C THR A 661 40.03 8.75 -24.90
N HIS A 662 40.84 7.72 -24.61
CA HIS A 662 42.30 7.74 -24.82
C HIS A 662 42.75 6.94 -26.06
N PHE A 663 41.85 6.17 -26.68
CA PHE A 663 42.14 5.39 -27.89
C PHE A 663 40.97 5.48 -28.89
N PRO A 664 40.87 6.57 -29.69
CA PRO A 664 39.70 6.82 -30.55
C PRO A 664 39.41 5.74 -31.60
N GLY A 665 40.40 4.89 -31.93
CA GLY A 665 40.26 3.80 -32.90
C GLY A 665 39.43 2.60 -32.44
N ALA A 666 39.00 2.51 -31.18
CA ALA A 666 38.22 1.38 -30.67
C ALA A 666 36.74 1.35 -31.14
N GLY A 667 36.27 2.41 -31.83
CA GLY A 667 34.86 2.57 -32.19
C GLY A 667 33.95 2.87 -30.98
N LYS A 668 32.66 3.14 -31.25
CA LYS A 668 31.64 3.28 -30.20
C LYS A 668 30.93 1.94 -29.98
N THR A 669 30.45 1.70 -28.76
CA THR A 669 29.63 0.52 -28.43
C THR A 669 28.33 0.99 -27.79
N ILE A 670 27.19 0.41 -28.15
CA ILE A 670 25.89 0.78 -27.60
C ILE A 670 25.40 -0.36 -26.71
N PHE A 671 25.04 -0.08 -25.47
CA PHE A 671 24.45 -1.03 -24.53
C PHE A 671 22.95 -0.75 -24.43
N ARG A 672 22.10 -1.78 -24.50
CA ARG A 672 20.65 -1.69 -24.30
C ARG A 672 20.20 -2.78 -23.34
N GLY A 673 19.41 -2.46 -22.34
CA GLY A 673 18.92 -3.45 -21.38
C GLY A 673 18.06 -2.88 -20.26
N TYR A 674 17.68 -3.75 -19.32
CA TYR A 674 16.89 -3.37 -18.15
C TYR A 674 17.67 -3.66 -16.88
N VAL A 675 17.37 -2.94 -15.81
CA VAL A 675 17.73 -3.37 -14.45
C VAL A 675 16.65 -4.36 -13.99
N VAL A 676 17.03 -5.63 -13.90
CA VAL A 676 16.22 -6.77 -13.45
C VAL A 676 16.42 -6.95 -11.95
N GLY A 677 15.33 -7.10 -11.19
CA GLY A 677 15.37 -7.28 -9.74
C GLY A 677 16.09 -6.15 -8.99
N ASN A 678 16.11 -4.93 -9.56
CA ASN A 678 16.87 -3.75 -9.13
C ASN A 678 18.37 -3.98 -8.83
N ARG A 679 18.97 -5.04 -9.38
CA ARG A 679 20.37 -5.45 -9.11
C ARG A 679 21.19 -5.76 -10.35
N ASN A 680 20.58 -6.37 -11.37
CA ASN A 680 21.27 -6.88 -12.56
C ASN A 680 20.92 -6.04 -13.79
N PHE A 681 21.85 -5.24 -14.32
CA PHE A 681 21.67 -4.54 -15.59
C PHE A 681 22.09 -5.45 -16.75
N VAL A 682 21.12 -5.95 -17.51
CA VAL A 682 21.30 -7.05 -18.50
C VAL A 682 20.62 -6.72 -19.82
N GLY A 683 21.24 -7.12 -20.93
CA GLY A 683 20.65 -7.02 -22.27
C GLY A 683 21.64 -7.31 -23.40
N SER A 684 21.46 -6.64 -24.54
CA SER A 684 22.32 -6.75 -25.72
C SER A 684 23.13 -5.48 -25.96
N TRP A 685 24.45 -5.62 -26.04
CA TRP A 685 25.31 -4.59 -26.63
C TRP A 685 25.34 -4.73 -28.16
N ARG A 686 25.56 -3.64 -28.89
CA ARG A 686 25.81 -3.66 -30.35
C ARG A 686 26.95 -2.72 -30.77
N SER A 687 27.63 -3.06 -31.85
CA SER A 687 28.60 -2.17 -32.51
C SER A 687 27.90 -0.96 -33.11
N TYR A 688 28.47 0.25 -32.95
CA TYR A 688 28.02 1.42 -33.71
C TYR A 688 28.39 1.28 -35.19
N ALA A 689 27.48 1.65 -36.08
CA ALA A 689 27.69 1.72 -37.53
C ALA A 689 27.05 2.99 -38.08
N ASP A 690 27.69 3.62 -39.08
CA ASP A 690 27.13 4.80 -39.78
C ASP A 690 26.08 4.42 -40.84
N ASN A 691 26.03 3.15 -41.26
CA ASN A 691 24.94 2.62 -42.08
C ASN A 691 23.87 1.98 -41.19
N ILE A 692 22.66 2.55 -41.19
CA ILE A 692 21.49 2.07 -40.43
C ILE A 692 20.99 0.71 -40.98
N GLU A 693 21.25 0.40 -42.25
CA GLU A 693 20.86 -0.86 -42.90
C GLU A 693 21.88 -2.00 -42.67
N ALA A 694 23.05 -1.71 -42.07
CA ALA A 694 24.06 -2.72 -41.81
C ALA A 694 23.76 -3.47 -40.49
N ILE A 695 23.58 -4.78 -40.56
CA ILE A 695 23.31 -5.60 -39.36
C ILE A 695 24.53 -5.50 -38.42
N PRO A 696 24.34 -4.99 -37.18
CA PRO A 696 25.45 -4.76 -36.26
C PRO A 696 25.93 -6.07 -35.62
N VAL A 697 27.19 -6.08 -35.18
CA VAL A 697 27.70 -7.13 -34.29
C VAL A 697 27.07 -6.91 -32.92
N GLU A 698 26.34 -7.91 -32.41
CA GLU A 698 25.71 -7.84 -31.09
C GLU A 698 26.19 -8.95 -30.17
N GLY A 699 26.05 -8.75 -28.87
CA GLY A 699 26.33 -9.79 -27.88
C GLY A 699 25.69 -9.49 -26.52
N PRO A 700 25.60 -10.48 -25.62
CA PRO A 700 25.01 -10.29 -24.31
C PRO A 700 25.98 -9.57 -23.37
N PHE A 701 25.42 -8.86 -22.39
CA PHE A 701 26.16 -8.33 -21.24
C PHE A 701 25.34 -8.44 -19.96
N ALA A 702 26.04 -8.49 -18.83
CA ALA A 702 25.46 -8.33 -17.50
C ALA A 702 26.43 -7.57 -16.61
N LEU A 703 25.94 -6.49 -15.99
CA LEU A 703 26.64 -5.70 -14.98
C LEU A 703 25.83 -5.70 -13.69
N SER A 704 26.50 -5.78 -12.55
CA SER A 704 25.89 -5.59 -11.23
C SER A 704 26.54 -4.44 -10.48
N ARG A 705 25.82 -3.89 -9.50
CA ARG A 705 26.35 -2.85 -8.60
C ARG A 705 27.40 -3.47 -7.67
N ILE A 706 28.54 -2.80 -7.51
CA ILE A 706 29.59 -3.16 -6.57
C ILE A 706 29.89 -2.02 -5.59
N GLU A 707 30.32 -2.35 -4.38
CA GLU A 707 30.72 -1.35 -3.39
C GLU A 707 32.05 -0.67 -3.78
N GLU A 708 32.12 0.65 -3.65
CA GLU A 708 33.36 1.39 -3.82
C GLU A 708 34.25 1.20 -2.58
N ARG A 709 35.17 0.23 -2.65
CA ARG A 709 36.25 0.10 -1.67
C ARG A 709 37.10 1.36 -1.66
N ALA A 710 36.86 2.21 -0.66
CA ALA A 710 37.64 3.42 -0.41
C ALA A 710 39.14 3.12 -0.41
N ALA A 711 39.91 3.96 -1.10
CA ALA A 711 41.36 3.81 -1.30
C ALA A 711 42.17 4.08 -0.02
N SER A 712 42.00 3.20 0.97
CA SER A 712 42.81 3.13 2.18
C SER A 712 44.09 2.33 1.93
N SER A 713 45.15 2.69 2.65
CA SER A 713 46.55 2.24 2.51
C SER A 713 46.77 0.82 1.96
N ALA A 714 47.61 0.71 0.94
CA ALA A 714 48.08 -0.58 0.43
C ALA A 714 48.80 -1.41 1.51
N ALA A 715 48.15 -2.47 1.97
CA ALA A 715 48.74 -3.54 2.75
C ALA A 715 48.65 -4.83 1.92
N ALA A 716 49.79 -5.28 1.38
CA ALA A 716 49.82 -6.45 0.49
C ALA A 716 49.36 -7.72 1.23
N PRO A 717 48.60 -8.63 0.58
CA PRO A 717 48.22 -9.90 1.17
C PRO A 717 49.46 -10.74 1.47
N ARG A 718 49.70 -11.05 2.74
CA ARG A 718 50.80 -11.93 3.13
C ARG A 718 50.49 -13.36 2.68
N LEU A 719 51.31 -13.88 1.78
CA LEU A 719 51.34 -15.32 1.49
C LEU A 719 51.61 -16.10 2.80
N PRO A 720 50.92 -17.24 3.03
CA PRO A 720 51.17 -18.08 4.20
C PRO A 720 52.58 -18.69 4.10
N ALA A 721 53.39 -18.49 5.14
CA ALA A 721 54.71 -19.10 5.23
C ALA A 721 54.60 -20.63 5.45
N PRO A 722 55.52 -21.45 4.90
CA PRO A 722 55.51 -22.89 5.12
C PRO A 722 55.78 -23.21 6.60
N ALA A 723 54.92 -24.05 7.20
CA ALA A 723 55.05 -24.43 8.60
C ALA A 723 56.25 -25.37 8.82
N SER A 724 57.19 -24.94 9.67
CA SER A 724 58.29 -25.78 10.17
C SER A 724 57.82 -26.72 11.28
N THR A 725 58.41 -27.91 11.35
CA THR A 725 58.19 -28.90 12.41
C THR A 725 58.79 -28.45 13.75
N ASP A 726 58.03 -28.58 14.85
CA ASP A 726 58.36 -29.52 15.94
C ASP A 726 57.25 -29.53 17.03
N ALA A 727 57.31 -30.48 17.97
CA ALA A 727 56.21 -30.94 18.85
C ALA A 727 56.49 -30.63 20.35
N PRO A 728 55.76 -31.17 21.39
CA PRO A 728 54.56 -32.03 21.40
C PRO A 728 53.49 -31.79 22.52
N ALA A 729 52.40 -32.60 22.47
CA ALA A 729 51.54 -33.09 23.58
C ALA A 729 50.52 -32.12 24.28
N PRO A 730 49.54 -32.63 25.08
CA PRO A 730 48.96 -33.99 25.24
C PRO A 730 47.47 -34.10 24.76
N VAL A 731 46.90 -35.26 24.37
CA VAL A 731 46.26 -36.36 25.18
C VAL A 731 45.09 -35.85 26.06
N GLU A 732 43.84 -36.37 26.07
CA GLU A 732 43.19 -37.61 25.54
C GLU A 732 41.74 -37.24 25.01
N SER A 733 40.70 -38.05 24.70
CA SER A 733 40.36 -39.49 24.80
C SER A 733 39.19 -39.94 23.89
N PHE A 734 39.01 -41.27 23.77
CA PHE A 734 37.78 -42.06 23.46
C PHE A 734 36.94 -41.74 22.18
N ARG A 735 36.42 -42.73 21.41
CA ARG A 735 36.57 -44.20 21.41
C ARG A 735 36.22 -44.77 20.02
N THR A 736 36.92 -45.82 19.58
CA THR A 736 36.61 -46.60 18.36
C THR A 736 35.62 -47.74 18.61
N VAL A 737 35.04 -48.32 17.54
CA VAL A 737 34.93 -49.78 17.29
C VAL A 737 34.31 -50.06 15.90
N HIS A 738 35.08 -50.73 15.02
CA HIS A 738 34.76 -51.79 14.01
C HIS A 738 33.46 -51.74 13.14
N VAL A 739 33.27 -52.41 11.98
CA VAL A 739 34.02 -53.38 11.13
C VAL A 739 33.41 -53.30 9.70
N ALA A 740 33.95 -53.75 8.55
CA ALA A 740 35.18 -54.46 8.14
C ALA A 740 35.62 -54.03 6.71
N GLN A 741 36.51 -54.80 6.08
CA GLN A 741 36.94 -54.71 4.67
C GLN A 741 36.06 -55.52 3.72
N SER A 742 36.03 -55.18 2.42
CA SER A 742 36.24 -56.19 1.35
C SER A 742 36.67 -55.60 0.00
N THR A 743 37.51 -56.37 -0.69
CA THR A 743 38.08 -56.22 -2.06
C THR A 743 37.03 -55.94 -3.16
N SER A 744 37.32 -55.43 -4.38
CA SER A 744 38.42 -55.80 -5.29
C SER A 744 38.50 -54.99 -6.62
N ARG A 745 39.63 -55.18 -7.36
CA ARG A 745 39.79 -55.12 -8.84
C ARG A 745 39.58 -53.81 -9.63
N SER A 746 40.70 -53.24 -10.09
CA SER A 746 40.81 -52.52 -11.39
C SER A 746 40.79 -53.47 -12.61
N PRO A 747 40.57 -52.96 -13.83
CA PRO A 747 41.64 -53.15 -14.84
C PRO A 747 41.85 -52.02 -15.87
N LYS A 748 43.13 -51.59 -15.97
CA LYS A 748 43.92 -51.34 -17.20
C LYS A 748 43.33 -50.60 -18.44
N SER A 749 43.79 -49.35 -18.59
CA SER A 749 44.50 -48.79 -19.77
C SER A 749 43.86 -48.71 -21.18
N ARG A 750 44.01 -47.53 -21.81
CA ARG A 750 44.84 -47.37 -23.03
C ARG A 750 45.23 -45.90 -23.28
N SER A 751 46.23 -45.68 -24.15
CA SER A 751 46.93 -44.40 -24.34
C SER A 751 47.02 -43.97 -25.81
N ARG A 752 46.80 -42.68 -26.10
CA ARG A 752 47.21 -41.86 -27.28
C ARG A 752 46.56 -40.46 -27.13
N GLY A 753 47.15 -39.33 -27.48
CA GLY A 753 48.56 -39.03 -27.80
C GLY A 753 48.73 -38.06 -28.98
N VAL A 754 49.25 -36.84 -28.72
CA VAL A 754 49.70 -35.81 -29.72
C VAL A 754 48.52 -35.16 -30.49
N SER A 755 48.51 -33.86 -30.88
CA SER A 755 49.49 -32.77 -30.88
C SER A 755 48.91 -31.45 -30.30
N GLY A 756 49.73 -30.40 -30.20
CA GLY A 756 49.27 -29.02 -29.99
C GLY A 756 49.84 -28.07 -31.05
N HIS A 757 49.15 -26.96 -31.31
CA HIS A 757 49.61 -25.87 -32.18
C HIS A 757 49.43 -24.50 -31.50
N LYS A 758 50.39 -23.60 -31.73
CA LYS A 758 50.36 -22.22 -31.22
C LYS A 758 49.68 -21.32 -32.24
N PHE A 759 48.88 -20.36 -31.78
CA PHE A 759 48.49 -19.21 -32.60
C PHE A 759 49.24 -17.94 -32.18
N LYS A 760 49.47 -17.09 -33.17
CA LYS A 760 50.14 -15.79 -33.11
C LYS A 760 49.22 -14.82 -33.86
N LEU A 761 49.05 -13.59 -33.37
CA LEU A 761 48.36 -12.53 -34.11
C LEU A 761 49.25 -11.29 -34.19
N ILE A 762 49.16 -10.56 -35.29
CA ILE A 762 50.01 -9.40 -35.64
C ILE A 762 49.13 -8.29 -36.20
N CYS A 763 49.50 -7.04 -35.92
CA CYS A 763 48.76 -5.83 -36.30
C CYS A 763 48.81 -5.49 -37.80
N LEU A 764 47.79 -4.77 -38.27
CA LEU A 764 47.78 -3.75 -39.33
C LEU A 764 46.58 -2.83 -39.01
N LEU A 765 46.55 -1.51 -39.28
CA LEU A 765 46.65 -0.84 -40.58
C LEU A 765 47.23 0.60 -40.47
N LYS A 766 47.49 1.23 -41.61
CA LYS A 766 47.86 2.66 -41.76
C LYS A 766 47.35 3.21 -43.12
N ALA A 767 47.25 4.54 -43.20
CA ALA A 767 47.21 5.42 -44.39
C ALA A 767 45.93 6.28 -44.58
N SER A 768 46.12 7.37 -45.32
CA SER A 768 45.21 8.52 -45.58
C SER A 768 45.34 8.86 -47.10
N PRO A 769 44.90 10.01 -47.69
CA PRO A 769 44.28 11.22 -47.12
C PRO A 769 43.15 11.92 -47.95
N SER A 770 42.54 12.94 -47.32
CA SER A 770 42.06 14.24 -47.86
C SER A 770 41.34 14.37 -49.23
N LEU A 771 40.23 15.13 -49.24
CA LEU A 771 40.02 16.26 -50.19
C LEU A 771 38.88 17.23 -49.77
N SER A 772 39.00 18.49 -50.19
CA SER A 772 38.05 19.63 -50.12
C SER A 772 38.52 20.67 -51.19
N PRO A 773 37.89 21.84 -51.49
CA PRO A 773 36.80 22.57 -50.80
C PRO A 773 35.77 23.36 -51.70
N SER A 774 34.94 24.22 -51.07
CA SER A 774 34.36 25.52 -51.59
C SER A 774 33.35 25.53 -52.76
N MET A 775 32.27 26.35 -52.76
CA MET A 775 32.26 27.81 -53.07
C MET A 775 30.92 28.57 -52.69
N HIS A 776 31.02 29.91 -52.73
CA HIS A 776 30.09 31.08 -52.68
C HIS A 776 28.53 30.92 -52.83
N ILE A 777 27.60 31.70 -52.22
CA ILE A 777 27.42 33.19 -51.92
C ILE A 777 26.97 34.02 -53.16
N PRO A 778 26.01 35.00 -53.15
CA PRO A 778 24.68 35.23 -52.50
C PRO A 778 23.60 35.58 -53.60
N PRO A 779 22.65 36.58 -53.56
CA PRO A 779 21.85 37.29 -52.52
C PRO A 779 20.28 37.29 -52.78
N GLY A 780 19.49 38.11 -52.06
CA GLY A 780 18.00 38.27 -52.17
C GLY A 780 17.50 39.40 -53.11
N PRO A 781 16.16 39.63 -53.25
CA PRO A 781 15.36 40.60 -52.43
C PRO A 781 14.03 39.98 -51.89
N GLN A 782 13.20 40.53 -50.95
CA GLN A 782 12.72 41.86 -50.49
C GLN A 782 11.31 42.26 -51.04
N ILE A 783 10.51 43.05 -50.29
CA ILE A 783 9.22 43.78 -50.66
C ILE A 783 7.94 42.87 -50.67
N THR A 784 6.72 43.18 -50.15
CA THR A 784 6.09 44.36 -49.44
C THR A 784 4.93 43.97 -48.49
N GLN A 785 4.38 44.94 -47.74
CA GLN A 785 3.11 44.90 -46.97
C GLN A 785 1.85 45.21 -47.83
N THR A 786 0.65 44.87 -47.35
CA THR A 786 -0.58 45.72 -47.43
C THR A 786 -1.67 45.30 -46.41
N ASN A 787 -2.58 46.21 -46.06
CA ASN A 787 -3.74 46.00 -45.17
C ASN A 787 -5.03 45.72 -45.97
N MET A 788 -6.09 45.20 -45.34
CA MET A 788 -7.37 45.94 -45.26
C MET A 788 -8.43 45.38 -44.29
N ASP A 789 -9.30 46.30 -43.90
CA ASP A 789 -10.15 46.44 -42.73
C ASP A 789 -11.61 45.91 -42.86
N THR A 790 -12.37 46.04 -41.76
CA THR A 790 -13.85 46.27 -41.66
C THR A 790 -14.92 45.17 -41.83
N GLY A 791 -15.92 45.22 -40.91
CA GLY A 791 -17.25 44.59 -40.96
C GLY A 791 -17.95 44.65 -39.58
N ALA A 792 -19.19 45.18 -39.46
CA ALA A 792 -19.83 45.44 -38.15
C ALA A 792 -21.39 45.58 -38.18
N ASN A 793 -22.02 45.64 -36.99
CA ASN A 793 -23.41 46.06 -36.66
C ASN A 793 -24.57 45.05 -36.95
N ALA A 794 -25.73 45.04 -36.25
CA ALA A 794 -26.13 45.63 -34.95
C ALA A 794 -27.54 45.13 -34.44
N LYS A 795 -27.81 45.32 -33.12
CA LYS A 795 -29.09 45.62 -32.38
C LYS A 795 -30.48 45.07 -32.81
N VAL A 796 -31.35 44.79 -31.81
CA VAL A 796 -32.60 45.56 -31.48
C VAL A 796 -33.38 44.92 -30.29
N ASP A 797 -34.19 45.72 -29.57
CA ASP A 797 -35.02 45.37 -28.38
C ASP A 797 -36.55 45.25 -28.65
N MET A 798 -37.30 44.75 -27.65
CA MET A 798 -38.69 45.09 -27.23
C MET A 798 -39.89 44.12 -27.40
N ALA A 799 -40.34 43.58 -26.25
CA ALA A 799 -41.62 43.84 -25.56
C ALA A 799 -43.02 43.26 -25.96
N ALA A 800 -43.56 42.43 -25.04
CA ALA A 800 -44.84 42.58 -24.29
C ALA A 800 -46.26 42.33 -24.88
N ARG A 801 -47.05 41.47 -24.18
CA ARG A 801 -48.46 41.58 -23.66
C ARG A 801 -48.93 40.19 -23.16
N SER A 802 -49.58 39.95 -22.02
CA SER A 802 -50.78 40.52 -21.30
C SER A 802 -52.12 39.88 -21.72
N ASP A 803 -53.14 39.75 -20.87
CA ASP A 803 -53.30 40.14 -19.44
C ASP A 803 -53.03 38.94 -18.48
N GLY A 804 -53.74 38.55 -17.40
CA GLY A 804 -54.93 38.99 -16.60
C GLY A 804 -55.52 37.78 -15.81
N ASN A 805 -56.37 37.85 -14.76
CA ASN A 805 -56.83 38.91 -13.83
C ASN A 805 -57.79 38.30 -12.75
N MET A 806 -57.58 38.49 -11.43
CA MET A 806 -58.67 38.63 -10.42
C MET A 806 -58.20 39.12 -9.03
N ASN A 807 -59.15 39.58 -8.20
CA ASN A 807 -58.95 40.55 -7.09
C ASN A 807 -58.54 40.01 -5.70
N MET A 808 -57.76 40.84 -5.00
CA MET A 808 -57.82 41.24 -3.58
C MET A 808 -58.40 40.30 -2.50
N ASN A 809 -57.64 40.12 -1.40
CA ASN A 809 -58.02 40.76 -0.13
C ASN A 809 -56.82 40.99 0.82
N MET A 810 -57.02 41.78 1.89
CA MET A 810 -56.00 42.10 2.91
C MET A 810 -56.06 41.20 4.17
N ASN A 811 -55.03 41.30 5.01
CA ASN A 811 -54.92 40.86 6.41
C ASN A 811 -54.92 39.34 6.71
N ALA A 812 -53.73 38.76 6.82
CA ALA A 812 -53.38 37.85 7.93
C ALA A 812 -51.85 37.80 8.12
N SER A 813 -51.40 37.76 9.38
CA SER A 813 -50.01 37.39 9.71
C SER A 813 -49.82 35.89 9.47
N ARG A 814 -48.92 35.51 8.55
CA ARG A 814 -48.58 34.09 8.36
C ARG A 814 -47.71 33.60 9.52
N ASN A 815 -48.32 32.84 10.42
CA ASN A 815 -47.61 31.82 11.17
C ASN A 815 -46.95 30.85 10.16
N VAL A 816 -45.74 30.39 10.47
CA VAL A 816 -45.22 29.14 9.88
C VAL A 816 -45.89 28.01 10.65
N GLY A 817 -47.07 27.60 10.17
CA GLY A 817 -47.75 26.40 10.66
C GLY A 817 -47.06 25.17 10.08
N VAL A 818 -46.61 24.27 10.95
CA VAL A 818 -46.01 22.98 10.56
C VAL A 818 -47.12 21.92 10.62
N ASP A 819 -47.92 21.85 9.57
CA ASP A 819 -48.99 20.85 9.45
C ASP A 819 -48.37 19.47 9.18
N GLY A 820 -48.11 18.70 10.25
CA GLY A 820 -47.71 17.29 10.16
C GLY A 820 -46.69 16.77 11.17
N GLU A 821 -45.95 17.63 11.89
CA GLU A 821 -44.98 17.15 12.90
C GLU A 821 -45.67 16.65 14.19
N ARG A 822 -45.18 15.53 14.73
CA ARG A 822 -45.59 14.94 16.00
C ARG A 822 -44.99 15.73 17.15
N LEU A 823 -45.87 16.26 18.01
CA LEU A 823 -45.49 17.13 19.13
C LEU A 823 -45.75 16.44 20.47
N VAL A 824 -44.75 16.46 21.36
CA VAL A 824 -44.90 16.00 22.75
C VAL A 824 -44.71 17.15 23.73
N LYS A 825 -45.62 17.26 24.71
CA LYS A 825 -45.60 18.26 25.77
C LYS A 825 -45.16 17.65 27.09
N ILE A 826 -44.03 18.11 27.61
CA ILE A 826 -43.47 17.66 28.88
C ILE A 826 -43.83 18.68 29.96
N TYR A 827 -44.60 18.29 30.98
CA TYR A 827 -45.02 19.16 32.08
C TYR A 827 -44.11 18.94 33.30
N ALA A 828 -43.18 19.87 33.52
CA ALA A 828 -42.16 19.82 34.57
C ALA A 828 -42.60 20.49 35.87
N GLY A 829 -42.42 19.81 37.01
CA GLY A 829 -42.67 20.37 38.35
C GLY A 829 -41.68 21.48 38.69
N LYS A 830 -40.38 21.17 38.61
CA LYS A 830 -39.27 22.13 38.53
C LYS A 830 -38.49 21.88 37.24
N LEU A 831 -37.90 22.92 36.65
CA LEU A 831 -36.98 22.83 35.51
C LEU A 831 -35.70 23.60 35.83
N PHE A 832 -34.53 22.96 35.74
CA PHE A 832 -33.25 23.64 35.92
C PHE A 832 -32.85 24.42 34.66
N ASP A 833 -32.71 25.73 34.81
CA ASP A 833 -32.13 26.59 33.79
C ASP A 833 -30.62 26.79 34.07
N PRO A 834 -29.73 26.24 33.23
CA PRO A 834 -28.29 26.39 33.40
C PRO A 834 -27.80 27.82 33.10
N ASP A 835 -28.57 28.69 32.43
CA ASP A 835 -28.17 30.07 32.17
C ASP A 835 -28.43 31.01 33.36
N THR A 836 -29.54 30.87 34.08
CA THR A 836 -29.78 31.63 35.33
C THR A 836 -29.36 30.89 36.62
N LEU A 837 -29.01 29.60 36.54
CA LEU A 837 -28.75 28.71 37.68
C LEU A 837 -29.96 28.49 38.61
N GLN A 838 -31.19 28.67 38.09
CA GLN A 838 -32.43 28.59 38.88
C GLN A 838 -33.24 27.33 38.60
N LEU A 839 -33.99 26.87 39.61
CA LEU A 839 -35.08 25.91 39.45
C LEU A 839 -36.38 26.66 39.17
N LEU A 840 -36.76 26.71 37.89
CA LEU A 840 -37.97 27.36 37.42
C LEU A 840 -39.19 26.45 37.69
N PRO A 841 -40.17 26.87 38.50
CA PRO A 841 -41.36 26.06 38.78
C PRO A 841 -42.31 26.03 37.59
N GLN A 842 -43.07 24.93 37.44
CA GLN A 842 -44.19 24.79 36.52
C GLN A 842 -43.86 25.24 35.09
N ARG A 843 -43.05 24.45 34.39
CA ARG A 843 -42.69 24.70 32.98
C ARG A 843 -43.25 23.61 32.08
N VAL A 844 -43.84 24.01 30.96
CA VAL A 844 -44.20 23.09 29.87
C VAL A 844 -43.20 23.28 28.74
N VAL A 845 -42.62 22.17 28.29
CA VAL A 845 -41.66 22.11 27.19
C VAL A 845 -42.37 21.43 26.03
N THR A 846 -42.45 22.11 24.89
CA THR A 846 -43.00 21.53 23.65
C THR A 846 -41.85 21.05 22.78
N VAL A 847 -41.85 19.77 22.42
CA VAL A 847 -40.81 19.12 21.62
C VAL A 847 -41.42 18.57 20.33
N SER A 848 -40.72 18.75 19.21
CA SER A 848 -41.00 18.04 17.96
C SER A 848 -40.23 16.71 17.96
N GLN A 849 -40.96 15.60 17.81
CA GLN A 849 -40.35 14.26 17.74
C GLN A 849 -39.68 13.99 16.39
N ASP A 850 -40.08 14.69 15.32
CA ASP A 850 -39.58 14.46 13.96
C ASP A 850 -38.35 15.32 13.61
N SER A 851 -38.17 16.47 14.26
CA SER A 851 -36.93 17.28 14.18
C SER A 851 -35.97 17.01 15.35
N GLY A 852 -36.49 16.46 16.45
CA GLY A 852 -35.76 16.28 17.70
C GLY A 852 -35.49 17.57 18.47
N LEU A 853 -36.14 18.69 18.12
CA LEU A 853 -35.91 20.02 18.71
C LEU A 853 -36.96 20.42 19.75
N ILE A 854 -36.53 21.26 20.69
CA ILE A 854 -37.42 22.02 21.58
C ILE A 854 -37.99 23.22 20.80
N LEU A 855 -39.32 23.33 20.72
CA LEU A 855 -40.03 24.40 20.02
C LEU A 855 -40.41 25.57 20.93
N ASP A 856 -40.82 25.28 22.17
CA ASP A 856 -41.29 26.27 23.15
C ASP A 856 -40.98 25.82 24.59
N VAL A 857 -40.76 26.78 25.48
CA VAL A 857 -40.56 26.60 26.93
C VAL A 857 -41.23 27.75 27.66
N ARG A 858 -42.37 27.48 28.32
CA ARG A 858 -43.18 28.51 28.97
C ARG A 858 -43.71 28.07 30.34
N PRO A 859 -44.15 29.00 31.21
CA PRO A 859 -45.00 28.63 32.33
C PRO A 859 -46.32 27.99 31.87
N TYR A 860 -46.86 27.09 32.69
CA TYR A 860 -48.25 26.62 32.62
C TYR A 860 -48.98 26.94 33.93
N ALA A 861 -50.31 27.07 33.88
CA ALA A 861 -51.13 27.31 35.07
C ALA A 861 -51.62 25.97 35.67
N GLY A 862 -51.90 25.94 36.99
CA GLY A 862 -52.18 24.68 37.71
C GLY A 862 -53.47 23.96 37.30
N ASP A 863 -54.36 24.67 36.62
CA ASP A 863 -55.57 24.21 35.93
C ASP A 863 -55.28 23.69 34.51
N GLU A 864 -54.39 24.34 33.76
CA GLU A 864 -53.95 23.89 32.41
C GLU A 864 -53.46 22.42 32.41
N ALA A 865 -52.90 21.94 33.53
CA ALA A 865 -52.45 20.55 33.68
C ALA A 865 -53.49 19.59 34.31
N GLN A 866 -54.72 20.03 34.59
CA GLN A 866 -55.79 19.14 35.10
C GLN A 866 -56.58 18.48 33.96
N ASP A 867 -56.77 19.19 32.85
CA ASP A 867 -57.53 18.71 31.68
C ASP A 867 -56.67 17.97 30.63
N VAL A 868 -55.43 17.62 30.97
CA VAL A 868 -54.48 16.93 30.08
C VAL A 868 -54.51 15.42 30.31
N ASP A 869 -54.75 14.64 29.24
CA ASP A 869 -54.61 13.19 29.29
C ASP A 869 -53.13 12.78 29.21
N PHE A 870 -52.58 12.35 30.34
CA PHE A 870 -51.22 11.85 30.46
C PHE A 870 -51.07 10.34 30.18
N ALA A 871 -52.15 9.65 29.85
CA ALA A 871 -52.11 8.27 29.33
C ALA A 871 -51.83 8.22 27.81
N GLY A 872 -51.99 9.34 27.09
CA GLY A 872 -51.60 9.49 25.69
C GLY A 872 -50.08 9.61 25.47
N GLU A 873 -49.67 9.59 24.20
CA GLU A 873 -48.25 9.73 23.80
C GLU A 873 -47.82 11.20 23.66
N ASP A 874 -48.75 12.11 23.35
CA ASP A 874 -48.52 13.54 23.14
C ASP A 874 -48.19 14.32 24.43
N ALA A 875 -48.29 13.69 25.60
CA ALA A 875 -48.08 14.32 26.91
C ALA A 875 -47.25 13.45 27.86
N VAL A 876 -46.35 14.10 28.59
CA VAL A 876 -45.52 13.45 29.63
C VAL A 876 -45.65 14.22 30.94
N ASP A 877 -46.06 13.50 31.99
CA ASP A 877 -46.17 14.03 33.35
C ASP A 877 -44.83 13.92 34.07
N LEU A 878 -44.17 15.05 34.30
CA LEU A 878 -42.99 15.18 35.18
C LEU A 878 -43.27 16.21 36.28
N ARG A 879 -44.54 16.41 36.66
CA ARG A 879 -44.97 17.43 37.64
C ARG A 879 -44.49 17.12 39.06
N ALA A 880 -44.19 15.86 39.35
CA ALA A 880 -43.60 15.39 40.59
C ALA A 880 -42.05 15.30 40.55
N ALA A 881 -41.40 15.74 39.46
CA ALA A 881 -39.97 15.60 39.23
C ALA A 881 -39.29 16.96 38.95
N THR A 882 -37.96 16.97 39.06
CA THR A 882 -37.13 18.08 38.55
C THR A 882 -36.52 17.69 37.22
N VAL A 883 -36.85 18.46 36.18
CA VAL A 883 -36.37 18.28 34.80
C VAL A 883 -35.06 19.04 34.60
N LEU A 884 -34.09 18.39 33.99
CA LEU A 884 -32.75 18.89 33.69
C LEU A 884 -32.47 18.74 32.17
N PRO A 885 -31.61 19.60 31.58
CA PRO A 885 -30.98 19.25 30.31
C PRO A 885 -30.20 17.93 30.44
N GLY A 886 -30.07 17.19 29.35
CA GLY A 886 -29.27 15.96 29.30
C GLY A 886 -27.83 16.18 29.75
N LEU A 887 -27.30 15.22 30.54
CA LEU A 887 -25.97 15.34 31.14
C LEU A 887 -24.87 15.01 30.13
N VAL A 888 -23.68 15.59 30.38
CA VAL A 888 -22.51 15.49 29.51
C VAL A 888 -21.31 14.96 30.31
N ASP A 889 -20.64 13.92 29.81
CA ASP A 889 -19.36 13.41 30.34
C ASP A 889 -18.25 13.64 29.30
N LEU A 890 -17.35 14.57 29.60
CA LEU A 890 -16.28 14.98 28.69
C LEU A 890 -15.05 14.07 28.71
N HIS A 891 -15.05 12.98 29.48
CA HIS A 891 -13.92 12.07 29.57
C HIS A 891 -14.41 10.65 29.82
N VAL A 892 -14.66 9.92 28.73
CA VAL A 892 -14.97 8.49 28.78
C VAL A 892 -13.99 7.67 27.95
N HIS A 893 -13.94 6.38 28.23
CA HIS A 893 -13.32 5.34 27.44
C HIS A 893 -14.33 4.19 27.28
N MET A 894 -15.14 4.25 26.22
CA MET A 894 -16.29 3.35 25.99
C MET A 894 -15.86 1.90 25.72
N PHE A 895 -14.60 1.69 25.33
CA PHE A 895 -13.99 0.38 25.11
C PHE A 895 -13.22 -0.15 26.34
N LEU A 896 -13.32 0.51 27.49
CA LEU A 896 -12.83 0.03 28.78
C LEU A 896 -13.99 -0.30 29.73
N HIS A 897 -13.76 -1.31 30.57
CA HIS A 897 -14.59 -1.63 31.75
C HIS A 897 -13.75 -1.62 33.03
N ALA A 898 -14.40 -1.81 34.18
CA ALA A 898 -13.84 -1.42 35.46
C ALA A 898 -12.55 -2.17 35.81
N TYR A 899 -11.53 -1.45 36.28
CA TYR A 899 -10.23 -2.06 36.65
C TYR A 899 -10.32 -3.00 37.86
N ALA A 900 -11.45 -2.99 38.58
CA ALA A 900 -11.80 -3.96 39.62
C ALA A 900 -12.41 -5.27 39.06
N GLU A 901 -12.98 -5.25 37.84
CA GLU A 901 -13.41 -6.45 37.11
C GLU A 901 -12.22 -7.09 36.37
N ARG A 902 -11.38 -6.26 35.71
CA ARG A 902 -10.23 -6.72 34.91
C ARG A 902 -9.20 -5.62 34.70
N SER A 903 -7.91 -5.93 34.82
CA SER A 903 -6.86 -4.90 34.70
C SER A 903 -6.80 -4.30 33.28
N TRP A 904 -6.35 -3.05 33.14
CA TRP A 904 -6.17 -2.42 31.82
C TRP A 904 -5.24 -3.22 30.90
N ASP A 905 -4.13 -3.73 31.45
CA ASP A 905 -3.21 -4.63 30.74
C ASP A 905 -3.93 -5.88 30.21
N ASP A 906 -4.80 -6.51 31.01
CA ASP A 906 -5.59 -7.68 30.60
C ASP A 906 -6.75 -7.36 29.64
N GLN A 907 -7.26 -6.13 29.64
CA GLN A 907 -8.26 -5.66 28.66
C GLN A 907 -7.59 -5.43 27.30
N LEU A 908 -6.41 -4.80 27.28
CA LEU A 908 -5.65 -4.55 26.04
C LEU A 908 -5.08 -5.84 25.43
N THR A 909 -4.55 -6.77 26.24
CA THR A 909 -3.75 -7.90 25.74
C THR A 909 -4.52 -9.19 25.47
N GLN A 910 -5.77 -9.29 25.90
CA GLN A 910 -6.52 -10.57 25.88
C GLN A 910 -8.00 -10.44 25.48
N GLU A 911 -8.64 -9.27 25.59
CA GLU A 911 -10.01 -9.08 25.10
C GLU A 911 -9.99 -8.68 23.62
N THR A 912 -10.77 -9.39 22.80
CA THR A 912 -10.80 -9.13 21.35
C THR A 912 -11.48 -7.80 21.02
N LEU A 913 -11.13 -7.20 19.88
CA LEU A 913 -11.81 -6.00 19.37
C LEU A 913 -13.33 -6.20 19.29
N VAL A 914 -13.78 -7.39 18.86
CA VAL A 914 -15.22 -7.74 18.80
C VAL A 914 -15.85 -7.75 20.19
N GLU A 915 -15.22 -8.39 21.18
CA GLU A 915 -15.72 -8.40 22.56
C GLU A 915 -15.82 -6.98 23.12
N ARG A 916 -14.75 -6.19 23.01
CA ARG A 916 -14.69 -4.81 23.50
C ARG A 916 -15.73 -3.91 22.79
N THR A 917 -15.98 -4.13 21.50
CA THR A 917 -17.01 -3.40 20.73
C THR A 917 -18.42 -3.77 21.17
N VAL A 918 -18.74 -5.07 21.34
CA VAL A 918 -20.05 -5.50 21.88
C VAL A 918 -20.26 -4.97 23.30
N ARG A 919 -19.22 -5.03 24.15
CA ARG A 919 -19.21 -4.47 25.51
C ARG A 919 -19.46 -2.96 25.51
N ALA A 920 -18.86 -2.21 24.57
CA ALA A 920 -19.07 -0.77 24.39
C ALA A 920 -20.54 -0.40 24.10
N THR A 921 -21.31 -1.26 23.40
CA THR A 921 -22.76 -1.04 23.22
C THR A 921 -23.54 -1.06 24.54
N VAL A 922 -23.17 -1.97 25.45
CA VAL A 922 -23.78 -2.09 26.79
C VAL A 922 -23.38 -0.89 27.65
N HIS A 923 -22.14 -0.41 27.52
CA HIS A 923 -21.66 0.79 28.19
C HIS A 923 -22.40 2.05 27.73
N ALA A 924 -22.54 2.26 26.42
CA ALA A 924 -23.29 3.37 25.86
C ALA A 924 -24.76 3.39 26.32
N ARG A 925 -25.43 2.22 26.34
CA ARG A 925 -26.79 2.06 26.86
C ARG A 925 -26.88 2.41 28.36
N ARG A 926 -25.96 1.88 29.20
CA ARG A 926 -25.93 2.18 30.65
C ARG A 926 -25.74 3.67 30.94
N THR A 927 -24.82 4.31 30.22
CA THR A 927 -24.52 5.74 30.36
C THR A 927 -25.73 6.60 29.98
N LEU A 928 -26.44 6.26 28.90
CA LEU A 928 -27.70 6.93 28.54
C LEU A 928 -28.78 6.79 29.64
N MET A 929 -28.97 5.59 30.21
CA MET A 929 -29.98 5.39 31.27
C MET A 929 -29.62 6.00 32.62
N ALA A 930 -28.36 6.40 32.81
CA ALA A 930 -27.91 7.24 33.92
C ALA A 930 -28.13 8.75 33.66
N GLY A 931 -28.73 9.13 32.52
CA GLY A 931 -29.10 10.50 32.18
C GLY A 931 -28.05 11.26 31.34
N TYR A 932 -27.01 10.59 30.88
CA TYR A 932 -25.98 11.20 30.04
C TYR A 932 -26.35 11.09 28.56
N THR A 933 -26.77 12.19 27.96
CA THR A 933 -27.20 12.22 26.56
C THR A 933 -26.08 12.58 25.59
N ALA A 934 -24.92 13.05 26.08
CA ALA A 934 -23.73 13.29 25.27
C ALA A 934 -22.43 12.88 26.00
N VAL A 935 -21.45 12.34 25.28
CA VAL A 935 -20.13 12.01 25.83
C VAL A 935 -19.00 12.29 24.83
N ARG A 936 -17.79 12.56 25.35
CA ARG A 936 -16.53 12.64 24.58
C ARG A 936 -15.63 11.48 24.96
N ASP A 937 -15.46 10.53 24.04
CA ASP A 937 -14.45 9.49 24.21
C ASP A 937 -13.07 10.09 23.90
N LEU A 938 -12.11 9.86 24.82
CA LEU A 938 -10.76 10.41 24.73
C LEU A 938 -9.68 9.35 24.46
N GLY A 939 -10.06 8.15 24.05
CA GLY A 939 -9.14 7.11 23.62
C GLY A 939 -9.84 5.76 23.44
N THR A 940 -9.71 5.15 22.27
CA THR A 940 -10.15 3.77 22.03
C THR A 940 -9.40 2.74 22.89
N GLU A 941 -8.28 3.12 23.52
CA GLU A 941 -7.51 2.30 24.45
C GLU A 941 -7.15 0.92 23.85
N GLY A 942 -6.74 0.93 22.59
CA GLY A 942 -6.39 -0.27 21.80
C GLY A 942 -7.54 -0.89 21.02
N ALA A 943 -8.75 -0.34 21.08
CA ALA A 943 -9.83 -0.67 20.15
C ALA A 943 -9.70 0.08 18.80
N GLU A 944 -8.46 0.34 18.37
CA GLU A 944 -8.11 0.96 17.08
C GLU A 944 -8.88 2.26 16.78
N ASP A 945 -9.69 2.31 15.73
CA ASP A 945 -10.56 3.43 15.36
C ASP A 945 -12.07 3.11 15.50
N ALA A 946 -12.39 2.06 16.29
CA ALA A 946 -13.73 1.55 16.50
C ALA A 946 -14.72 2.57 17.09
N ASP A 947 -14.23 3.64 17.73
CA ASP A 947 -15.06 4.74 18.20
C ASP A 947 -15.77 5.46 17.04
N LEU A 948 -15.13 5.57 15.87
CA LEU A 948 -15.72 6.19 14.69
C LEU A 948 -16.84 5.38 14.06
N GLN A 949 -16.80 4.05 14.11
CA GLN A 949 -17.92 3.22 13.67
C GLN A 949 -19.00 3.09 14.76
N LEU A 950 -18.61 3.00 16.04
CA LEU A 950 -19.55 3.04 17.17
C LEU A 950 -20.37 4.35 17.18
N ARG A 951 -19.76 5.49 16.82
CA ARG A 951 -20.46 6.76 16.61
C ARG A 951 -21.64 6.63 15.66
N LYS A 952 -21.44 6.00 14.50
CA LYS A 952 -22.50 5.76 13.48
C LYS A 952 -23.60 4.84 13.99
N CYS A 953 -23.31 3.97 14.95
CA CYS A 953 -24.30 3.11 15.59
C CYS A 953 -25.12 3.83 16.68
N LEU A 954 -24.55 4.84 17.36
CA LEU A 954 -25.18 5.55 18.50
C LEU A 954 -25.82 6.90 18.13
N SER A 955 -25.33 7.57 17.08
CA SER A 955 -25.61 8.98 16.74
C SER A 955 -25.81 9.16 15.24
N GLY A 956 -26.66 10.14 14.86
CA GLY A 956 -27.11 10.33 13.48
C GLY A 956 -28.63 10.12 13.31
N PRO A 957 -29.17 10.23 12.08
CA PRO A 957 -30.62 10.19 11.86
C PRO A 957 -31.25 8.80 12.11
N ASN A 958 -30.49 7.72 11.87
CA ASN A 958 -30.94 6.33 12.05
C ASN A 958 -29.93 5.55 12.94
N PRO A 959 -29.89 5.80 14.26
CA PRO A 959 -28.97 5.10 15.16
C PRO A 959 -29.42 3.64 15.34
N LEU A 960 -28.48 2.70 15.14
CA LEU A 960 -28.73 1.25 15.24
C LEU A 960 -28.94 0.76 16.69
N ILE A 961 -28.41 1.46 17.69
CA ILE A 961 -28.48 1.07 19.10
C ILE A 961 -28.64 2.30 20.04
N PRO A 962 -29.33 2.15 21.20
CA PRO A 962 -29.46 3.24 22.16
C PRO A 962 -28.13 3.68 22.80
N GLY A 963 -27.88 5.00 22.80
CA GLY A 963 -26.81 5.61 23.58
C GLY A 963 -26.69 7.14 23.37
N PRO A 964 -25.71 7.79 24.02
CA PRO A 964 -25.49 9.24 23.93
C PRO A 964 -25.09 9.71 22.51
N ARG A 965 -25.13 11.04 22.30
CA ARG A 965 -24.35 11.74 21.26
C ARG A 965 -22.88 11.45 21.52
N TYR A 966 -22.17 10.93 20.53
CA TYR A 966 -20.86 10.36 20.71
C TYR A 966 -19.81 11.17 19.94
N PHE A 967 -18.89 11.80 20.67
CA PHE A 967 -17.79 12.60 20.10
C PHE A 967 -16.48 11.84 20.26
N CYS A 968 -15.73 11.73 19.17
CA CYS A 968 -14.60 10.79 19.06
C CYS A 968 -13.25 11.50 19.02
N ALA A 969 -12.28 11.00 19.79
CA ALA A 969 -10.88 11.42 19.71
C ALA A 969 -9.94 10.36 19.10
N ASN A 970 -10.46 9.21 18.66
CA ASN A 970 -9.69 8.10 18.09
C ASN A 970 -8.60 7.59 19.07
N ARG A 971 -7.44 7.14 18.56
CA ARG A 971 -6.29 6.70 19.35
C ARG A 971 -5.59 7.92 19.96
N ALA A 972 -5.48 8.00 21.27
CA ALA A 972 -4.71 9.07 21.92
C ALA A 972 -3.27 9.15 21.42
N ILE A 973 -2.69 10.34 21.30
CA ILE A 973 -1.32 10.55 20.79
C ILE A 973 -0.32 10.59 21.96
N ILE A 974 0.74 9.78 21.88
CA ILE A 974 1.77 9.54 22.91
C ILE A 974 3.19 9.58 22.29
N THR A 975 4.24 9.83 23.08
CA THR A 975 5.64 9.66 22.62
C THR A 975 6.15 8.24 22.90
N SER A 976 7.17 7.81 22.16
CA SER A 976 7.83 6.51 22.37
C SER A 976 8.32 6.32 23.81
N GLY A 977 8.23 5.08 24.30
CA GLY A 977 8.62 4.75 25.68
C GLY A 977 7.69 5.29 26.77
N THR A 978 6.55 5.88 26.40
CA THR A 978 5.46 6.26 27.32
C THR A 978 4.22 5.39 27.08
N TYR A 979 3.28 5.42 28.03
CA TYR A 979 2.07 4.59 28.02
C TYR A 979 2.35 3.06 27.94
N GLY A 980 1.33 2.24 27.65
CA GLY A 980 1.46 0.81 27.39
C GLY A 980 1.57 -0.11 28.64
N PRO A 981 1.42 -1.45 28.44
CA PRO A 981 1.48 -2.46 29.52
C PRO A 981 2.75 -2.45 30.36
N LYS A 982 2.61 -2.85 31.63
CA LYS A 982 3.60 -2.69 32.71
C LYS A 982 3.97 -4.05 33.33
N SER A 983 5.23 -4.44 33.16
CA SER A 983 5.94 -5.50 33.90
C SER A 983 5.63 -6.99 33.63
N SER A 984 4.82 -7.35 32.63
CA SER A 984 4.56 -8.75 32.26
C SER A 984 5.16 -9.21 30.92
N LEU A 985 5.24 -8.33 29.91
CA LEU A 985 5.74 -8.68 28.57
C LEU A 985 7.26 -8.53 28.47
N HIS A 986 7.95 -9.50 27.86
CA HIS A 986 9.41 -9.48 27.73
C HIS A 986 9.88 -8.58 26.57
N PRO A 987 10.70 -7.54 26.79
CA PRO A 987 11.07 -6.57 25.74
C PRO A 987 11.95 -7.08 24.59
N HIS A 988 12.24 -8.38 24.53
CA HIS A 988 13.02 -9.03 23.47
C HIS A 988 12.17 -9.96 22.59
N GLN A 989 10.84 -9.90 22.73
CA GLN A 989 9.88 -10.65 21.92
C GLN A 989 9.29 -9.70 20.87
N ASP A 990 9.39 -10.07 19.60
CA ASP A 990 8.88 -9.25 18.49
C ASP A 990 7.39 -8.95 18.67
N GLY A 991 6.96 -7.72 18.33
CA GLY A 991 5.59 -7.24 18.53
C GLY A 991 5.26 -6.74 19.94
N VAL A 992 6.12 -6.90 20.95
CA VAL A 992 5.85 -6.39 22.32
C VAL A 992 5.98 -4.87 22.44
N GLU A 993 6.76 -4.22 21.56
CA GLU A 993 6.84 -2.76 21.55
C GLU A 993 5.53 -2.12 21.07
N ASP A 994 4.90 -2.74 20.06
CA ASP A 994 3.65 -2.31 19.41
C ASP A 994 2.39 -2.50 20.26
N VAL A 995 2.47 -3.27 21.36
CA VAL A 995 1.36 -3.40 22.32
C VAL A 995 1.18 -2.10 23.10
N THR A 996 0.33 -1.23 22.56
CA THR A 996 -0.09 0.05 23.14
C THR A 996 -1.59 0.31 22.88
N GLY A 997 -2.24 1.05 23.78
CA GLY A 997 -3.64 1.49 23.60
C GLY A 997 -3.79 2.78 22.78
N ALA A 998 -2.70 3.33 22.28
CA ALA A 998 -2.56 4.70 21.82
C ALA A 998 -1.53 4.81 20.68
N GLN A 999 -1.59 5.86 19.86
CA GLN A 999 -0.71 6.07 18.72
C GLN A 999 0.59 6.78 19.12
N PHE A 1000 1.74 6.16 18.82
CA PHE A 1000 3.04 6.82 18.92
C PHE A 1000 3.20 7.94 17.87
N ALA A 1001 3.84 9.03 18.28
CA ALA A 1001 4.36 10.08 17.42
C ALA A 1001 5.58 10.72 18.11
N ASP A 1002 6.72 10.74 17.42
CA ASP A 1002 7.95 11.34 17.91
C ASP A 1002 8.51 12.28 16.83
N GLY A 1003 8.81 13.52 17.21
CA GLY A 1003 9.12 14.60 16.28
C GLY A 1003 7.89 15.23 15.61
N GLU A 1004 8.07 16.46 15.15
CA GLU A 1004 7.00 17.30 14.60
C GLU A 1004 6.34 16.73 13.33
N ALA A 1005 7.09 15.94 12.53
CA ALA A 1005 6.56 15.31 11.32
C ALA A 1005 5.53 14.20 11.64
N GLU A 1006 5.84 13.32 12.60
CA GLU A 1006 4.90 12.29 13.03
C GLU A 1006 3.73 12.88 13.82
N CYS A 1007 3.95 13.98 14.56
CA CYS A 1007 2.86 14.75 15.17
C CYS A 1007 1.85 15.27 14.12
N ILE A 1008 2.33 15.86 13.02
CA ILE A 1008 1.49 16.30 11.89
C ILE A 1008 0.74 15.13 11.26
N LYS A 1009 1.44 14.01 11.03
CA LYS A 1009 0.90 12.78 10.41
C LYS A 1009 -0.15 12.11 11.29
N ALA A 1010 0.06 12.01 12.60
CA ALA A 1010 -0.90 11.46 13.54
C ALA A 1010 -2.20 12.27 13.59
N VAL A 1011 -2.10 13.60 13.74
CA VAL A 1011 -3.26 14.49 13.73
C VAL A 1011 -4.01 14.41 12.39
N ARG A 1012 -3.30 14.47 11.26
CA ARG A 1012 -3.93 14.35 9.92
C ARG A 1012 -4.61 13.00 9.70
N LYS A 1013 -4.01 11.89 10.16
CA LYS A 1013 -4.61 10.55 10.07
C LYS A 1013 -5.93 10.47 10.85
N GLN A 1014 -5.97 11.01 12.07
CA GLN A 1014 -7.14 10.91 12.95
C GLN A 1014 -8.28 11.83 12.50
N VAL A 1015 -7.97 13.07 12.08
CA VAL A 1015 -9.00 13.96 11.50
C VAL A 1015 -9.49 13.40 10.16
N GLY A 1016 -8.60 12.88 9.32
CA GLY A 1016 -8.96 12.26 8.03
C GLY A 1016 -9.85 11.02 8.18
N ALA A 1017 -9.75 10.30 9.29
CA ALA A 1017 -10.67 9.20 9.62
C ALA A 1017 -12.05 9.70 10.11
N GLY A 1018 -12.14 10.92 10.64
CA GLY A 1018 -13.38 11.54 11.13
C GLY A 1018 -13.45 11.82 12.63
N ALA A 1019 -12.31 11.94 13.32
CA ALA A 1019 -12.27 12.35 14.73
C ALA A 1019 -12.75 13.81 14.92
N ASP A 1020 -13.61 14.05 15.91
CA ASP A 1020 -14.10 15.38 16.28
C ASP A 1020 -13.06 16.18 17.10
N TRP A 1021 -12.19 15.45 17.79
CA TRP A 1021 -11.20 15.94 18.73
C TRP A 1021 -9.87 15.20 18.53
N ILE A 1022 -8.79 15.76 19.09
CA ILE A 1022 -7.51 15.06 19.27
C ILE A 1022 -7.20 14.96 20.76
N LYS A 1023 -6.80 13.78 21.24
CA LYS A 1023 -6.23 13.59 22.58
C LYS A 1023 -4.71 13.53 22.48
N VAL A 1024 -4.03 14.26 23.37
CA VAL A 1024 -2.58 14.17 23.57
C VAL A 1024 -2.29 13.83 25.03
N TYR A 1025 -1.35 12.91 25.27
CA TYR A 1025 -0.72 12.76 26.57
C TYR A 1025 0.44 13.75 26.69
N ALA A 1026 0.18 14.94 27.25
CA ALA A 1026 1.17 16.02 27.37
C ALA A 1026 2.10 15.84 28.58
N ASP A 1027 1.63 15.14 29.62
CA ASP A 1027 2.48 14.48 30.61
C ASP A 1027 2.11 13.00 30.76
N TYR A 1028 3.05 12.15 31.20
CA TYR A 1028 2.80 10.78 31.65
C TYR A 1028 4.01 10.23 32.42
N ARG A 1029 3.93 9.01 32.95
CA ARG A 1029 5.05 8.31 33.60
C ARG A 1029 5.83 7.46 32.57
N PRO A 1030 7.17 7.46 32.55
CA PRO A 1030 7.93 6.61 31.63
C PRO A 1030 7.61 5.12 31.79
N ARG A 1031 7.53 4.36 30.67
CA ARG A 1031 7.16 2.94 30.68
C ARG A 1031 8.26 2.09 31.32
N GLY A 1032 8.04 1.70 32.58
CA GLY A 1032 8.96 0.88 33.37
C GLY A 1032 9.06 -0.58 32.91
N ARG A 1033 9.67 -0.82 31.74
CA ARG A 1033 9.79 -2.16 31.13
C ARG A 1033 10.66 -3.13 31.94
N MET A 1034 11.62 -2.63 32.72
CA MET A 1034 12.42 -3.41 33.69
C MET A 1034 12.58 -2.61 35.00
N ALA A 1035 11.51 -2.54 35.78
CA ALA A 1035 11.45 -1.79 37.04
C ALA A 1035 12.36 -2.37 38.15
N ASP A 1036 12.78 -3.62 38.00
CA ASP A 1036 13.78 -4.31 38.83
C ASP A 1036 15.20 -3.82 38.53
N VAL A 1037 15.56 -3.64 37.25
CA VAL A 1037 16.85 -3.16 36.76
C VAL A 1037 17.06 -1.68 37.09
N ASN A 1038 16.06 -0.83 36.86
CA ASN A 1038 16.12 0.58 37.21
C ASN A 1038 14.97 1.04 38.12
N LYS A 1039 15.19 0.91 39.43
CA LYS A 1039 14.28 1.38 40.48
C LYS A 1039 14.18 2.91 40.61
N LYS A 1040 14.89 3.68 39.78
CA LYS A 1040 14.86 5.16 39.76
C LYS A 1040 13.99 5.76 38.63
N ILE A 1041 13.19 4.94 37.95
CA ILE A 1041 12.22 5.45 36.98
C ILE A 1041 11.22 6.39 37.70
N PRO A 1042 10.91 7.58 37.16
CA PRO A 1042 10.02 8.54 37.81
C PRO A 1042 8.65 7.95 38.17
N ALA A 1043 8.33 7.98 39.47
CA ALA A 1043 6.99 7.64 39.98
C ALA A 1043 5.97 8.77 39.76
N VAL A 1044 6.44 9.97 39.43
CA VAL A 1044 5.66 11.16 39.05
C VAL A 1044 5.55 11.26 37.52
N SER A 1045 4.53 11.95 37.03
CA SER A 1045 4.46 12.26 35.60
C SER A 1045 5.55 13.26 35.20
N ILE A 1046 6.05 13.11 33.98
CA ILE A 1046 6.94 14.06 33.31
C ILE A 1046 6.29 14.49 31.99
N GLN A 1047 6.64 15.68 31.51
CA GLN A 1047 6.30 16.10 30.15
C GLN A 1047 6.93 15.13 29.15
N THR A 1048 6.12 14.71 28.19
CA THR A 1048 6.41 13.66 27.20
C THR A 1048 6.94 14.28 25.90
N PHE A 1049 6.13 15.16 25.31
CA PHE A 1049 6.44 15.94 24.12
C PHE A 1049 7.23 17.22 24.46
N SER A 1050 8.16 17.62 23.59
CA SER A 1050 8.77 18.95 23.66
C SER A 1050 7.75 20.06 23.41
N SER A 1051 8.09 21.27 23.85
CA SER A 1051 7.21 22.44 23.69
C SER A 1051 7.00 22.85 22.22
N SER A 1052 7.79 22.34 21.24
CA SER A 1052 7.49 22.54 19.81
C SER A 1052 6.54 21.46 19.26
N GLU A 1053 6.75 20.19 19.61
CA GLU A 1053 5.82 19.10 19.26
C GLU A 1053 4.40 19.36 19.81
N LEU A 1054 4.27 19.81 21.07
CA LEU A 1054 2.98 20.22 21.65
C LEU A 1054 2.30 21.32 20.81
N ARG A 1055 3.04 22.34 20.37
CA ARG A 1055 2.50 23.40 19.50
C ARG A 1055 2.17 22.90 18.10
N THR A 1056 2.94 21.96 17.57
CA THR A 1056 2.72 21.38 16.24
C THR A 1056 1.48 20.48 16.23
N LEU A 1057 1.24 19.72 17.30
CA LEU A 1057 -0.03 18.98 17.51
C LEU A 1057 -1.23 19.94 17.54
N THR A 1058 -1.19 20.97 18.40
CA THR A 1058 -2.31 21.91 18.56
C THR A 1058 -2.52 22.82 17.34
N SER A 1059 -1.45 23.25 16.65
CA SER A 1059 -1.58 24.06 15.43
C SER A 1059 -2.08 23.26 14.24
N THR A 1060 -1.66 21.99 14.09
CA THR A 1060 -2.16 21.13 13.01
C THR A 1060 -3.64 20.81 13.21
N ALA A 1061 -4.04 20.49 14.44
CA ALA A 1061 -5.45 20.26 14.80
C ALA A 1061 -6.31 21.50 14.51
N ARG A 1062 -5.85 22.68 14.95
CA ARG A 1062 -6.53 23.96 14.74
C ARG A 1062 -6.62 24.37 13.27
N GLN A 1063 -5.62 24.05 12.45
CA GLN A 1063 -5.68 24.23 10.98
C GLN A 1063 -6.71 23.33 10.30
N LEU A 1064 -7.06 22.19 10.90
CA LEU A 1064 -8.00 21.21 10.39
C LEU A 1064 -9.40 21.32 11.03
N GLY A 1065 -9.67 22.38 11.80
CA GLY A 1065 -11.01 22.65 12.36
C GLY A 1065 -11.34 21.93 13.68
N VAL A 1066 -10.46 21.06 14.18
CA VAL A 1066 -10.71 20.24 15.39
C VAL A 1066 -10.05 20.80 16.65
N LYS A 1067 -10.57 20.39 17.81
CA LYS A 1067 -10.09 20.79 19.15
C LYS A 1067 -9.16 19.75 19.78
N VAL A 1068 -8.36 20.16 20.76
CA VAL A 1068 -7.36 19.28 21.40
C VAL A 1068 -7.51 19.23 22.92
N ALA A 1069 -7.46 18.02 23.49
CA ALA A 1069 -7.48 17.71 24.91
C ALA A 1069 -6.12 17.18 25.40
N ALA A 1070 -5.61 17.68 26.52
CA ALA A 1070 -4.36 17.23 27.13
C ALA A 1070 -4.59 16.42 28.41
N HIS A 1071 -4.12 15.16 28.46
CA HIS A 1071 -3.84 14.52 29.75
C HIS A 1071 -2.64 15.24 30.38
N ALA A 1072 -2.86 15.85 31.55
CA ALA A 1072 -1.81 16.47 32.35
C ALA A 1072 -2.07 16.29 33.85
N MET A 1073 -1.41 15.29 34.44
CA MET A 1073 -1.40 15.10 35.89
C MET A 1073 -0.71 16.27 36.62
N THR A 1074 0.20 16.97 35.94
CA THR A 1074 0.95 18.14 36.38
C THR A 1074 0.72 19.31 35.42
N TRP A 1075 0.21 20.46 35.91
CA TRP A 1075 0.01 21.62 35.02
C TRP A 1075 1.32 22.33 34.64
N ARG A 1076 1.37 22.87 33.41
CA ARG A 1076 2.50 23.63 32.83
C ARG A 1076 1.99 24.80 32.00
N ALA A 1077 2.81 25.84 31.82
CA ALA A 1077 2.42 27.03 31.06
C ALA A 1077 2.13 26.72 29.58
N GLU A 1078 2.83 25.76 28.98
CA GLU A 1078 2.63 25.30 27.60
C GLU A 1078 1.24 24.71 27.32
N LEU A 1079 0.49 24.33 28.37
CA LEU A 1079 -0.87 23.82 28.20
C LEU A 1079 -1.88 24.93 27.86
N LEU A 1080 -1.55 26.19 28.19
CA LEU A 1080 -2.47 27.32 28.12
C LEU A 1080 -2.64 27.85 26.67
N PRO A 1081 -3.87 28.21 26.24
CA PRO A 1081 -4.17 28.65 24.87
C PRO A 1081 -3.27 29.76 24.34
N GLU A 1082 -2.93 30.74 25.18
CA GLU A 1082 -2.06 31.88 24.87
C GLU A 1082 -0.63 31.49 24.45
N ASN A 1083 -0.15 30.32 24.89
CA ASN A 1083 1.15 29.75 24.50
C ASN A 1083 1.03 28.83 23.26
N GLY A 1084 -0.13 28.83 22.60
CA GLY A 1084 -0.50 27.93 21.51
C GLY A 1084 -1.17 26.63 21.98
N GLY A 1085 -1.48 26.50 23.28
CA GLY A 1085 -1.93 25.27 23.92
C GLY A 1085 -3.33 24.77 23.59
N PHE A 1086 -3.91 24.05 24.56
CA PHE A 1086 -5.04 23.13 24.39
C PHE A 1086 -6.41 23.78 24.62
N ASN A 1087 -7.47 23.11 24.19
CA ASN A 1087 -8.86 23.52 24.46
C ASN A 1087 -9.33 23.01 25.83
N THR A 1088 -8.97 21.77 26.19
CA THR A 1088 -9.23 21.20 27.52
C THR A 1088 -7.96 20.64 28.15
N ILE A 1089 -7.86 20.76 29.48
CA ILE A 1089 -6.86 20.07 30.29
C ILE A 1089 -7.57 19.06 31.17
N GLU A 1090 -7.09 17.82 31.17
CA GLU A 1090 -7.65 16.71 31.91
C GLU A 1090 -6.79 16.37 33.14
N HIS A 1091 -7.43 15.94 34.23
CA HIS A 1091 -6.82 15.55 35.50
C HIS A 1091 -6.33 16.72 36.37
N GLY A 1092 -5.03 17.07 36.39
CA GLY A 1092 -4.49 18.10 37.29
C GLY A 1092 -4.38 17.66 38.77
N THR A 1093 -3.74 16.52 39.03
CA THR A 1093 -3.52 16.03 40.42
C THR A 1093 -2.46 16.84 41.18
N ASP A 1094 -1.53 17.48 40.46
CA ASP A 1094 -0.56 18.44 40.98
C ASP A 1094 -0.64 19.75 40.18
N ILE A 1095 -0.95 20.86 40.85
CA ILE A 1095 -1.21 22.15 40.22
C ILE A 1095 -0.39 23.23 40.92
N PRO A 1096 0.63 23.82 40.27
CA PRO A 1096 1.36 24.96 40.80
C PRO A 1096 0.44 26.17 41.06
N ASP A 1097 0.57 26.81 42.22
CA ASP A 1097 -0.30 27.92 42.68
C ASP A 1097 -0.32 29.12 41.73
N GLU A 1098 0.75 29.30 40.96
CA GLU A 1098 0.95 30.30 39.91
C GLU A 1098 0.17 30.00 38.63
N LEU A 1099 -0.14 28.73 38.33
CA LEU A 1099 -0.92 28.32 37.16
C LEU A 1099 -2.43 28.26 37.45
N VAL A 1100 -2.85 28.08 38.70
CA VAL A 1100 -4.27 28.14 39.09
C VAL A 1100 -4.91 29.45 38.62
N GLU A 1101 -4.20 30.56 38.84
CA GLU A 1101 -4.68 31.90 38.46
C GLU A 1101 -4.59 32.19 36.96
N SER A 1102 -3.69 31.54 36.24
CA SER A 1102 -3.59 31.64 34.78
C SER A 1102 -4.72 30.87 34.12
N VAL A 1103 -5.02 29.65 34.60
CA VAL A 1103 -6.20 28.89 34.14
C VAL A 1103 -7.48 29.68 34.37
N ALA A 1104 -7.69 30.25 35.57
CA ALA A 1104 -8.86 31.09 35.88
C ALA A 1104 -9.02 32.35 34.99
N LYS A 1105 -7.98 32.78 34.27
CA LYS A 1105 -7.95 33.95 33.37
C LYS A 1105 -7.89 33.57 31.88
N SER A 1106 -7.80 32.28 31.56
CA SER A 1106 -7.62 31.76 30.19
C SER A 1106 -8.89 31.06 29.69
N ASN A 1107 -8.96 30.83 28.37
CA ASN A 1107 -10.10 30.14 27.73
C ASN A 1107 -9.98 28.60 27.73
N VAL A 1108 -9.02 28.02 28.46
CA VAL A 1108 -8.95 26.56 28.62
C VAL A 1108 -10.06 26.09 29.55
N ILE A 1109 -10.59 24.89 29.34
CA ILE A 1109 -11.57 24.28 30.25
C ILE A 1109 -10.92 23.11 30.99
N TRP A 1110 -11.01 23.10 32.31
CA TRP A 1110 -10.47 22.02 33.14
C TRP A 1110 -11.50 20.91 33.38
N ILE A 1111 -11.08 19.67 33.15
CA ILE A 1111 -11.83 18.44 33.44
C ILE A 1111 -11.11 17.71 34.59
N PRO A 1112 -11.59 17.79 35.85
CA PRO A 1112 -10.84 17.31 37.01
C PRO A 1112 -10.72 15.78 37.12
N THR A 1113 -11.69 15.00 36.60
CA THR A 1113 -11.71 13.53 36.67
C THR A 1113 -11.56 12.98 38.10
N LEU A 1114 -12.24 13.61 39.07
CA LEU A 1114 -12.22 13.20 40.48
C LEU A 1114 -12.58 11.71 40.63
N SER A 1115 -13.50 11.22 39.80
CA SER A 1115 -14.08 9.88 39.83
C SER A 1115 -13.06 8.77 39.62
N VAL A 1116 -12.25 8.79 38.54
CA VAL A 1116 -11.21 7.77 38.34
C VAL A 1116 -10.19 7.75 39.48
N ILE A 1117 -9.84 8.92 40.04
CA ILE A 1117 -8.89 9.01 41.14
C ILE A 1117 -9.50 8.40 42.40
N TYR A 1118 -10.74 8.76 42.73
CA TYR A 1118 -11.48 8.23 43.87
C TYR A 1118 -11.75 6.72 43.75
N ALA A 1119 -12.06 6.22 42.56
CA ALA A 1119 -12.34 4.81 42.33
C ALA A 1119 -11.06 3.96 42.37
N THR A 1120 -9.96 4.43 41.77
CA THR A 1120 -8.71 3.66 41.66
C THR A 1120 -7.76 3.80 42.86
N ASP A 1121 -7.84 4.89 43.64
CA ASP A 1121 -7.17 4.97 44.95
C ASP A 1121 -7.99 4.20 45.99
N THR A 1122 -7.72 2.90 46.11
CA THR A 1122 -8.41 2.02 47.06
C THR A 1122 -8.01 2.28 48.52
N ALA A 1123 -6.83 2.85 48.76
CA ALA A 1123 -6.31 3.12 50.09
C ALA A 1123 -6.83 4.45 50.68
N LYS A 1124 -7.02 5.48 49.84
CA LYS A 1124 -7.46 6.84 50.22
C LYS A 1124 -6.69 7.44 51.39
N ALA A 1125 -5.41 7.06 51.50
CA ALA A 1125 -4.57 7.42 52.63
C ALA A 1125 -4.27 8.94 52.67
N PRO A 1126 -4.08 9.54 53.85
CA PRO A 1126 -3.54 10.90 53.97
C PRO A 1126 -2.17 11.00 53.25
N GLY A 1127 -2.01 12.02 52.40
CA GLY A 1127 -0.89 12.16 51.47
C GLY A 1127 -1.00 11.33 50.17
N GLY A 1128 -2.10 10.58 49.98
CA GLY A 1128 -2.36 9.74 48.81
C GLY A 1128 -2.83 10.51 47.57
N ARG A 1129 -3.11 9.77 46.48
CA ARG A 1129 -3.46 10.34 45.17
C ARG A 1129 -4.82 11.05 45.22
N TRP A 1130 -5.80 10.44 45.87
CA TRP A 1130 -7.11 11.05 46.12
C TRP A 1130 -6.99 12.33 46.95
N ASP A 1131 -6.30 12.27 48.08
CA ASP A 1131 -6.16 13.37 49.04
C ASP A 1131 -5.39 14.59 48.45
N ALA A 1132 -4.40 14.35 47.58
CA ALA A 1132 -3.75 15.41 46.79
C ALA A 1132 -4.71 16.06 45.77
N THR A 1133 -5.47 15.24 45.04
CA THR A 1133 -6.42 15.71 44.01
C THR A 1133 -7.55 16.52 44.63
N ALA A 1134 -8.14 16.01 45.72
CA ALA A 1134 -9.19 16.69 46.48
C ALA A 1134 -8.75 18.07 46.96
N ARG A 1135 -7.54 18.19 47.54
CA ARG A 1135 -6.96 19.49 47.92
C ARG A 1135 -6.76 20.42 46.73
N ASN A 1136 -6.25 19.94 45.60
CA ASN A 1136 -5.99 20.81 44.45
C ASN A 1136 -7.29 21.30 43.79
N PHE A 1137 -8.35 20.48 43.76
CA PHE A 1137 -9.71 20.93 43.40
C PHE A 1137 -10.25 21.99 44.38
N GLN A 1138 -10.16 21.76 45.69
CA GLN A 1138 -10.58 22.74 46.69
C GLN A 1138 -9.80 24.06 46.59
N LYS A 1139 -8.49 24.00 46.34
CA LYS A 1139 -7.61 25.16 46.12
C LYS A 1139 -8.01 25.94 44.87
N ALA A 1140 -8.35 25.26 43.78
CA ALA A 1140 -8.82 25.88 42.55
C ALA A 1140 -10.18 26.60 42.73
N LEU A 1141 -11.13 25.98 43.44
CA LEU A 1141 -12.39 26.63 43.82
C LEU A 1141 -12.14 27.87 44.69
N GLN A 1142 -11.26 27.78 45.69
CA GLN A 1142 -10.89 28.90 46.57
C GLN A 1142 -10.21 30.05 45.83
N LYS A 1143 -9.48 29.76 44.73
CA LYS A 1143 -8.91 30.78 43.83
C LYS A 1143 -9.87 31.24 42.71
N GLY A 1144 -11.11 30.75 42.68
CA GLY A 1144 -12.14 31.22 41.74
C GLY A 1144 -12.06 30.64 40.32
N VAL A 1145 -11.48 29.44 40.14
CA VAL A 1145 -11.52 28.72 38.86
C VAL A 1145 -12.97 28.29 38.58
N THR A 1146 -13.61 28.87 37.57
CA THR A 1146 -15.00 28.58 37.18
C THR A 1146 -15.14 27.95 35.78
N ASN A 1147 -14.06 27.98 34.99
CA ASN A 1147 -13.89 27.33 33.70
C ASN A 1147 -13.60 25.82 33.84
N ILE A 1148 -14.51 25.13 34.52
CA ILE A 1148 -14.53 23.69 34.72
C ILE A 1148 -15.67 23.09 33.87
N ALA A 1149 -15.55 21.82 33.51
CA ALA A 1149 -16.68 21.04 33.01
C ALA A 1149 -16.56 19.58 33.48
N CYS A 1150 -17.68 18.84 33.50
CA CYS A 1150 -17.70 17.49 34.04
C CYS A 1150 -17.11 16.46 33.07
N GLY A 1151 -16.25 15.58 33.58
CA GLY A 1151 -15.81 14.37 32.89
C GLY A 1151 -15.18 13.41 33.89
N GLY A 1152 -15.57 12.14 33.85
CA GLY A 1152 -15.25 11.19 34.92
C GLY A 1152 -13.88 10.50 34.79
N ASP A 1153 -13.38 10.37 33.55
CA ASP A 1153 -12.51 9.27 33.11
C ASP A 1153 -13.22 7.92 33.41
N THR A 1154 -14.40 7.80 32.79
CA THR A 1154 -15.35 6.68 32.98
C THR A 1154 -15.05 5.53 32.03
N GLY A 1155 -15.02 4.29 32.55
CA GLY A 1155 -14.43 3.12 31.90
C GLY A 1155 -13.58 2.35 32.92
N PRO A 1156 -12.48 2.94 33.43
CA PRO A 1156 -11.74 2.47 34.62
C PRO A 1156 -12.62 2.17 35.85
N PHE A 1157 -13.77 2.82 35.95
CA PHE A 1157 -14.89 2.47 36.82
C PHE A 1157 -16.20 2.38 35.99
N PRO A 1158 -17.26 1.72 36.49
CA PRO A 1158 -18.39 1.28 35.64
C PRO A 1158 -19.14 2.41 34.91
N HIS A 1159 -19.34 2.22 33.61
CA HIS A 1159 -20.25 3.03 32.80
C HIS A 1159 -21.68 2.99 33.35
N GLY A 1160 -22.29 4.16 33.50
CA GLY A 1160 -23.55 4.39 34.21
C GLY A 1160 -23.37 4.93 35.65
N ASP A 1161 -22.16 4.92 36.21
CA ASP A 1161 -21.84 5.55 37.50
C ASP A 1161 -21.16 6.94 37.35
N ASN A 1162 -21.16 7.50 36.12
CA ASN A 1162 -20.57 8.78 35.72
C ASN A 1162 -20.92 9.96 36.66
N ALA A 1163 -22.11 9.93 37.27
CA ALA A 1163 -22.59 10.92 38.22
C ALA A 1163 -21.71 11.08 39.47
N LEU A 1164 -20.84 10.10 39.77
CA LEU A 1164 -19.82 10.18 40.82
C LEU A 1164 -19.00 11.49 40.74
N GLU A 1165 -18.74 12.01 39.52
CA GLU A 1165 -17.96 13.24 39.34
C GLU A 1165 -18.67 14.44 39.98
N MET A 1166 -19.96 14.60 39.69
CA MET A 1166 -20.78 15.66 40.27
C MET A 1166 -20.91 15.51 41.79
N LYS A 1167 -21.09 14.28 42.28
CA LYS A 1167 -21.18 13.99 43.72
C LYS A 1167 -19.89 14.41 44.45
N LEU A 1168 -18.72 14.08 43.89
CA LEU A 1168 -17.41 14.44 44.44
C LEU A 1168 -17.15 15.96 44.35
N MET A 1169 -17.52 16.62 43.26
CA MET A 1169 -17.39 18.08 43.14
C MET A 1169 -18.16 18.82 44.23
N VAL A 1170 -19.43 18.45 44.48
CA VAL A 1170 -20.25 19.06 45.53
C VAL A 1170 -19.76 18.68 46.92
N GLN A 1171 -19.37 17.40 47.15
CA GLN A 1171 -18.79 16.96 48.42
C GLN A 1171 -17.50 17.71 48.79
N LEU A 1172 -16.72 18.13 47.80
CA LEU A 1172 -15.51 18.94 48.01
C LEU A 1172 -15.78 20.44 48.15
N GLY A 1173 -17.01 20.92 47.89
CA GLY A 1173 -17.44 22.30 48.16
C GLY A 1173 -17.79 23.16 46.95
N ALA A 1174 -18.02 22.58 45.77
CA ALA A 1174 -18.61 23.32 44.64
C ALA A 1174 -20.13 23.53 44.85
N ASP A 1175 -20.68 24.65 44.37
CA ASP A 1175 -22.15 24.85 44.33
C ASP A 1175 -22.77 23.85 43.35
N TRP A 1176 -23.76 23.08 43.80
CA TRP A 1176 -24.42 22.06 42.99
C TRP A 1176 -25.05 22.63 41.71
N ARG A 1177 -25.50 23.89 41.72
CA ARG A 1177 -26.04 24.58 40.53
C ARG A 1177 -24.96 24.78 39.48
N LEU A 1178 -23.78 25.18 39.92
CA LEU A 1178 -22.62 25.37 39.05
C LEU A 1178 -22.12 24.03 38.52
N VAL A 1179 -22.13 22.98 39.34
CA VAL A 1179 -21.85 21.60 38.93
C VAL A 1179 -22.86 21.08 37.89
N LEU A 1180 -24.16 21.36 38.04
CA LEU A 1180 -25.15 21.04 37.01
C LEU A 1180 -24.91 21.82 35.71
N ARG A 1181 -24.55 23.11 35.78
CA ARG A 1181 -24.15 23.88 34.58
C ARG A 1181 -22.91 23.26 33.92
N TRP A 1182 -21.88 22.88 34.68
CA TRP A 1182 -20.68 22.18 34.20
C TRP A 1182 -20.99 20.82 33.57
N ALA A 1183 -22.03 20.13 34.04
CA ALA A 1183 -22.52 18.86 33.51
C ALA A 1183 -23.52 18.99 32.35
N THR A 1184 -23.94 20.20 31.99
CA THR A 1184 -24.97 20.42 30.94
C THR A 1184 -24.49 21.45 29.91
N LEU A 1185 -24.84 22.72 30.06
CA LEU A 1185 -24.50 23.78 29.10
C LEU A 1185 -23.00 24.03 29.02
N GLY A 1186 -22.27 23.93 30.14
CA GLY A 1186 -20.81 23.99 30.18
C GLY A 1186 -20.17 22.81 29.45
N GLY A 1187 -20.76 21.61 29.59
CA GLY A 1187 -20.41 20.43 28.83
C GLY A 1187 -20.54 20.64 27.31
N TRP A 1188 -21.69 21.16 26.86
CA TRP A 1188 -21.89 21.54 25.47
C TRP A 1188 -20.90 22.63 25.01
N GLN A 1189 -20.70 23.67 25.84
CA GLN A 1189 -19.81 24.79 25.53
C GLN A 1189 -18.36 24.35 25.30
N ALA A 1190 -17.90 23.31 26.01
CA ALA A 1190 -16.62 22.67 25.79
C ALA A 1190 -16.59 21.81 24.50
N ILE A 1191 -17.47 20.81 24.41
CA ILE A 1191 -17.41 19.68 23.46
C ILE A 1191 -17.65 20.07 21.99
N ARG A 1192 -18.49 21.09 21.76
CA ARG A 1192 -18.91 21.59 20.44
C ARG A 1192 -17.71 21.94 19.54
N SER A 1193 -17.85 21.78 18.23
CA SER A 1193 -16.81 22.09 17.24
C SER A 1193 -16.41 23.57 17.23
N MET A 1194 -15.29 23.90 16.57
CA MET A 1194 -14.82 25.29 16.46
C MET A 1194 -15.76 26.21 15.65
N ALA A 1195 -16.70 25.64 14.87
CA ALA A 1195 -17.75 26.41 14.18
C ALA A 1195 -18.75 27.11 15.13
N TRP A 1196 -18.70 26.80 16.42
CA TRP A 1196 -19.51 27.43 17.47
C TRP A 1196 -18.78 28.53 18.25
N GLU A 1197 -17.59 28.93 17.80
CA GLU A 1197 -16.74 29.92 18.48
C GLU A 1197 -16.74 31.27 17.76
N GLY A 1198 -16.24 32.30 18.45
CA GLY A 1198 -16.15 33.66 17.92
C GLY A 1198 -17.51 34.26 17.54
N ARG A 1199 -17.50 35.09 16.49
CA ARG A 1199 -18.68 35.81 15.99
C ARG A 1199 -19.63 34.91 15.21
N GLU A 1200 -19.10 34.05 14.35
CA GLU A 1200 -19.89 33.17 13.48
C GLU A 1200 -20.71 32.17 14.30
N GLY A 1201 -20.15 31.61 15.37
CA GLY A 1201 -20.88 30.77 16.33
C GLY A 1201 -22.00 31.51 17.10
N ALA A 1202 -21.86 32.82 17.31
CA ALA A 1202 -22.90 33.64 17.93
C ALA A 1202 -24.04 33.97 16.94
N GLU A 1203 -23.71 34.26 15.68
CA GLU A 1203 -24.70 34.45 14.61
C GLU A 1203 -25.42 33.12 14.29
N ARG A 1204 -24.72 31.98 14.39
CA ARG A 1204 -25.29 30.63 14.30
C ARG A 1204 -26.27 30.34 15.44
N LEU A 1205 -25.93 30.69 16.68
CA LEU A 1205 -26.84 30.57 17.84
C LEU A 1205 -28.12 31.41 17.70
N ALA A 1206 -28.10 32.53 16.97
CA ALA A 1206 -29.30 33.30 16.68
C ALA A 1206 -30.25 32.54 15.73
N ARG A 1207 -29.72 31.97 14.64
CA ARG A 1207 -30.50 31.12 13.70
C ARG A 1207 -31.13 29.91 14.36
N VAL A 1208 -30.42 29.28 15.30
CA VAL A 1208 -30.94 28.17 16.12
C VAL A 1208 -32.18 28.60 16.91
N ALA A 1209 -32.16 29.77 17.58
CA ALA A 1209 -33.32 30.28 18.31
C ALA A 1209 -34.53 30.56 17.39
N GLU A 1210 -34.28 30.88 16.12
CA GLU A 1210 -35.30 31.07 15.08
C GLU A 1210 -35.81 29.75 14.45
N LEU A 1211 -35.29 28.58 14.88
CA LEU A 1211 -35.56 27.23 14.34
C LEU A 1211 -35.08 27.01 12.89
N GLN A 1212 -33.93 27.59 12.52
CA GLN A 1212 -33.37 27.49 11.17
C GLN A 1212 -32.29 26.40 10.99
N GLU A 1213 -31.93 25.66 12.05
CA GLU A 1213 -30.96 24.55 11.99
C GLU A 1213 -31.45 23.36 12.83
N ASP A 1214 -31.42 22.15 12.27
CA ASP A 1214 -31.83 20.90 12.94
C ASP A 1214 -30.88 19.72 12.63
N ALA A 1215 -31.08 18.58 13.31
CA ALA A 1215 -30.19 17.41 13.19
C ALA A 1215 -30.23 16.75 11.80
N ARG A 1216 -31.29 16.96 11.02
CA ARG A 1216 -31.49 16.44 9.67
C ARG A 1216 -30.66 17.27 8.67
N ALA A 1217 -30.50 18.57 8.94
CA ALA A 1217 -29.73 19.49 8.11
C ALA A 1217 -28.22 19.57 8.46
N VAL A 1218 -27.84 19.60 9.74
CA VAL A 1218 -26.43 19.81 10.17
C VAL A 1218 -25.76 18.59 10.79
N GLY A 1219 -26.52 17.54 11.13
CA GLY A 1219 -26.03 16.33 11.78
C GLY A 1219 -26.10 16.36 13.31
N ASP A 1220 -26.18 15.19 13.93
CA ASP A 1220 -26.55 14.99 15.34
C ASP A 1220 -25.58 15.64 16.36
N ASN A 1221 -24.27 15.63 16.09
CA ASN A 1221 -23.28 16.28 16.97
C ASN A 1221 -23.21 17.82 16.78
N GLU A 1222 -23.87 18.36 15.75
CA GLU A 1222 -23.84 19.78 15.38
C GLU A 1222 -25.12 20.54 15.74
N VAL A 1223 -26.05 19.93 16.46
CA VAL A 1223 -27.18 20.65 17.08
C VAL A 1223 -26.83 21.04 18.52
N PRO A 1224 -27.11 22.29 18.97
CA PRO A 1224 -26.89 22.68 20.36
C PRO A 1224 -27.71 21.88 21.37
N PHE A 1225 -27.09 21.51 22.49
CA PHE A 1225 -27.72 20.79 23.60
C PHE A 1225 -27.25 21.36 24.96
N GLY A 1226 -27.63 20.71 26.06
CA GLY A 1226 -27.22 21.12 27.41
C GLY A 1226 -28.00 22.30 28.01
N ALA A 1227 -29.01 22.83 27.33
CA ALA A 1227 -29.98 23.77 27.89
C ALA A 1227 -31.37 23.52 27.31
N ILE A 1228 -32.43 23.58 28.14
CA ILE A 1228 -33.81 23.39 27.68
C ILE A 1228 -34.37 24.75 27.22
N ARG A 1229 -34.20 25.04 25.93
CA ARG A 1229 -34.69 26.27 25.28
C ARG A 1229 -34.94 26.05 23.79
N ARG A 1230 -35.72 26.93 23.18
CA ARG A 1230 -36.11 26.87 21.75
C ARG A 1230 -34.88 26.69 20.84
N GLY A 1231 -34.99 25.74 19.90
CA GLY A 1231 -33.96 25.39 18.92
C GLY A 1231 -32.86 24.46 19.41
N PHE A 1232 -32.74 24.23 20.73
CA PHE A 1232 -31.82 23.22 21.23
C PHE A 1232 -32.44 21.83 21.05
N ALA A 1233 -31.59 20.81 20.91
CA ALA A 1233 -32.02 19.42 20.86
C ALA A 1233 -32.80 19.06 22.13
N ALA A 1234 -33.85 18.26 21.98
CA ALA A 1234 -34.63 17.70 23.07
C ALA A 1234 -33.88 16.53 23.74
N ASP A 1235 -32.76 16.89 24.35
CA ASP A 1235 -31.95 16.10 25.26
C ASP A 1235 -32.34 16.49 26.68
N ILE A 1236 -33.24 15.70 27.28
CA ILE A 1236 -33.98 16.05 28.49
C ILE A 1236 -33.99 14.85 29.44
N VAL A 1237 -33.67 15.08 30.71
CA VAL A 1237 -33.76 14.07 31.77
C VAL A 1237 -34.55 14.60 32.95
N ALA A 1238 -35.03 13.72 33.83
CA ALA A 1238 -35.64 14.18 35.08
C ALA A 1238 -35.30 13.27 36.25
N THR A 1239 -35.13 13.90 37.41
CA THR A 1239 -34.91 13.23 38.69
C THR A 1239 -36.11 13.36 39.62
N SER A 1240 -36.39 12.29 40.36
CA SER A 1240 -37.33 12.27 41.49
C SER A 1240 -36.70 12.67 42.83
N GLY A 1241 -35.38 12.87 42.88
CA GLY A 1241 -34.65 13.29 44.08
C GLY A 1241 -34.56 14.81 44.26
N ASP A 1242 -34.23 15.23 45.48
CA ASP A 1242 -34.12 16.65 45.82
C ASP A 1242 -32.69 17.18 45.59
N LEU A 1243 -32.52 18.01 44.55
CA LEU A 1243 -31.23 18.61 44.19
C LEU A 1243 -30.77 19.70 45.16
N GLU A 1244 -31.65 20.23 46.00
CA GLU A 1244 -31.36 21.34 46.90
C GLU A 1244 -30.78 20.85 48.24
N ASP A 1245 -31.37 19.78 48.80
CA ASP A 1245 -31.00 19.20 50.11
C ASP A 1245 -30.23 17.85 50.04
N ASP A 1246 -30.45 17.00 49.02
CA ASP A 1246 -29.68 15.75 48.81
C ASP A 1246 -29.31 15.54 47.34
N PHE A 1247 -28.49 16.47 46.84
CA PHE A 1247 -27.93 16.43 45.50
C PHE A 1247 -27.28 15.08 45.16
N ALA A 1248 -26.61 14.44 46.13
CA ALA A 1248 -25.84 13.22 45.90
C ALA A 1248 -26.73 11.99 45.63
N SER A 1249 -27.91 11.91 46.24
CA SER A 1249 -28.96 10.95 45.83
C SER A 1249 -29.67 11.42 44.55
N ALA A 1250 -29.96 12.72 44.43
CA ALA A 1250 -30.77 13.25 43.33
C ALA A 1250 -30.12 13.11 41.94
N VAL A 1251 -28.79 13.12 41.82
CA VAL A 1251 -28.10 12.82 40.54
C VAL A 1251 -27.77 11.33 40.36
N ASP A 1252 -28.28 10.43 41.20
CA ASP A 1252 -28.05 9.00 41.03
C ASP A 1252 -28.88 8.40 39.88
N LYS A 1253 -28.31 7.41 39.19
CA LYS A 1253 -28.97 6.64 38.11
C LYS A 1253 -30.28 5.96 38.55
N SER A 1254 -30.46 5.71 39.85
CA SER A 1254 -31.73 5.22 40.43
C SER A 1254 -32.80 6.31 40.59
N SER A 1255 -32.41 7.57 40.74
CA SER A 1255 -33.32 8.72 40.86
C SER A 1255 -33.65 9.36 39.52
N ILE A 1256 -32.84 9.14 38.48
CA ILE A 1256 -33.19 9.50 37.09
C ILE A 1256 -34.39 8.66 36.63
N VAL A 1257 -35.58 9.26 36.60
CA VAL A 1257 -36.85 8.60 36.21
C VAL A 1257 -37.18 8.76 34.74
N PHE A 1258 -36.63 9.77 34.06
CA PHE A 1258 -36.91 10.08 32.66
C PHE A 1258 -35.63 10.38 31.88
N VAL A 1259 -35.56 9.91 30.63
CA VAL A 1259 -34.49 10.21 29.67
C VAL A 1259 -35.08 10.29 28.26
N MET A 1260 -34.79 11.40 27.57
CA MET A 1260 -35.05 11.66 26.17
C MET A 1260 -33.76 12.18 25.50
N LYS A 1261 -33.45 11.71 24.29
CA LYS A 1261 -32.38 12.24 23.43
C LYS A 1261 -32.96 12.52 22.04
N GLY A 1262 -32.74 13.72 21.52
CA GLY A 1262 -33.23 14.13 20.19
C GLY A 1262 -34.73 13.89 19.99
N GLY A 1263 -35.55 14.17 21.00
CA GLY A 1263 -37.01 13.99 20.95
C GLY A 1263 -37.51 12.55 21.16
N LYS A 1264 -36.66 11.53 21.08
CA LYS A 1264 -37.02 10.13 21.37
C LYS A 1264 -36.87 9.83 22.87
N VAL A 1265 -37.91 9.24 23.47
CA VAL A 1265 -37.88 8.78 24.87
C VAL A 1265 -37.19 7.41 24.95
N PHE A 1266 -36.26 7.29 25.90
CA PHE A 1266 -35.48 6.09 26.20
C PHE A 1266 -35.74 5.54 27.61
N LYS A 1267 -36.17 6.39 28.55
CA LYS A 1267 -36.56 6.01 29.91
C LYS A 1267 -37.81 6.81 30.32
N ARG A 1268 -38.83 6.14 30.85
CA ARG A 1268 -40.08 6.73 31.41
C ARG A 1268 -40.43 5.97 32.69
N ASP A 1269 -40.84 6.70 33.74
CA ASP A 1269 -41.20 6.15 35.06
C ASP A 1269 -40.13 5.21 35.66
N GLY A 1270 -38.86 5.54 35.44
CA GLY A 1270 -37.68 4.77 35.86
C GLY A 1270 -37.38 3.52 35.02
N ARG A 1271 -38.24 3.17 34.06
CA ARG A 1271 -38.11 2.00 33.18
C ARG A 1271 -37.61 2.39 31.80
N GLU A 1272 -36.90 1.48 31.15
CA GLU A 1272 -36.44 1.67 29.77
C GLU A 1272 -37.59 1.44 28.78
N THR A 1273 -37.63 2.21 27.70
CA THR A 1273 -38.68 2.18 26.68
C THR A 1273 -38.21 1.64 25.32
N VAL A 1274 -36.96 1.16 25.24
CA VAL A 1274 -36.27 0.69 24.02
C VAL A 1274 -35.35 -0.50 24.32
#